data_AF-A0A3G9CVL6-F1
#
_entry.id   AF-A0A3G9CVL6-F1
#
_cell.length_a   1.000
_cell.length_b   1.000
_cell.length_c   1.000
_cell.angle_alpha   90.00
_cell.angle_beta   90.00
_cell.angle_gamma   90.00
#
_symmetry.space_group_name_H-M   'P 1'
#
loop_
_entity.id
_entity.type
_entity.pdbx_description
1 polymer ?
#
loop_
_entity_poly.entity_id
_entity_poly.type
_entity_poly.pdbx_seq_one_letter_code
_entity_poly.pdbx_strand_id
1 'polypeptide(L)'
;MEKDNQKMKTEINMKKNFNIISILNVGKKLVIFSELLILFFVIGSSIAIADTEPSEINTASEIQSNALNQTDSLPELKYAPENPKFTRYLNNKNYTQSAPSQSEYQTGFVPTPVDLSHLSDVSAGHVSAPAYYDLRTLNRVTDVRDQGHEGTCWAFATYASLESYLLPEENRDFSENNMKNLLSSAYPEGFDYTPDEGGNHLMSTAYLARWSGPVDEADDPYDPSNYSSVYSPTGLRVQKHIRDVLIIPDRKSPMDNDNIKSAVQNYGAVYTTMYVDPAYYSPDQRYYYFNNDISYPNHAVAIVGWNDSFDKNQFSNVPPGNGAFIVKNSWGKTWGEDGYFYVSYYDTKLGYDGNVVFTAENTDNYDSIYQYDPLGWVNSVGYSNPTCWCANVFTAKSYEVLKAVGFYTTDSNCNYEIYIHTDPEFSPISRTGYVLAQSGTIPFAGYHTIPLNSGVKLKAGQKFSVVLKLTTPGYNFPIAFEYPRSGYSSKARANTGESFISPNGIKWEDLTAHYPNANVCVKAFTYPISFPVANFSSNVSEGYVPLNVQFNDSSRNATGWYWDFGDGNYSTEQNPVHVYSRIGTYPVNLTASNDNGTDSKLATIAVLKQPAYAYIANMGSNTISVIDTAKDIVITTVEAGAGPYGVGVSPDGKKVYVANNDSNTVSAIDTATNTVTATIPVGRKPWGIAVAPDGTKVHVANNLDNTTSVIDTATNTVITTVPAGIYPSGVAVTPDGTKVYFASSHHSENSTGSIVSVIDTATNGVIASVPVGNVSTGISVTPDGTKVYVSNSLDDTVSVIDTATNTIIATVPVGDNPQGNAVSPEGKMVYVANYDSNTISIIDAVTDTLIASVPVEVNPIGVSFNPDENEAYVTNSGSNTVSVIDTATHRVKTTMSVGEFPAAFGQFIKQPVLPFANFNSNVSEGYAPLSVQFTDLSKNAMEWSWNFGDGNYSTEQNPVHIFSAPQIHIVNLTVSNEKGTASKLATITVTQQSSPSGGGDGSTDGSSGGSGSSKSGSSGGKRGGSRGGGGGGGGSPEPARNVDVKELSQVRVVSGNPVKFDFPKNATCVVYVSFDAKKTAGKTTTIAEQLKAKSTLTSNLSSGEVYKYFNLWVGNAGFATEKNIENPVVCFKVEKSWLEDKNIDQNSITLNRYSDKKWSELPVKLLREDSKYLYFKADTPGFTHFAITGNTIEKESENETELATDIQDPGQESIALGSKDKLESKDRLTSETGKITSIPGFRAVCGVVSLLAISFCKRRFNN
;
A
#
# COMPACT_ATOMS: atom_id res chain seq x y z
N MET A 1 -64.49 12.87 -25.25
CA MET A 1 -64.28 14.33 -25.31
C MET A 1 -62.79 14.62 -25.19
N GLU A 2 -62.07 15.01 -26.24
CA GLU A 2 -62.31 14.75 -27.66
C GLU A 2 -61.05 15.02 -28.49
N LYS A 3 -60.74 14.08 -29.40
CA LYS A 3 -60.10 14.25 -30.72
C LYS A 3 -58.69 14.86 -30.78
N ASP A 4 -57.68 14.12 -31.25
CA ASP A 4 -57.47 13.56 -32.61
C ASP A 4 -56.79 14.54 -33.58
N ASN A 5 -55.52 14.21 -33.91
CA ASN A 5 -55.09 13.77 -35.25
C ASN A 5 -55.09 14.76 -36.46
N GLN A 6 -54.15 14.48 -37.38
CA GLN A 6 -54.09 14.87 -38.81
C GLN A 6 -53.74 16.31 -39.30
N LYS A 7 -52.52 16.45 -39.88
CA LYS A 7 -52.16 16.84 -41.28
C LYS A 7 -50.83 17.63 -41.31
N MET A 8 -49.79 17.42 -42.13
CA MET A 8 -49.49 16.71 -43.39
C MET A 8 -49.13 17.69 -44.55
N LYS A 9 -47.83 17.80 -44.86
CA LYS A 9 -47.17 18.19 -46.15
C LYS A 9 -47.58 19.56 -46.77
N THR A 10 -46.89 20.20 -47.73
CA THR A 10 -45.89 19.78 -48.75
C THR A 10 -45.18 21.02 -49.32
N GLU A 11 -43.95 20.91 -49.85
CA GLU A 11 -43.55 21.58 -51.11
C GLU A 11 -42.36 20.89 -51.81
N ILE A 12 -42.07 21.21 -53.08
CA ILE A 12 -41.60 20.23 -54.10
C ILE A 12 -40.42 20.71 -54.99
N ASN A 13 -39.45 19.80 -55.21
CA ASN A 13 -38.50 19.59 -56.34
C ASN A 13 -37.93 20.74 -57.22
N MET A 14 -36.62 20.61 -57.53
CA MET A 14 -36.10 20.62 -58.92
C MET A 14 -34.89 19.68 -59.10
N LYS A 15 -34.49 19.38 -60.36
CA LYS A 15 -33.59 18.26 -60.75
C LYS A 15 -32.46 18.68 -61.74
N LYS A 16 -31.27 18.06 -61.54
CA LYS A 16 -30.30 17.51 -62.54
C LYS A 16 -29.46 18.39 -63.52
N ASN A 17 -28.13 18.18 -63.43
CA ASN A 17 -27.18 17.62 -64.44
C ASN A 17 -26.14 18.48 -65.23
N PHE A 18 -24.85 18.04 -65.12
CA PHE A 18 -23.72 18.03 -66.11
C PHE A 18 -23.12 19.39 -66.61
N ASN A 19 -21.83 19.57 -67.01
CA ASN A 19 -20.68 18.67 -67.30
C ASN A 19 -19.28 19.41 -67.39
N ILE A 20 -18.19 18.66 -67.69
CA ILE A 20 -16.93 19.03 -68.46
C ILE A 20 -15.60 19.43 -67.74
N ILE A 21 -14.48 19.24 -68.47
CA ILE A 21 -13.07 18.92 -68.10
C ILE A 21 -12.03 19.88 -68.76
N SER A 22 -10.88 20.13 -68.09
CA SER A 22 -9.58 20.67 -68.62
C SER A 22 -9.52 22.17 -69.07
N ILE A 23 -8.38 22.89 -69.23
CA ILE A 23 -6.97 22.52 -69.50
C ILE A 23 -5.95 23.69 -69.24
N LEU A 24 -4.65 23.41 -68.96
CA LEU A 24 -3.43 24.28 -69.06
C LEU A 24 -3.32 25.58 -68.16
N ASN A 25 -2.15 26.16 -67.79
CA ASN A 25 -0.76 26.07 -68.31
C ASN A 25 0.38 26.60 -67.36
N VAL A 26 1.65 26.16 -67.60
CA VAL A 26 3.01 26.69 -67.20
C VAL A 26 3.38 26.89 -65.70
N GLY A 27 4.56 26.51 -65.15
CA GLY A 27 5.67 25.65 -65.65
C GLY A 27 7.07 25.90 -65.03
N LYS A 28 7.89 24.82 -64.89
CA LYS A 28 9.36 24.72 -64.58
C LYS A 28 9.80 25.02 -63.12
N LYS A 29 10.83 24.39 -62.53
CA LYS A 29 12.11 23.86 -63.09
C LYS A 29 12.86 22.89 -62.11
N LEU A 30 13.64 21.90 -62.63
CA LEU A 30 14.78 21.11 -62.03
C LEU A 30 14.56 20.40 -60.65
N VAL A 31 14.78 19.09 -60.40
CA VAL A 31 15.68 18.01 -60.88
C VAL A 31 17.17 18.14 -60.46
N ILE A 32 17.68 17.21 -59.62
CA ILE A 32 18.86 16.31 -59.85
C ILE A 32 19.38 15.64 -58.54
N PHE A 33 19.35 14.29 -58.51
CA PHE A 33 20.24 13.28 -57.85
C PHE A 33 20.42 13.29 -56.30
N SER A 34 20.34 12.18 -55.54
CA SER A 34 20.62 10.73 -55.74
C SER A 34 22.14 10.39 -55.82
N GLU A 35 22.67 9.19 -55.52
CA GLU A 35 22.19 7.91 -54.96
C GLU A 35 23.42 6.98 -54.73
N LEU A 36 23.28 5.87 -53.96
CA LEU A 36 23.77 4.48 -54.20
C LEU A 36 23.81 3.71 -52.83
N LEU A 37 23.28 2.50 -52.57
CA LEU A 37 22.87 1.31 -53.37
C LEU A 37 24.12 0.49 -53.84
N ILE A 38 24.26 -0.86 -53.79
CA ILE A 38 23.37 -2.05 -53.60
C ILE A 38 24.18 -3.32 -53.19
N LEU A 39 23.48 -4.48 -53.03
CA LEU A 39 23.82 -5.89 -53.42
C LEU A 39 24.47 -6.81 -52.33
N PHE A 40 24.14 -8.11 -52.17
CA PHE A 40 23.58 -9.15 -53.10
C PHE A 40 22.63 -10.22 -52.45
N PHE A 41 22.06 -11.11 -53.29
CA PHE A 41 21.04 -12.16 -53.06
C PHE A 41 21.51 -13.54 -53.61
N VAL A 42 21.16 -14.70 -52.99
CA VAL A 42 21.05 -16.09 -53.58
C VAL A 42 20.15 -16.94 -52.64
N ILE A 43 18.88 -17.29 -52.94
CA ILE A 43 18.26 -18.35 -53.80
C ILE A 43 18.19 -19.78 -53.20
N GLY A 44 16.97 -20.36 -53.18
CA GLY A 44 16.69 -21.80 -52.97
C GLY A 44 15.19 -22.12 -52.80
N SER A 45 14.45 -22.36 -53.89
CA SER A 45 12.95 -22.41 -53.91
C SER A 45 12.37 -23.70 -54.52
N SER A 46 11.10 -24.02 -54.21
CA SER A 46 10.08 -24.75 -55.02
C SER A 46 8.75 -24.76 -54.23
N ILE A 47 7.61 -24.14 -54.56
CA ILE A 47 6.85 -23.83 -55.80
C ILE A 47 6.09 -25.01 -56.42
N ALA A 48 4.76 -24.97 -56.25
CA ALA A 48 3.77 -25.17 -57.33
C ALA A 48 2.50 -24.36 -56.99
N ILE A 49 1.97 -23.60 -57.96
CA ILE A 49 0.76 -22.75 -57.84
C ILE A 49 -0.22 -23.15 -58.95
N ALA A 50 -1.52 -23.11 -58.64
CA ALA A 50 -2.60 -22.89 -59.60
C ALA A 50 -3.74 -22.17 -58.84
N ASP A 51 -3.86 -20.84 -58.95
CA ASP A 51 -4.61 -20.09 -59.99
C ASP A 51 -6.06 -19.80 -59.58
N THR A 52 -6.31 -18.59 -59.05
CA THR A 52 -7.54 -17.79 -59.25
C THR A 52 -7.33 -16.36 -58.73
N GLU A 53 -7.98 -15.38 -59.35
CA GLU A 53 -7.73 -13.93 -59.16
C GLU A 53 -8.27 -13.35 -57.83
N PRO A 54 -7.70 -12.22 -57.33
CA PRO A 54 -8.21 -11.53 -56.14
C PRO A 54 -9.38 -10.60 -56.46
N SER A 55 -10.60 -10.98 -56.06
CA SER A 55 -11.78 -10.10 -56.16
C SER A 55 -12.09 -9.38 -54.83
N GLU A 56 -11.87 -8.06 -54.83
CA GLU A 56 -12.53 -7.00 -54.03
C GLU A 56 -12.84 -7.25 -52.54
N ILE A 57 -12.06 -6.59 -51.67
CA ILE A 57 -12.42 -6.34 -50.27
C ILE A 57 -13.49 -5.24 -50.23
N ASN A 58 -14.77 -5.64 -50.18
CA ASN A 58 -15.87 -4.71 -49.90
C ASN A 58 -15.95 -4.38 -48.41
N THR A 59 -16.16 -3.10 -48.08
CA THR A 59 -16.20 -2.63 -46.70
C THR A 59 -17.52 -3.02 -46.01
N ALA A 60 -17.44 -3.29 -44.70
CA ALA A 60 -18.49 -3.96 -43.93
C ALA A 60 -19.84 -3.22 -43.82
N SER A 61 -19.96 -1.96 -44.29
CA SER A 61 -21.24 -1.22 -44.23
C SER A 61 -22.18 -1.52 -45.41
N GLU A 62 -21.68 -1.89 -46.59
CA GLU A 62 -22.54 -2.06 -47.78
C GLU A 62 -23.28 -3.41 -47.80
N ILE A 63 -22.70 -4.45 -47.18
CA ILE A 63 -23.30 -5.79 -47.05
C ILE A 63 -24.59 -5.76 -46.19
N GLN A 64 -24.67 -4.86 -45.22
CA GLN A 64 -25.75 -4.83 -44.22
C GLN A 64 -27.11 -4.38 -44.80
N SER A 65 -27.12 -3.76 -45.99
CA SER A 65 -28.34 -3.27 -46.65
C SER A 65 -29.01 -4.26 -47.62
N ASN A 66 -28.24 -5.20 -48.19
CA ASN A 66 -28.75 -6.17 -49.18
C ASN A 66 -29.23 -7.50 -48.57
N ALA A 67 -28.89 -7.80 -47.32
CA ALA A 67 -29.25 -9.06 -46.65
C ALA A 67 -30.74 -9.20 -46.28
N LEU A 68 -31.53 -8.12 -46.35
CA LEU A 68 -32.93 -8.08 -45.88
C LEU A 68 -33.95 -8.69 -46.87
N ASN A 69 -33.54 -9.10 -48.08
CA ASN A 69 -34.46 -9.59 -49.13
C ASN A 69 -34.24 -11.05 -49.57
N GLN A 70 -33.39 -11.84 -48.89
CA GLN A 70 -33.25 -13.28 -49.17
C GLN A 70 -34.13 -14.13 -48.24
N THR A 71 -35.27 -14.55 -48.79
CA THR A 71 -36.21 -15.55 -48.26
C THR A 71 -35.72 -17.00 -48.42
N ASP A 72 -34.41 -17.22 -48.42
CA ASP A 72 -33.84 -18.56 -48.38
C ASP A 72 -33.96 -19.10 -46.95
N SER A 73 -34.59 -20.28 -46.84
CA SER A 73 -34.64 -21.07 -45.62
C SER A 73 -33.23 -21.43 -45.16
N LEU A 74 -32.95 -21.30 -43.87
CA LEU A 74 -31.68 -21.77 -43.32
C LEU A 74 -31.52 -23.28 -43.54
N PRO A 75 -30.29 -23.78 -43.76
CA PRO A 75 -30.03 -25.22 -43.78
C PRO A 75 -30.48 -25.86 -42.46
N GLU A 76 -30.84 -27.14 -42.52
CA GLU A 76 -31.28 -27.91 -41.35
C GLU A 76 -30.11 -28.14 -40.36
N LEU A 77 -30.28 -27.72 -39.11
CA LEU A 77 -29.34 -28.01 -38.02
C LEU A 77 -29.43 -29.50 -37.64
N LYS A 78 -28.27 -30.16 -37.49
CA LYS A 78 -28.18 -31.58 -37.13
C LYS A 78 -27.16 -31.78 -36.01
N TYR A 79 -27.47 -32.70 -35.10
CA TYR A 79 -26.49 -33.25 -34.16
C TYR A 79 -25.77 -34.46 -34.77
N ALA A 80 -24.59 -34.78 -34.27
CA ALA A 80 -23.75 -35.86 -34.77
C ALA A 80 -24.32 -37.24 -34.40
N PRO A 81 -24.10 -38.29 -35.22
CA PRO A 81 -24.41 -39.66 -34.84
C PRO A 81 -23.79 -40.01 -33.49
N GLU A 82 -24.60 -40.54 -32.58
CA GLU A 82 -24.15 -40.94 -31.25
C GLU A 82 -23.25 -42.18 -31.33
N ASN A 83 -22.23 -42.24 -30.47
CA ASN A 83 -21.26 -43.34 -30.44
C ASN A 83 -21.97 -44.71 -30.33
N PRO A 84 -21.77 -45.62 -31.31
CA PRO A 84 -22.38 -46.95 -31.28
C PRO A 84 -21.99 -47.77 -30.04
N LYS A 85 -20.76 -47.59 -29.52
CA LYS A 85 -20.28 -48.24 -28.29
C LYS A 85 -21.13 -47.82 -27.09
N PHE A 86 -21.41 -46.53 -26.96
CA PHE A 86 -22.22 -45.95 -25.89
C PHE A 86 -23.70 -46.32 -25.99
N THR A 87 -24.28 -46.27 -27.19
CA THR A 87 -25.65 -46.72 -27.44
C THR A 87 -25.81 -48.21 -27.07
N ARG A 88 -24.81 -49.04 -27.39
CA ARG A 88 -24.80 -50.46 -27.01
C ARG A 88 -24.62 -50.66 -25.50
N TYR A 89 -23.81 -49.85 -24.82
CA TYR A 89 -23.67 -49.87 -23.36
C TYR A 89 -25.02 -49.63 -22.66
N LEU A 90 -25.70 -48.54 -23.00
CA LEU A 90 -26.98 -48.18 -22.36
C LEU A 90 -28.10 -49.19 -22.62
N ASN A 91 -28.23 -49.68 -23.85
CA ASN A 91 -29.24 -50.69 -24.20
C ASN A 91 -29.01 -52.04 -23.50
N ASN A 92 -27.79 -52.28 -23.01
CA ASN A 92 -27.40 -53.52 -22.34
C ASN A 92 -27.10 -53.32 -20.86
N LYS A 93 -27.77 -52.42 -20.11
CA LYS A 93 -27.56 -52.27 -18.64
C LYS A 93 -27.72 -53.57 -17.80
N ASN A 94 -28.29 -54.65 -18.36
CA ASN A 94 -28.30 -55.99 -17.74
C ASN A 94 -27.01 -56.80 -17.98
N TYR A 95 -26.18 -56.40 -18.94
CA TYR A 95 -24.73 -56.53 -18.81
C TYR A 95 -24.27 -55.35 -17.94
N THR A 96 -24.27 -55.55 -16.61
CA THR A 96 -23.05 -55.16 -15.91
C THR A 96 -21.88 -55.75 -16.70
N GLN A 97 -20.77 -55.02 -16.82
CA GLN A 97 -19.55 -55.69 -17.22
C GLN A 97 -19.18 -56.65 -16.08
N SER A 98 -19.70 -57.87 -16.14
CA SER A 98 -19.08 -59.06 -15.56
C SER A 98 -17.81 -59.37 -16.35
N ALA A 99 -16.91 -58.37 -16.39
CA ALA A 99 -15.50 -58.62 -16.39
C ALA A 99 -15.24 -59.64 -15.26
N PRO A 100 -14.35 -60.62 -15.46
CA PRO A 100 -13.86 -61.39 -14.34
C PRO A 100 -13.05 -60.40 -13.50
N SER A 101 -13.68 -59.83 -12.47
CA SER A 101 -12.94 -59.11 -11.47
C SER A 101 -11.91 -60.08 -10.89
N GLN A 102 -10.66 -59.64 -10.71
CA GLN A 102 -9.96 -60.15 -9.54
C GLN A 102 -10.84 -59.78 -8.36
N SER A 103 -11.05 -60.68 -7.39
CA SER A 103 -12.11 -60.58 -6.36
C SER A 103 -12.07 -59.31 -5.49
N GLU A 104 -11.10 -58.43 -5.74
CA GLU A 104 -10.72 -57.24 -5.00
C GLU A 104 -10.93 -55.92 -5.81
N TYR A 105 -11.14 -55.94 -7.14
CA TYR A 105 -11.16 -54.72 -7.99
C TYR A 105 -12.27 -54.68 -9.06
N GLN A 106 -12.96 -53.53 -9.21
CA GLN A 106 -14.03 -53.30 -10.20
C GLN A 106 -13.55 -52.47 -11.40
N THR A 107 -13.99 -52.85 -12.61
CA THR A 107 -13.70 -52.12 -13.86
C THR A 107 -14.75 -51.04 -14.11
N GLY A 108 -14.34 -49.77 -14.27
CA GLY A 108 -15.23 -48.61 -14.21
C GLY A 108 -15.28 -47.68 -15.44
N PHE A 109 -14.76 -48.09 -16.60
CA PHE A 109 -14.83 -47.25 -17.80
C PHE A 109 -16.19 -47.37 -18.51
N VAL A 110 -16.75 -46.21 -18.86
CA VAL A 110 -17.99 -46.07 -19.64
C VAL A 110 -17.65 -45.41 -20.99
N PRO A 111 -18.05 -45.96 -22.15
CA PRO A 111 -17.82 -45.30 -23.44
C PRO A 111 -18.39 -43.87 -23.50
N THR A 112 -17.77 -42.97 -24.26
CA THR A 112 -18.26 -41.59 -24.45
C THR A 112 -19.48 -41.56 -25.37
N PRO A 113 -20.46 -40.65 -25.17
CA PRO A 113 -21.56 -40.44 -26.13
C PRO A 113 -21.08 -39.89 -27.48
N VAL A 114 -19.97 -39.15 -27.48
CA VAL A 114 -19.29 -38.64 -28.67
C VAL A 114 -18.46 -39.76 -29.30
N ASP A 115 -18.59 -39.95 -30.61
CA ASP A 115 -17.67 -40.74 -31.43
C ASP A 115 -16.48 -39.86 -31.85
N LEU A 116 -15.26 -40.36 -31.65
CA LEU A 116 -13.99 -39.67 -31.92
C LEU A 116 -13.13 -40.44 -32.93
N SER A 117 -13.65 -41.50 -33.53
CA SER A 117 -12.92 -42.33 -34.51
C SER A 117 -12.65 -41.61 -35.84
N HIS A 118 -13.24 -40.44 -36.07
CA HIS A 118 -12.99 -39.58 -37.23
C HIS A 118 -11.73 -38.71 -37.11
N LEU A 119 -11.12 -38.61 -35.93
CA LEU A 119 -10.01 -37.68 -35.70
C LEU A 119 -8.85 -37.92 -36.67
N SER A 120 -8.49 -36.87 -37.40
CA SER A 120 -7.37 -36.91 -38.35
C SER A 120 -6.03 -37.11 -37.63
N ASP A 121 -5.08 -37.73 -38.32
CA ASP A 121 -3.72 -37.89 -37.78
C ASP A 121 -3.01 -36.53 -37.66
N VAL A 122 -2.23 -36.39 -36.59
CA VAL A 122 -1.46 -35.18 -36.21
C VAL A 122 0.04 -35.46 -36.15
N SER A 123 0.49 -36.66 -36.53
CA SER A 123 1.89 -37.10 -36.50
C SER A 123 2.85 -36.29 -37.40
N ALA A 124 2.30 -35.47 -38.31
CA ALA A 124 3.06 -34.71 -39.29
C ALA A 124 3.98 -33.67 -38.64
N GLY A 125 5.27 -34.00 -38.54
CA GLY A 125 6.30 -33.16 -37.92
C GLY A 125 6.77 -33.63 -36.54
N HIS A 126 6.27 -34.75 -36.03
CA HIS A 126 6.83 -35.38 -34.83
C HIS A 126 8.31 -35.76 -35.03
N VAL A 127 9.12 -35.45 -34.02
CA VAL A 127 10.52 -35.91 -33.95
C VAL A 127 10.53 -37.40 -33.67
N SER A 128 11.46 -38.14 -34.27
CA SER A 128 11.62 -39.58 -34.04
C SER A 128 11.78 -39.88 -32.54
N ALA A 129 10.80 -40.59 -31.98
CA ALA A 129 10.77 -40.96 -30.57
C ALA A 129 11.86 -42.01 -30.25
N PRO A 130 12.49 -41.97 -29.06
CA PRO A 130 13.50 -42.95 -28.66
C PRO A 130 12.92 -44.36 -28.55
N ALA A 131 13.76 -45.39 -28.70
CA ALA A 131 13.35 -46.79 -28.61
C ALA A 131 12.87 -47.21 -27.20
N TYR A 132 13.19 -46.43 -26.16
CA TYR A 132 12.76 -46.61 -24.79
C TYR A 132 12.54 -45.25 -24.14
N TYR A 133 11.47 -45.11 -23.36
CA TYR A 133 11.15 -43.92 -22.59
C TYR A 133 10.30 -44.33 -21.37
N ASP A 134 10.58 -43.77 -20.19
CA ASP A 134 9.93 -44.20 -18.95
C ASP A 134 9.84 -43.04 -17.95
N LEU A 135 8.65 -42.47 -17.77
CA LEU A 135 8.42 -41.33 -16.88
C LEU A 135 8.72 -41.66 -15.41
N ARG A 136 8.74 -42.95 -15.01
CA ARG A 136 9.17 -43.38 -13.66
C ARG A 136 10.62 -42.98 -13.41
N THR A 137 11.49 -43.22 -14.40
CA THR A 137 12.93 -42.88 -14.32
C THR A 137 13.19 -41.36 -14.37
N LEU A 138 12.22 -40.59 -14.83
CA LEU A 138 12.29 -39.12 -14.95
C LEU A 138 11.63 -38.39 -13.77
N ASN A 139 11.11 -39.10 -12.77
CA ASN A 139 10.30 -38.56 -11.66
C ASN A 139 9.08 -37.75 -12.15
N ARG A 140 8.48 -38.18 -13.27
CA ARG A 140 7.31 -37.54 -13.90
C ARG A 140 6.01 -38.33 -13.69
N VAL A 141 5.94 -39.13 -12.63
CA VAL A 141 4.73 -39.83 -12.20
C VAL A 141 4.62 -39.78 -10.68
N THR A 142 3.40 -39.60 -10.19
CA THR A 142 3.05 -39.78 -8.77
C THR A 142 2.97 -41.27 -8.42
N ASP A 143 2.88 -41.55 -7.12
CA ASP A 143 2.62 -42.88 -6.59
C ASP A 143 1.36 -43.54 -7.19
N VAL A 144 1.35 -44.89 -7.25
CA VAL A 144 0.15 -45.65 -7.62
C VAL A 144 -0.79 -45.73 -6.42
N ARG A 145 -2.03 -45.26 -6.63
CA ARG A 145 -3.14 -45.31 -5.68
C ARG A 145 -4.01 -46.53 -5.90
N ASP A 146 -4.91 -46.76 -4.95
CA ASP A 146 -5.80 -47.92 -4.91
C ASP A 146 -7.27 -47.47 -4.94
N GLN A 147 -7.98 -47.84 -6.00
CA GLN A 147 -9.43 -47.62 -6.17
C GLN A 147 -10.29 -48.61 -5.37
N GLY A 148 -9.71 -49.71 -4.88
CA GLY A 148 -10.43 -50.82 -4.27
C GLY A 148 -11.57 -51.34 -5.14
N HIS A 149 -12.74 -51.50 -4.52
CA HIS A 149 -13.91 -52.13 -5.16
C HIS A 149 -14.77 -51.18 -6.01
N GLU A 150 -14.46 -49.88 -6.12
CA GLU A 150 -15.28 -48.94 -6.89
C GLU A 150 -14.92 -48.89 -8.38
N GLY A 151 -15.90 -48.59 -9.23
CA GLY A 151 -15.72 -48.27 -10.67
C GLY A 151 -15.06 -46.92 -10.98
N THR A 152 -13.98 -46.53 -10.29
CA THR A 152 -13.41 -45.16 -10.33
C THR A 152 -12.13 -45.00 -11.15
N CYS A 153 -11.66 -46.05 -11.84
CA CYS A 153 -10.44 -46.04 -12.65
C CYS A 153 -10.30 -44.84 -13.62
N TRP A 154 -11.41 -44.29 -14.12
CA TRP A 154 -11.45 -43.13 -15.00
C TRP A 154 -11.00 -41.82 -14.30
N ALA A 155 -11.27 -41.67 -13.00
CA ALA A 155 -10.78 -40.54 -12.20
C ALA A 155 -9.27 -40.69 -11.94
N PHE A 156 -8.83 -41.86 -11.50
CA PHE A 156 -7.40 -42.17 -11.28
C PHE A 156 -6.56 -42.00 -12.55
N ALA A 157 -7.05 -42.47 -13.70
CA ALA A 157 -6.35 -42.28 -14.97
C ALA A 157 -6.32 -40.79 -15.41
N THR A 158 -7.32 -39.99 -15.02
CA THR A 158 -7.34 -38.54 -15.27
C THR A 158 -6.25 -37.85 -14.46
N TYR A 159 -6.16 -38.10 -13.15
CA TYR A 159 -5.13 -37.49 -12.32
C TYR A 159 -3.74 -38.06 -12.55
N ALA A 160 -3.60 -39.34 -12.91
CA ALA A 160 -2.35 -39.88 -13.40
C ALA A 160 -1.79 -39.07 -14.61
N SER A 161 -2.66 -38.58 -15.50
CA SER A 161 -2.27 -37.66 -16.58
C SER A 161 -1.95 -36.24 -16.05
N LEU A 162 -2.88 -35.64 -15.30
CA LEU A 162 -2.76 -34.26 -14.84
C LEU A 162 -1.59 -34.03 -13.87
N GLU A 163 -1.36 -34.94 -12.93
CA GLU A 163 -0.22 -34.88 -11.99
C GLU A 163 1.11 -35.11 -12.73
N SER A 164 1.13 -35.97 -13.75
CA SER A 164 2.32 -36.20 -14.60
C SER A 164 2.67 -34.99 -15.46
N TYR A 165 1.68 -34.18 -15.85
CA TYR A 165 1.90 -32.89 -16.50
C TYR A 165 2.54 -31.85 -15.56
N LEU A 166 2.17 -31.84 -14.28
CA LEU A 166 2.72 -30.92 -13.28
C LEU A 166 4.13 -31.31 -12.79
N LEU A 167 4.54 -32.56 -12.97
CA LEU A 167 5.85 -33.07 -12.55
C LEU A 167 6.95 -32.88 -13.61
N PRO A 168 8.19 -32.55 -13.19
CA PRO A 168 8.68 -32.54 -11.80
C PRO A 168 8.53 -31.20 -11.05
N GLU A 169 8.00 -30.14 -11.68
CA GLU A 169 7.94 -28.78 -11.11
C GLU A 169 7.07 -28.70 -9.84
N GLU A 170 5.97 -29.43 -9.82
CA GLU A 170 4.97 -29.37 -8.75
C GLU A 170 4.39 -30.77 -8.48
N ASN A 171 4.82 -31.37 -7.36
CA ASN A 171 4.21 -32.60 -6.86
C ASN A 171 2.87 -32.25 -6.17
N ARG A 172 1.78 -32.81 -6.68
CA ARG A 172 0.42 -32.69 -6.14
C ARG A 172 -0.27 -34.04 -6.13
N ASP A 173 -1.29 -34.11 -5.30
CA ASP A 173 -2.07 -35.29 -4.97
C ASP A 173 -3.54 -34.87 -5.00
N PHE A 174 -4.29 -35.26 -6.03
CA PHE A 174 -5.65 -34.78 -6.27
C PHE A 174 -6.74 -35.80 -5.90
N SER A 175 -7.83 -35.32 -5.30
CA SER A 175 -8.91 -36.18 -4.79
C SER A 175 -9.78 -36.80 -5.90
N GLU A 176 -9.61 -38.10 -6.17
CA GLU A 176 -10.58 -38.87 -6.96
C GLU A 176 -11.96 -38.93 -6.29
N ASN A 177 -12.02 -38.87 -4.95
CA ASN A 177 -13.29 -38.89 -4.20
C ASN A 177 -14.14 -37.67 -4.55
N ASN A 178 -13.53 -36.49 -4.65
CA ASN A 178 -14.22 -35.28 -5.05
C ASN A 178 -14.74 -35.36 -6.48
N MET A 179 -13.90 -35.83 -7.41
CA MET A 179 -14.28 -35.96 -8.82
C MET A 179 -15.45 -36.94 -9.02
N LYS A 180 -15.38 -38.16 -8.47
CA LYS A 180 -16.46 -39.16 -8.62
C LYS A 180 -17.77 -38.67 -8.01
N ASN A 181 -17.72 -38.00 -6.85
CA ASN A 181 -18.91 -37.60 -6.12
C ASN A 181 -19.62 -36.44 -6.82
N LEU A 182 -18.91 -35.36 -7.13
CA LEU A 182 -19.51 -34.16 -7.78
C LEU A 182 -19.98 -34.43 -9.22
N LEU A 183 -19.48 -35.49 -9.86
CA LEU A 183 -19.96 -35.97 -11.15
C LEU A 183 -21.12 -36.98 -11.05
N SER A 184 -21.50 -37.42 -9.85
CA SER A 184 -22.53 -38.44 -9.67
C SER A 184 -23.97 -37.91 -9.62
N SER A 185 -24.92 -38.85 -9.73
CA SER A 185 -26.37 -38.62 -9.67
C SER A 185 -26.83 -37.94 -8.38
N ALA A 186 -26.06 -38.02 -7.29
CA ALA A 186 -26.32 -37.36 -6.02
C ALA A 186 -26.20 -35.81 -6.06
N TYR A 187 -25.43 -35.25 -7.00
CA TYR A 187 -25.18 -33.80 -7.08
C TYR A 187 -26.05 -33.12 -8.16
N PRO A 188 -26.47 -31.85 -7.98
CA PRO A 188 -27.33 -31.15 -8.95
C PRO A 188 -26.73 -31.03 -10.36
N GLU A 189 -25.41 -30.82 -10.43
CA GLU A 189 -24.63 -30.67 -11.67
C GLU A 189 -23.86 -31.95 -12.03
N GLY A 190 -24.21 -33.10 -11.44
CA GLY A 190 -23.64 -34.40 -11.76
C GLY A 190 -24.44 -35.16 -12.83
N PHE A 191 -23.79 -36.13 -13.47
CA PHE A 191 -24.35 -37.03 -14.48
C PHE A 191 -25.37 -38.00 -13.86
N ASP A 192 -25.95 -38.88 -14.68
CA ASP A 192 -27.01 -39.82 -14.30
C ASP A 192 -26.48 -41.09 -13.57
N TYR A 193 -25.16 -41.22 -13.34
CA TYR A 193 -24.49 -42.38 -12.74
C TYR A 193 -24.28 -42.24 -11.22
N THR A 194 -24.43 -43.30 -10.44
CA THR A 194 -23.87 -43.34 -9.07
C THR A 194 -22.33 -43.34 -9.09
N PRO A 195 -21.61 -42.98 -8.00
CA PRO A 195 -20.14 -42.94 -8.01
C PRO A 195 -19.44 -44.23 -8.46
N ASP A 196 -20.08 -45.39 -8.23
CA ASP A 196 -19.58 -46.72 -8.60
C ASP A 196 -19.96 -47.19 -10.03
N GLU A 197 -20.93 -46.54 -10.69
CA GLU A 197 -21.42 -46.95 -12.02
C GLU A 197 -20.43 -46.66 -13.17
N GLY A 198 -19.30 -46.04 -12.86
CA GLY A 198 -18.24 -45.72 -13.82
C GLY A 198 -18.31 -44.31 -14.40
N GLY A 199 -17.39 -44.04 -15.34
CA GLY A 199 -17.25 -42.73 -15.98
C GLY A 199 -16.20 -42.71 -17.08
N ASN A 200 -15.88 -41.50 -17.56
CA ASN A 200 -15.00 -41.28 -18.70
C ASN A 200 -14.31 -39.91 -18.69
N HIS A 201 -13.37 -39.71 -19.62
CA HIS A 201 -12.59 -38.49 -19.73
C HIS A 201 -13.42 -37.22 -20.05
N LEU A 202 -14.57 -37.32 -20.73
CA LEU A 202 -15.44 -36.15 -20.99
C LEU A 202 -16.14 -35.68 -19.71
N MET A 203 -16.57 -36.61 -18.84
CA MET A 203 -17.08 -36.29 -17.50
C MET A 203 -15.99 -35.59 -16.67
N SER A 204 -14.77 -36.13 -16.66
CA SER A 204 -13.62 -35.49 -16.00
C SER A 204 -13.34 -34.09 -16.55
N THR A 205 -13.37 -33.94 -17.88
CA THR A 205 -13.18 -32.65 -18.55
C THR A 205 -14.24 -31.64 -18.12
N ALA A 206 -15.51 -32.03 -18.03
CA ALA A 206 -16.58 -31.16 -17.55
C ALA A 206 -16.34 -30.67 -16.11
N TYR A 207 -15.95 -31.57 -15.20
CA TYR A 207 -15.61 -31.23 -13.80
C TYR A 207 -14.45 -30.22 -13.69
N LEU A 208 -13.39 -30.41 -14.47
CA LEU A 208 -12.21 -29.54 -14.47
C LEU A 208 -12.52 -28.19 -15.18
N ALA A 209 -13.21 -28.22 -16.33
CA ALA A 209 -13.54 -27.04 -17.13
C ALA A 209 -14.61 -26.14 -16.50
N ARG A 210 -15.43 -26.66 -15.57
CA ARG A 210 -16.40 -25.86 -14.80
C ARG A 210 -15.85 -25.35 -13.45
N TRP A 211 -14.58 -25.63 -13.15
CA TRP A 211 -13.90 -25.36 -11.87
C TRP A 211 -14.59 -26.00 -10.64
N SER A 212 -15.04 -27.25 -10.76
CA SER A 212 -15.38 -28.06 -9.56
C SER A 212 -14.13 -28.59 -8.84
N GLY A 213 -12.98 -28.58 -9.51
CA GLY A 213 -11.69 -29.00 -8.98
C GLY A 213 -10.55 -28.81 -10.00
N PRO A 214 -9.38 -29.42 -9.77
CA PRO A 214 -9.12 -30.42 -8.74
C PRO A 214 -8.95 -29.81 -7.34
N VAL A 215 -9.19 -30.62 -6.32
CA VAL A 215 -8.90 -30.32 -4.90
C VAL A 215 -7.83 -31.29 -4.41
N ASP A 216 -7.07 -30.92 -3.37
CA ASP A 216 -6.05 -31.81 -2.81
C ASP A 216 -6.71 -33.03 -2.14
N GLU A 217 -6.14 -34.23 -2.30
CA GLU A 217 -6.59 -35.48 -1.66
C GLU A 217 -6.67 -35.36 -0.13
N ALA A 218 -5.80 -34.56 0.48
CA ALA A 218 -5.81 -34.31 1.93
C ALA A 218 -7.08 -33.57 2.43
N ASP A 219 -7.79 -32.85 1.55
CA ASP A 219 -9.00 -32.10 1.88
C ASP A 219 -10.29 -32.95 1.69
N ASP A 220 -10.26 -33.98 0.85
CA ASP A 220 -11.38 -34.89 0.56
C ASP A 220 -10.90 -36.32 0.26
N PRO A 221 -10.42 -37.08 1.25
CA PRO A 221 -9.67 -38.32 1.00
C PRO A 221 -10.48 -39.45 0.36
N TYR A 222 -9.82 -40.21 -0.51
CA TYR A 222 -10.33 -41.45 -1.08
C TYR A 222 -10.20 -42.63 -0.10
N ASP A 223 -11.34 -43.23 0.24
CA ASP A 223 -11.41 -44.43 1.09
C ASP A 223 -11.83 -45.66 0.26
N PRO A 224 -10.88 -46.53 -0.14
CA PRO A 224 -11.18 -47.73 -0.94
C PRO A 224 -12.02 -48.78 -0.18
N SER A 225 -12.22 -48.61 1.14
CA SER A 225 -13.07 -49.48 1.95
C SER A 225 -14.52 -48.98 2.07
N ASN A 226 -14.79 -47.71 1.71
CA ASN A 226 -16.11 -47.08 1.83
C ASN A 226 -16.73 -46.77 0.45
N TYR A 227 -16.90 -47.84 -0.34
CA TYR A 227 -17.35 -47.86 -1.73
C TYR A 227 -18.79 -47.35 -2.00
N SER A 228 -19.45 -46.75 -1.00
CA SER A 228 -20.80 -46.21 -1.09
C SER A 228 -20.90 -44.73 -0.71
N SER A 229 -19.76 -44.08 -0.44
CA SER A 229 -19.74 -42.65 -0.16
C SER A 229 -20.19 -41.86 -1.38
N VAL A 230 -21.21 -41.02 -1.18
CA VAL A 230 -21.67 -39.99 -2.12
C VAL A 230 -21.35 -38.59 -1.61
N TYR A 231 -20.46 -38.47 -0.61
CA TYR A 231 -20.22 -37.23 0.13
C TYR A 231 -18.81 -36.68 -0.12
N SER A 232 -18.80 -35.42 -0.50
CA SER A 232 -17.62 -34.55 -0.57
C SER A 232 -17.92 -33.22 0.13
N PRO A 233 -16.99 -32.66 0.93
CA PRO A 233 -17.16 -31.37 1.60
C PRO A 233 -17.44 -30.20 0.64
N THR A 234 -18.15 -29.18 1.11
CA THR A 234 -18.44 -27.96 0.36
C THR A 234 -17.43 -26.86 0.63
N GLY A 235 -17.12 -26.04 -0.38
CA GLY A 235 -16.21 -24.90 -0.24
C GLY A 235 -14.73 -25.26 -0.19
N LEU A 236 -14.38 -26.46 -0.67
CA LEU A 236 -12.98 -26.87 -0.87
C LEU A 236 -12.29 -25.96 -1.89
N ARG A 237 -10.97 -25.83 -1.74
CA ARG A 237 -10.17 -24.97 -2.59
C ARG A 237 -9.77 -25.71 -3.87
N VAL A 238 -10.20 -25.17 -5.02
CA VAL A 238 -9.64 -25.52 -6.33
C VAL A 238 -8.16 -25.16 -6.36
N GLN A 239 -7.33 -26.12 -6.78
CA GLN A 239 -5.86 -26.03 -6.74
C GLN A 239 -5.25 -25.61 -8.09
N LYS A 240 -5.95 -25.91 -9.18
CA LYS A 240 -5.55 -25.68 -10.56
C LYS A 240 -6.77 -25.34 -11.41
N HIS A 241 -6.57 -24.56 -12.46
CA HIS A 241 -7.55 -24.40 -13.53
C HIS A 241 -7.06 -25.17 -14.77
N ILE A 242 -7.97 -25.84 -15.47
CA ILE A 242 -7.61 -26.59 -16.69
C ILE A 242 -7.27 -25.60 -17.82
N ARG A 243 -6.12 -25.81 -18.46
CA ARG A 243 -5.65 -24.96 -19.57
C ARG A 243 -6.04 -25.55 -20.91
N ASP A 244 -5.73 -26.83 -21.14
CA ASP A 244 -6.18 -27.62 -22.28
C ASP A 244 -6.47 -29.06 -21.84
N VAL A 245 -7.39 -29.73 -22.54
CA VAL A 245 -7.53 -31.19 -22.54
C VAL A 245 -7.35 -31.64 -23.98
N LEU A 246 -6.27 -32.36 -24.27
CA LEU A 246 -5.90 -32.77 -25.62
C LEU A 246 -6.34 -34.21 -25.85
N ILE A 247 -7.25 -34.42 -26.80
CA ILE A 247 -7.65 -35.74 -27.27
C ILE A 247 -6.69 -36.15 -28.38
N ILE A 248 -5.93 -37.21 -28.11
CA ILE A 248 -4.93 -37.76 -29.03
C ILE A 248 -5.65 -38.72 -29.99
N PRO A 249 -5.45 -38.63 -31.32
CA PRO A 249 -6.10 -39.53 -32.27
C PRO A 249 -5.82 -41.02 -31.98
N ASP A 250 -6.86 -41.85 -32.13
CA ASP A 250 -6.76 -43.29 -31.92
C ASP A 250 -5.75 -43.94 -32.88
N ARG A 251 -5.06 -44.97 -32.37
CA ARG A 251 -4.11 -45.78 -33.14
C ARG A 251 -4.83 -46.47 -34.29
N LYS A 252 -4.17 -46.59 -35.45
CA LYS A 252 -4.69 -47.33 -36.62
C LYS A 252 -4.07 -48.72 -36.78
N SER A 253 -2.96 -48.99 -36.11
CA SER A 253 -2.29 -50.30 -36.12
C SER A 253 -1.40 -50.47 -34.87
N PRO A 254 -0.95 -51.70 -34.54
CA PRO A 254 -0.01 -51.95 -33.45
C PRO A 254 1.28 -51.12 -33.48
N MET A 255 1.69 -50.65 -34.66
CA MET A 255 2.92 -49.86 -34.85
C MET A 255 2.64 -48.35 -34.95
N ASP A 256 1.37 -47.95 -35.02
CA ASP A 256 0.94 -46.55 -35.02
C ASP A 256 0.92 -46.04 -33.57
N ASN A 257 2.09 -45.63 -33.09
CA ASN A 257 2.31 -45.26 -31.69
C ASN A 257 2.79 -43.81 -31.53
N ASP A 258 3.10 -43.12 -32.63
CA ASP A 258 3.88 -41.87 -32.61
C ASP A 258 3.12 -40.70 -31.98
N ASN A 259 1.78 -40.65 -32.11
CA ASN A 259 0.96 -39.64 -31.44
C ASN A 259 0.98 -39.80 -29.91
N ILE A 260 0.84 -41.04 -29.42
CA ILE A 260 0.89 -41.34 -27.99
C ILE A 260 2.31 -41.13 -27.45
N LYS A 261 3.35 -41.58 -28.15
CA LYS A 261 4.76 -41.35 -27.76
C LYS A 261 5.08 -39.85 -27.66
N SER A 262 4.69 -39.06 -28.68
CA SER A 262 4.83 -37.61 -28.69
C SER A 262 4.11 -36.96 -27.50
N ALA A 263 2.87 -37.36 -27.22
CA ALA A 263 2.11 -36.86 -26.08
C ALA A 263 2.78 -37.19 -24.73
N VAL A 264 3.25 -38.44 -24.55
CA VAL A 264 3.97 -38.91 -23.34
C VAL A 264 5.25 -38.10 -23.09
N GLN A 265 6.01 -37.78 -24.14
CA GLN A 265 7.23 -36.96 -24.00
C GLN A 265 6.89 -35.51 -23.65
N ASN A 266 5.99 -34.88 -24.41
CA ASN A 266 5.75 -33.45 -24.35
C ASN A 266 4.88 -33.02 -23.17
N TYR A 267 3.95 -33.87 -22.73
CA TYR A 267 2.95 -33.51 -21.71
C TYR A 267 2.91 -34.43 -20.49
N GLY A 268 3.61 -35.57 -20.51
CA GLY A 268 3.52 -36.56 -19.43
C GLY A 268 2.44 -37.61 -19.74
N ALA A 269 2.02 -38.34 -18.71
CA ALA A 269 1.22 -39.55 -18.88
C ALA A 269 -0.10 -39.31 -19.64
N VAL A 270 -0.45 -40.27 -20.50
CA VAL A 270 -1.63 -40.21 -21.37
C VAL A 270 -2.70 -41.14 -20.80
N TYR A 271 -3.85 -40.58 -20.41
CA TYR A 271 -5.06 -41.35 -20.12
C TYR A 271 -5.38 -42.20 -21.36
N THR A 272 -5.69 -43.48 -21.17
CA THR A 272 -6.20 -44.37 -22.22
C THR A 272 -7.10 -45.44 -21.61
N THR A 273 -7.64 -46.33 -22.43
CA THR A 273 -8.51 -47.42 -21.97
C THR A 273 -8.00 -48.77 -22.45
N MET A 274 -8.41 -49.82 -21.76
CA MET A 274 -8.12 -51.21 -22.11
C MET A 274 -9.29 -52.12 -21.77
N TYR A 275 -9.27 -53.35 -22.28
CA TYR A 275 -10.10 -54.41 -21.74
C TYR A 275 -9.26 -55.27 -20.79
N VAL A 276 -9.74 -55.45 -19.56
CA VAL A 276 -9.16 -56.29 -18.51
C VAL A 276 -9.87 -57.64 -18.48
N ASP A 277 -9.08 -58.70 -18.63
CA ASP A 277 -9.46 -60.08 -18.34
C ASP A 277 -8.27 -60.78 -17.65
N PRO A 278 -8.41 -61.28 -16.41
CA PRO A 278 -7.38 -62.01 -15.67
C PRO A 278 -6.68 -63.13 -16.44
N ALA A 279 -7.34 -63.77 -17.42
CA ALA A 279 -6.77 -64.84 -18.23
C ALA A 279 -5.67 -64.38 -19.21
N TYR A 280 -5.50 -63.08 -19.41
CA TYR A 280 -4.53 -62.49 -20.35
C TYR A 280 -3.31 -61.85 -19.67
N TYR A 281 -3.27 -61.85 -18.33
CA TYR A 281 -2.08 -61.47 -17.55
C TYR A 281 -1.06 -62.60 -17.47
N SER A 282 0.21 -62.24 -17.30
CA SER A 282 1.22 -63.16 -16.78
C SER A 282 0.89 -63.62 -15.35
N PRO A 283 1.41 -64.78 -14.87
CA PRO A 283 1.14 -65.27 -13.52
C PRO A 283 1.58 -64.33 -12.40
N ASP A 284 2.55 -63.46 -12.67
CA ASP A 284 3.05 -62.40 -11.77
C ASP A 284 2.45 -61.01 -12.08
N GLN A 285 1.48 -60.93 -12.99
CA GLN A 285 0.69 -59.75 -13.36
C GLN A 285 1.47 -58.59 -13.99
N ARG A 286 2.76 -58.77 -14.30
CA ARG A 286 3.64 -57.73 -14.86
C ARG A 286 3.44 -57.47 -16.36
N TYR A 287 2.87 -58.42 -17.09
CA TYR A 287 2.79 -58.41 -18.55
C TYR A 287 1.37 -58.74 -19.01
N TYR A 288 0.85 -57.96 -19.96
CA TYR A 288 -0.51 -58.11 -20.48
C TYR A 288 -0.58 -58.02 -22.01
N TYR A 289 -1.39 -58.89 -22.62
CA TYR A 289 -1.70 -58.81 -24.05
C TYR A 289 -3.09 -59.40 -24.34
N PHE A 290 -4.08 -58.54 -24.60
CA PHE A 290 -5.39 -58.96 -25.08
C PHE A 290 -5.43 -59.00 -26.62
N ASN A 291 -5.92 -60.11 -27.17
CA ASN A 291 -5.86 -60.41 -28.61
C ASN A 291 -7.22 -60.70 -29.26
N ASN A 292 -8.31 -60.26 -28.63
CA ASN A 292 -9.68 -60.52 -29.06
C ASN A 292 -10.39 -59.19 -29.39
N ASP A 293 -11.12 -59.14 -30.51
CA ASP A 293 -11.74 -57.90 -30.99
C ASP A 293 -13.18 -57.70 -30.52
N ILE A 294 -13.84 -58.74 -30.00
CA ILE A 294 -15.30 -58.75 -29.75
C ILE A 294 -15.71 -57.88 -28.53
N SER A 295 -14.80 -57.68 -27.57
CA SER A 295 -15.03 -56.88 -26.36
C SER A 295 -14.77 -55.38 -26.55
N TYR A 296 -15.44 -54.55 -25.76
CA TYR A 296 -15.14 -53.11 -25.62
C TYR A 296 -14.24 -52.89 -24.41
N PRO A 297 -13.49 -51.78 -24.34
CA PRO A 297 -12.76 -51.41 -23.13
C PRO A 297 -13.67 -51.35 -21.88
N ASN A 298 -13.09 -51.65 -20.72
CA ASN A 298 -13.78 -51.68 -19.44
C ASN A 298 -13.00 -51.00 -18.31
N HIS A 299 -11.71 -50.74 -18.52
CA HIS A 299 -10.82 -50.15 -17.53
C HIS A 299 -10.07 -48.96 -18.14
N ALA A 300 -9.80 -47.95 -17.32
CA ALA A 300 -9.03 -46.77 -17.70
C ALA A 300 -7.70 -46.78 -16.96
N VAL A 301 -6.63 -46.44 -17.67
CA VAL A 301 -5.23 -46.50 -17.21
C VAL A 301 -4.43 -45.36 -17.82
N ALA A 302 -3.20 -45.14 -17.37
CA ALA A 302 -2.33 -44.13 -17.98
C ALA A 302 -1.07 -44.75 -18.60
N ILE A 303 -0.78 -44.44 -19.87
CA ILE A 303 0.50 -44.78 -20.50
C ILE A 303 1.56 -43.81 -19.98
N VAL A 304 2.62 -44.35 -19.38
CA VAL A 304 3.72 -43.60 -18.74
C VAL A 304 5.08 -43.80 -19.43
N GLY A 305 5.11 -44.55 -20.52
CA GLY A 305 6.35 -44.88 -21.23
C GLY A 305 6.18 -46.03 -22.21
N TRP A 306 7.28 -46.50 -22.76
CA TRP A 306 7.33 -47.64 -23.68
C TRP A 306 8.73 -48.23 -23.80
N ASN A 307 8.80 -49.43 -24.37
CA ASN A 307 10.02 -50.12 -24.77
C ASN A 307 9.78 -50.84 -26.10
N ASP A 308 10.33 -50.34 -27.21
CA ASP A 308 10.19 -50.91 -28.55
C ASP A 308 10.86 -52.28 -28.69
N SER A 309 11.87 -52.56 -27.85
CA SER A 309 12.61 -53.83 -27.85
C SER A 309 12.08 -54.84 -26.81
N PHE A 310 10.95 -54.55 -26.15
CA PHE A 310 10.39 -55.41 -25.11
C PHE A 310 10.11 -56.83 -25.65
N ASP A 311 10.68 -57.84 -25.01
CA ASP A 311 10.64 -59.22 -25.49
C ASP A 311 9.22 -59.80 -25.44
N LYS A 312 8.71 -60.23 -26.59
CA LYS A 312 7.39 -60.82 -26.72
C LYS A 312 7.21 -62.14 -25.95
N ASN A 313 8.30 -62.81 -25.58
CA ASN A 313 8.20 -64.09 -24.86
C ASN A 313 7.92 -63.91 -23.35
N GLN A 314 7.84 -62.67 -22.83
CA GLN A 314 7.44 -62.39 -21.45
C GLN A 314 5.91 -62.51 -21.23
N PHE A 315 5.12 -62.31 -22.29
CA PHE A 315 3.65 -62.40 -22.21
C PHE A 315 3.15 -63.85 -22.22
N SER A 316 2.11 -64.17 -21.43
CA SER A 316 1.52 -65.52 -21.41
C SER A 316 0.82 -65.90 -22.72
N ASN A 317 0.15 -64.94 -23.35
CA ASN A 317 -0.18 -65.02 -24.77
C ASN A 317 0.96 -64.33 -25.53
N VAL A 318 1.67 -65.03 -26.43
CA VAL A 318 2.82 -64.45 -27.15
C VAL A 318 2.34 -63.54 -28.28
N PRO A 319 2.63 -62.22 -28.29
CA PRO A 319 2.23 -61.33 -29.37
C PRO A 319 3.03 -61.56 -30.67
N PRO A 320 2.54 -61.05 -31.80
CA PRO A 320 3.22 -61.19 -33.10
C PRO A 320 4.67 -60.69 -33.11
N GLY A 321 4.95 -59.56 -32.47
CA GLY A 321 6.27 -58.93 -32.41
C GLY A 321 6.62 -58.39 -31.02
N ASN A 322 7.83 -57.87 -30.90
CA ASN A 322 8.31 -57.17 -29.70
C ASN A 322 7.67 -55.78 -29.59
N GLY A 323 7.80 -55.17 -28.41
CA GLY A 323 7.34 -53.81 -28.15
C GLY A 323 6.16 -53.75 -27.18
N ALA A 324 6.26 -52.87 -26.18
CA ALA A 324 5.24 -52.70 -25.16
C ALA A 324 5.18 -51.26 -24.63
N PHE A 325 3.98 -50.82 -24.27
CA PHE A 325 3.77 -49.62 -23.44
C PHE A 325 3.97 -49.96 -21.96
N ILE A 326 4.46 -48.98 -21.21
CA ILE A 326 4.52 -49.01 -19.74
C ILE A 326 3.27 -48.30 -19.23
N VAL A 327 2.49 -48.98 -18.40
CA VAL A 327 1.16 -48.53 -17.97
C VAL A 327 1.10 -48.40 -16.46
N LYS A 328 0.61 -47.25 -15.97
CA LYS A 328 0.25 -46.99 -14.58
C LYS A 328 -1.20 -47.43 -14.35
N ASN A 329 -1.41 -48.30 -13.36
CA ASN A 329 -2.73 -48.78 -12.96
C ASN A 329 -3.25 -48.01 -11.72
N SER A 330 -4.41 -48.40 -11.21
CA SER A 330 -5.11 -47.82 -10.05
C SER A 330 -5.47 -48.86 -8.97
N TRP A 331 -4.72 -49.95 -8.87
CA TRP A 331 -4.94 -51.07 -7.92
C TRP A 331 -3.84 -51.18 -6.85
N GLY A 332 -3.29 -50.03 -6.44
CA GLY A 332 -2.26 -49.94 -5.41
C GLY A 332 -0.87 -50.46 -5.84
N LYS A 333 0.12 -50.24 -4.97
CA LYS A 333 1.52 -50.63 -5.23
C LYS A 333 1.80 -52.12 -5.08
N THR A 334 0.91 -52.88 -4.45
CA THR A 334 1.08 -54.33 -4.22
C THR A 334 0.77 -55.19 -5.44
N TRP A 335 0.18 -54.60 -6.49
CA TRP A 335 -0.23 -55.27 -7.71
C TRP A 335 0.79 -55.04 -8.84
N GLY A 336 1.06 -56.07 -9.67
CA GLY A 336 1.99 -55.98 -10.81
C GLY A 336 3.45 -55.68 -10.42
N GLU A 337 4.06 -54.69 -11.06
CA GLU A 337 5.38 -54.12 -10.74
C GLU A 337 5.20 -52.74 -10.07
N ASP A 338 5.03 -52.73 -8.75
CA ASP A 338 4.79 -51.51 -7.94
C ASP A 338 3.58 -50.67 -8.43
N GLY A 339 2.54 -51.35 -8.93
CA GLY A 339 1.34 -50.76 -9.53
C GLY A 339 1.44 -50.45 -11.03
N TYR A 340 2.57 -50.79 -11.66
CA TYR A 340 2.82 -50.67 -13.10
C TYR A 340 2.86 -52.05 -13.78
N PHE A 341 2.68 -52.07 -15.09
CA PHE A 341 2.80 -53.27 -15.91
C PHE A 341 3.08 -52.91 -17.38
N TYR A 342 3.53 -53.90 -18.15
CA TYR A 342 3.77 -53.75 -19.59
C TYR A 342 2.59 -54.30 -20.40
N VAL A 343 2.08 -53.50 -21.33
CA VAL A 343 1.03 -53.92 -22.28
C VAL A 343 1.63 -54.00 -23.67
N SER A 344 1.49 -55.15 -24.32
CA SER A 344 1.96 -55.38 -25.69
C SER A 344 1.43 -54.31 -26.66
N TYR A 345 2.28 -53.84 -27.58
CA TYR A 345 1.85 -52.97 -28.68
C TYR A 345 0.75 -53.58 -29.55
N TYR A 346 0.64 -54.91 -29.57
CA TYR A 346 -0.36 -55.63 -30.35
C TYR A 346 -1.72 -55.77 -29.65
N ASP A 347 -1.85 -55.27 -28.41
CA ASP A 347 -3.13 -55.23 -27.69
C ASP A 347 -4.22 -54.54 -28.51
N THR A 348 -5.40 -55.16 -28.59
CA THR A 348 -6.49 -54.75 -29.50
C THR A 348 -7.37 -53.63 -28.93
N LYS A 349 -7.06 -53.12 -27.72
CA LYS A 349 -7.88 -52.11 -27.03
C LYS A 349 -7.05 -50.92 -26.56
N LEU A 350 -5.84 -51.15 -26.05
CA LEU A 350 -4.98 -50.07 -25.56
C LEU A 350 -4.66 -49.07 -26.68
N GLY A 351 -5.06 -47.81 -26.49
CA GLY A 351 -4.83 -46.74 -27.44
C GLY A 351 -5.84 -46.63 -28.59
N TYR A 352 -6.92 -47.42 -28.59
CA TYR A 352 -7.96 -47.45 -29.64
C TYR A 352 -9.32 -46.86 -29.19
N ASP A 353 -9.37 -46.26 -28.00
CA ASP A 353 -10.58 -45.64 -27.46
C ASP A 353 -10.20 -44.64 -26.34
N GLY A 354 -10.31 -43.35 -26.64
CA GLY A 354 -10.22 -42.28 -25.65
C GLY A 354 -8.82 -42.04 -25.08
N ASN A 355 -7.89 -41.59 -25.91
CA ASN A 355 -6.55 -41.16 -25.49
C ASN A 355 -6.54 -39.67 -25.12
N VAL A 356 -6.15 -39.31 -23.89
CA VAL A 356 -6.29 -37.93 -23.40
C VAL A 356 -5.10 -37.46 -22.57
N VAL A 357 -4.73 -36.18 -22.73
CA VAL A 357 -3.81 -35.43 -21.87
C VAL A 357 -4.55 -34.29 -21.20
N PHE A 358 -4.34 -34.10 -19.90
CA PHE A 358 -4.89 -32.97 -19.14
C PHE A 358 -3.78 -32.00 -18.74
N THR A 359 -3.89 -30.72 -19.13
CA THR A 359 -2.92 -29.67 -18.77
C THR A 359 -3.55 -28.60 -17.89
N ALA A 360 -2.76 -27.99 -17.01
CA ALA A 360 -3.27 -27.04 -16.02
C ALA A 360 -2.39 -25.83 -15.82
N GLU A 361 -3.03 -24.77 -15.33
CA GLU A 361 -2.42 -23.53 -14.88
C GLU A 361 -2.84 -23.21 -13.44
N ASN A 362 -2.17 -22.25 -12.83
CA ASN A 362 -2.47 -21.82 -11.46
C ASN A 362 -3.80 -21.05 -11.39
N THR A 363 -4.42 -21.03 -10.22
CA THR A 363 -5.70 -20.31 -10.00
C THR A 363 -5.53 -18.79 -9.85
N ASP A 364 -4.32 -18.25 -10.02
CA ASP A 364 -4.04 -16.82 -10.18
C ASP A 364 -3.99 -16.41 -11.67
N ASN A 365 -4.79 -17.09 -12.50
CA ASN A 365 -5.03 -16.84 -13.91
C ASN A 365 -6.36 -16.10 -14.21
N TYR A 366 -7.44 -16.36 -13.45
CA TYR A 366 -8.79 -15.76 -13.56
C TYR A 366 -9.55 -15.87 -12.23
N ASP A 367 -10.40 -14.88 -11.89
CA ASP A 367 -11.21 -14.85 -10.64
C ASP A 367 -12.67 -15.28 -10.86
N SER A 368 -13.15 -15.38 -12.10
CA SER A 368 -14.55 -15.68 -12.39
C SER A 368 -14.77 -16.35 -13.73
N ILE A 369 -15.75 -17.26 -13.75
CA ILE A 369 -16.19 -18.03 -14.91
C ILE A 369 -17.67 -17.72 -15.22
N TYR A 370 -17.95 -17.57 -16.51
CA TYR A 370 -19.30 -17.53 -17.09
C TYR A 370 -19.46 -18.73 -18.00
N GLN A 371 -20.51 -19.51 -17.78
CA GLN A 371 -20.77 -20.76 -18.48
C GLN A 371 -22.26 -21.12 -18.36
N TYR A 372 -22.76 -21.92 -19.32
CA TYR A 372 -24.11 -22.48 -19.30
C TYR A 372 -24.11 -24.00 -19.53
N ASP A 373 -22.93 -24.61 -19.54
CA ASP A 373 -22.65 -26.01 -19.92
C ASP A 373 -21.84 -26.75 -18.82
N PRO A 374 -22.39 -26.93 -17.60
CA PRO A 374 -21.70 -27.60 -16.49
C PRO A 374 -21.43 -29.11 -16.73
N LEU A 375 -22.15 -29.78 -17.62
CA LEU A 375 -21.91 -31.17 -18.04
C LEU A 375 -21.05 -31.24 -19.33
N GLY A 376 -20.70 -30.11 -19.92
CA GLY A 376 -19.75 -30.01 -21.02
C GLY A 376 -20.20 -30.74 -22.30
N TRP A 377 -19.24 -31.34 -23.00
CA TRP A 377 -19.45 -31.90 -24.33
C TRP A 377 -20.22 -33.23 -24.29
N VAL A 378 -21.51 -33.17 -24.64
CA VAL A 378 -22.39 -34.36 -24.70
C VAL A 378 -22.52 -34.89 -26.14
N ASN A 379 -22.67 -33.99 -27.12
CA ASN A 379 -22.69 -34.30 -28.56
C ASN A 379 -22.22 -33.04 -29.33
N SER A 380 -22.17 -33.10 -30.66
CA SER A 380 -21.76 -32.00 -31.54
C SER A 380 -22.86 -31.65 -32.53
N VAL A 381 -22.97 -30.39 -32.96
CA VAL A 381 -23.94 -29.90 -33.95
C VAL A 381 -23.28 -29.16 -35.12
N GLY A 382 -23.99 -29.13 -36.24
CA GLY A 382 -23.59 -28.43 -37.45
C GLY A 382 -24.65 -28.48 -38.55
N TYR A 383 -24.38 -27.79 -39.66
CA TYR A 383 -25.29 -27.67 -40.81
C TYR A 383 -24.85 -28.55 -42.00
N SER A 384 -24.33 -29.75 -41.71
CA SER A 384 -23.67 -30.62 -42.71
C SER A 384 -22.52 -29.90 -43.46
N ASN A 385 -21.79 -29.04 -42.73
CA ASN A 385 -20.75 -28.17 -43.25
C ASN A 385 -19.60 -28.13 -42.22
N PRO A 386 -18.32 -28.18 -42.66
CA PRO A 386 -17.18 -28.11 -41.74
C PRO A 386 -17.07 -26.78 -40.98
N THR A 387 -17.73 -25.70 -41.43
CA THR A 387 -17.77 -24.40 -40.75
C THR A 387 -19.13 -24.13 -40.14
N CYS A 388 -19.16 -23.71 -38.88
CA CYS A 388 -20.36 -23.22 -38.20
C CYS A 388 -20.00 -22.11 -37.19
N TRP A 389 -21.00 -21.32 -36.82
CA TRP A 389 -20.89 -20.27 -35.82
C TRP A 389 -21.76 -20.60 -34.60
N CYS A 390 -21.25 -20.36 -33.41
CA CYS A 390 -22.00 -20.45 -32.16
C CYS A 390 -21.72 -19.25 -31.26
N ALA A 391 -22.58 -18.99 -30.27
CA ALA A 391 -22.33 -17.92 -29.31
C ALA A 391 -23.04 -18.14 -27.98
N ASN A 392 -22.40 -17.71 -26.89
CA ASN A 392 -23.06 -17.53 -25.59
C ASN A 392 -23.15 -16.04 -25.23
N VAL A 393 -24.31 -15.62 -24.71
CA VAL A 393 -24.56 -14.24 -24.26
C VAL A 393 -24.62 -14.21 -22.73
N PHE A 394 -23.69 -13.48 -22.12
CA PHE A 394 -23.51 -13.38 -20.69
C PHE A 394 -23.86 -11.97 -20.17
N THR A 395 -23.97 -11.82 -18.84
CA THR A 395 -24.10 -10.52 -18.17
C THR A 395 -23.05 -10.41 -17.08
N ALA A 396 -22.19 -9.40 -17.18
CA ALA A 396 -21.11 -9.12 -16.23
C ALA A 396 -21.65 -8.88 -14.81
N LYS A 397 -21.08 -9.55 -13.81
CA LYS A 397 -21.48 -9.47 -12.39
C LYS A 397 -20.90 -8.23 -11.71
N SER A 398 -19.77 -7.73 -12.18
CA SER A 398 -19.03 -6.63 -11.55
C SER A 398 -18.31 -5.77 -12.60
N TYR A 399 -17.54 -4.77 -12.16
CA TYR A 399 -16.54 -4.17 -13.04
C TYR A 399 -15.40 -5.17 -13.20
N GLU A 400 -15.19 -5.66 -14.42
CA GLU A 400 -14.29 -6.78 -14.68
C GLU A 400 -13.64 -6.67 -16.07
N VAL A 401 -12.63 -7.49 -16.31
CA VAL A 401 -11.96 -7.60 -17.61
C VAL A 401 -12.08 -9.03 -18.10
N LEU A 402 -12.72 -9.23 -19.25
CA LEU A 402 -12.71 -10.51 -19.96
C LEU A 402 -11.31 -10.77 -20.52
N LYS A 403 -10.74 -11.94 -20.20
CA LYS A 403 -9.33 -12.27 -20.40
C LYS A 403 -9.10 -13.58 -21.14
N ALA A 404 -10.03 -14.53 -21.08
CA ALA A 404 -9.95 -15.77 -21.87
C ALA A 404 -11.34 -16.29 -22.23
N VAL A 405 -11.36 -17.19 -23.21
CA VAL A 405 -12.55 -17.88 -23.71
C VAL A 405 -12.27 -19.38 -23.75
N GLY A 406 -13.14 -20.16 -23.11
CA GLY A 406 -13.04 -21.62 -23.06
C GLY A 406 -14.01 -22.27 -24.02
N PHE A 407 -13.57 -23.24 -24.83
CA PHE A 407 -14.46 -23.99 -25.74
C PHE A 407 -13.87 -25.34 -26.13
N TYR A 408 -14.66 -26.17 -26.80
CA TYR A 408 -14.20 -27.45 -27.33
C TYR A 408 -14.00 -27.40 -28.85
N THR A 409 -13.01 -28.14 -29.33
CA THR A 409 -12.76 -28.44 -30.75
C THR A 409 -13.15 -29.89 -31.04
N THR A 410 -13.97 -30.13 -32.07
CA THR A 410 -14.56 -31.46 -32.35
C THR A 410 -13.78 -32.30 -33.37
N ASP A 411 -12.70 -31.75 -33.92
CA ASP A 411 -11.80 -32.41 -34.89
C ASP A 411 -10.37 -31.89 -34.72
N SER A 412 -9.39 -32.65 -35.22
CA SER A 412 -7.98 -32.24 -35.25
C SER A 412 -7.76 -31.11 -36.25
N ASN A 413 -6.77 -30.25 -35.98
CA ASN A 413 -6.44 -29.06 -36.78
C ASN A 413 -7.63 -28.09 -36.96
N CYS A 414 -8.48 -27.95 -35.94
CA CYS A 414 -9.62 -27.05 -35.95
C CYS A 414 -9.16 -25.59 -35.99
N ASN A 415 -9.68 -24.81 -36.94
CA ASN A 415 -9.49 -23.37 -36.98
C ASN A 415 -10.60 -22.69 -36.20
N TYR A 416 -10.25 -21.68 -35.39
CA TYR A 416 -11.20 -20.89 -34.62
C TYR A 416 -11.05 -19.40 -34.91
N GLU A 417 -12.18 -18.68 -34.87
CA GLU A 417 -12.24 -17.22 -34.79
C GLU A 417 -13.15 -16.86 -33.60
N ILE A 418 -12.62 -16.10 -32.63
CA ILE A 418 -13.31 -15.55 -31.46
C ILE A 418 -13.64 -14.09 -31.74
N TYR A 419 -14.90 -13.71 -31.49
CA TYR A 419 -15.38 -12.34 -31.54
C TYR A 419 -16.09 -12.00 -30.23
N ILE A 420 -15.74 -10.86 -29.63
CA ILE A 420 -16.42 -10.36 -28.43
C ILE A 420 -17.29 -9.17 -28.81
N HIS A 421 -18.57 -9.20 -28.46
CA HIS A 421 -19.45 -8.04 -28.56
C HIS A 421 -19.88 -7.57 -27.17
N THR A 422 -20.01 -6.25 -27.01
CA THR A 422 -20.65 -5.63 -25.83
C THR A 422 -22.05 -5.14 -26.18
N ASP A 423 -22.93 -5.20 -25.19
CA ASP A 423 -24.33 -4.77 -25.27
C ASP A 423 -25.16 -5.41 -26.41
N PRO A 424 -25.12 -6.75 -26.61
CA PRO A 424 -26.03 -7.45 -27.51
C PRO A 424 -27.50 -7.31 -27.06
N GLU A 425 -28.39 -6.98 -27.99
CA GLU A 425 -29.82 -6.73 -27.73
C GLU A 425 -30.68 -8.00 -27.87
N PHE A 426 -30.93 -8.43 -29.12
CA PHE A 426 -31.85 -9.51 -29.52
C PHE A 426 -31.14 -10.65 -30.28
N SER A 427 -29.83 -10.54 -30.44
CA SER A 427 -28.96 -11.42 -31.22
C SER A 427 -27.58 -11.40 -30.53
N PRO A 428 -26.77 -12.46 -30.60
CA PRO A 428 -25.44 -12.46 -29.98
C PRO A 428 -24.49 -11.41 -30.58
N ILE A 429 -24.76 -10.88 -31.78
CA ILE A 429 -23.98 -9.79 -32.38
C ILE A 429 -24.55 -8.40 -32.00
N SER A 430 -23.67 -7.46 -31.67
CA SER A 430 -24.04 -6.07 -31.40
C SER A 430 -24.10 -5.22 -32.68
N ARG A 431 -25.02 -4.24 -32.73
CA ARG A 431 -25.16 -3.30 -33.85
C ARG A 431 -23.92 -2.46 -34.10
N THR A 432 -23.07 -2.29 -33.08
CA THR A 432 -21.81 -1.54 -33.16
C THR A 432 -20.62 -2.36 -33.66
N GLY A 433 -20.83 -3.63 -34.01
CA GLY A 433 -19.74 -4.57 -34.32
C GLY A 433 -19.13 -5.20 -33.08
N TYR A 434 -18.01 -5.92 -33.25
CA TYR A 434 -17.24 -6.53 -32.17
C TYR A 434 -16.25 -5.51 -31.57
N VAL A 435 -15.88 -5.71 -30.30
CA VAL A 435 -14.83 -4.94 -29.61
C VAL A 435 -13.48 -5.66 -29.59
N LEU A 436 -13.46 -6.97 -29.87
CA LEU A 436 -12.27 -7.79 -30.03
C LEU A 436 -12.54 -8.87 -31.08
N ALA A 437 -11.53 -9.16 -31.91
CA ALA A 437 -11.47 -10.34 -32.78
C ALA A 437 -10.09 -11.00 -32.64
N GLN A 438 -10.05 -12.33 -32.63
CA GLN A 438 -8.83 -13.14 -32.53
C GLN A 438 -9.06 -14.48 -33.23
N SER A 439 -8.03 -15.07 -33.83
CA SER A 439 -8.13 -16.37 -34.49
C SER A 439 -6.88 -17.22 -34.28
N GLY A 440 -7.00 -18.51 -34.57
CA GLY A 440 -5.89 -19.45 -34.52
C GLY A 440 -6.30 -20.85 -34.99
N THR A 441 -5.37 -21.79 -34.87
CA THR A 441 -5.55 -23.20 -35.19
C THR A 441 -5.14 -24.03 -33.98
N ILE A 442 -5.91 -25.06 -33.66
CA ILE A 442 -5.64 -25.98 -32.54
C ILE A 442 -5.41 -27.37 -33.15
N PRO A 443 -4.25 -28.01 -32.93
CA PRO A 443 -3.88 -29.25 -33.61
C PRO A 443 -4.68 -30.45 -33.10
N PHE A 444 -4.95 -30.54 -31.80
CA PHE A 444 -5.74 -31.62 -31.19
C PHE A 444 -7.21 -31.22 -31.02
N ALA A 445 -8.11 -32.21 -31.05
CA ALA A 445 -9.47 -32.04 -30.55
C ALA A 445 -9.46 -31.99 -29.00
N GLY A 446 -10.53 -31.51 -28.39
CA GLY A 446 -10.69 -31.50 -26.93
C GLY A 446 -11.15 -30.15 -26.39
N TYR A 447 -10.70 -29.77 -25.19
CA TYR A 447 -11.11 -28.52 -24.51
C TYR A 447 -9.94 -27.54 -24.41
N HIS A 448 -10.20 -26.24 -24.61
CA HIS A 448 -9.15 -25.21 -24.70
C HIS A 448 -9.57 -23.89 -24.05
N THR A 449 -8.77 -23.39 -23.10
CA THR A 449 -8.91 -22.06 -22.48
C THR A 449 -8.01 -21.05 -23.20
N ILE A 450 -8.52 -20.38 -24.24
CA ILE A 450 -7.74 -19.46 -25.07
C ILE A 450 -7.63 -18.06 -24.44
N PRO A 451 -6.42 -17.58 -24.08
CA PRO A 451 -6.23 -16.21 -23.62
C PRO A 451 -6.48 -15.20 -24.74
N LEU A 452 -7.12 -14.07 -24.40
CA LEU A 452 -7.37 -12.98 -25.33
C LEU A 452 -6.15 -12.05 -25.43
N ASN A 453 -5.76 -11.70 -26.65
CA ASN A 453 -4.63 -10.82 -26.97
C ASN A 453 -4.77 -9.41 -26.35
N SER A 454 -5.99 -8.99 -26.01
CA SER A 454 -6.25 -7.81 -25.19
C SER A 454 -7.47 -8.05 -24.29
N GLY A 455 -7.51 -7.39 -23.13
CA GLY A 455 -8.59 -7.55 -22.16
C GLY A 455 -9.76 -6.62 -22.45
N VAL A 456 -10.99 -7.14 -22.51
CA VAL A 456 -12.20 -6.34 -22.73
C VAL A 456 -12.77 -5.89 -21.39
N LYS A 457 -12.75 -4.58 -21.11
CA LYS A 457 -13.34 -4.01 -19.89
C LYS A 457 -14.87 -4.06 -19.94
N LEU A 458 -15.48 -4.63 -18.92
CA LEU A 458 -16.91 -4.81 -18.73
C LEU A 458 -17.37 -4.04 -17.47
N LYS A 459 -18.58 -3.50 -17.52
CA LYS A 459 -19.24 -2.84 -16.36
C LYS A 459 -20.18 -3.82 -15.67
N ALA A 460 -20.41 -3.63 -14.37
CA ALA A 460 -21.42 -4.39 -13.64
C ALA A 460 -22.80 -4.28 -14.32
N GLY A 461 -23.43 -5.41 -14.61
CA GLY A 461 -24.70 -5.50 -15.33
C GLY A 461 -24.64 -5.36 -16.85
N GLN A 462 -23.44 -5.17 -17.44
CA GLN A 462 -23.29 -5.07 -18.90
C GLN A 462 -23.45 -6.43 -19.56
N LYS A 463 -24.25 -6.51 -20.63
CA LYS A 463 -24.30 -7.71 -21.46
C LYS A 463 -23.05 -7.79 -22.35
N PHE A 464 -22.55 -8.99 -22.57
CA PHE A 464 -21.53 -9.27 -23.57
C PHE A 464 -21.77 -10.64 -24.18
N SER A 465 -21.21 -10.89 -25.36
CA SER A 465 -21.25 -12.21 -25.98
C SER A 465 -19.85 -12.68 -26.34
N VAL A 466 -19.69 -13.99 -26.30
CA VAL A 466 -18.57 -14.70 -26.91
C VAL A 466 -19.14 -15.41 -28.14
N VAL A 467 -18.77 -14.91 -29.31
CA VAL A 467 -19.13 -15.49 -30.62
C VAL A 467 -17.92 -16.26 -31.14
N LEU A 468 -18.13 -17.52 -31.51
CA LEU A 468 -17.14 -18.37 -32.14
C LEU A 468 -17.56 -18.70 -33.57
N LYS A 469 -16.58 -18.82 -34.45
CA LYS A 469 -16.66 -19.56 -35.70
C LYS A 469 -15.63 -20.68 -35.62
N LEU A 470 -16.07 -21.91 -35.81
CA LEU A 470 -15.20 -23.08 -35.80
C LEU A 470 -15.25 -23.74 -37.19
N THR A 471 -14.07 -24.11 -37.71
CA THR A 471 -13.89 -24.82 -38.99
C THR A 471 -13.10 -26.10 -38.75
N THR A 472 -13.75 -27.25 -38.87
CA THR A 472 -13.19 -28.59 -38.68
C THR A 472 -12.88 -29.27 -40.03
N PRO A 473 -11.61 -29.58 -40.37
CA PRO A 473 -11.24 -30.01 -41.73
C PRO A 473 -11.89 -31.30 -42.23
N GLY A 474 -12.07 -32.31 -41.36
CA GLY A 474 -12.59 -33.64 -41.70
C GLY A 474 -14.02 -33.92 -41.23
N TYR A 475 -14.63 -33.01 -40.48
CA TYR A 475 -15.87 -33.26 -39.74
C TYR A 475 -16.93 -32.18 -39.97
N ASN A 476 -18.21 -32.57 -40.00
CA ASN A 476 -19.35 -31.68 -40.35
C ASN A 476 -20.18 -31.20 -39.14
N PHE A 477 -19.72 -31.49 -37.92
CA PHE A 477 -20.35 -31.07 -36.67
C PHE A 477 -19.33 -30.32 -35.79
N PRO A 478 -18.92 -29.09 -36.19
CA PRO A 478 -17.83 -28.34 -35.55
C PRO A 478 -18.14 -27.83 -34.13
N ILE A 479 -19.42 -27.75 -33.72
CA ILE A 479 -19.80 -27.12 -32.45
C ILE A 479 -20.14 -28.18 -31.40
N ALA A 480 -19.35 -28.28 -30.33
CA ALA A 480 -19.71 -29.06 -29.14
C ALA A 480 -20.86 -28.41 -28.37
N PHE A 481 -21.80 -29.21 -27.88
CA PHE A 481 -22.92 -28.73 -27.08
C PHE A 481 -23.35 -29.69 -25.96
N GLU A 482 -23.90 -29.12 -24.90
CA GLU A 482 -24.60 -29.80 -23.82
C GLU A 482 -26.08 -29.91 -24.18
N TYR A 483 -26.71 -31.07 -23.90
CA TYR A 483 -28.16 -31.22 -23.91
C TYR A 483 -28.62 -32.38 -22.99
N PRO A 484 -29.92 -32.51 -22.68
CA PRO A 484 -30.42 -33.59 -21.83
C PRO A 484 -30.43 -34.92 -22.57
N ARG A 485 -29.50 -35.81 -22.23
CA ARG A 485 -29.42 -37.18 -22.75
C ARG A 485 -29.66 -38.17 -21.63
N SER A 486 -30.82 -38.84 -21.64
CA SER A 486 -31.22 -39.80 -20.60
C SER A 486 -30.19 -40.91 -20.39
N GLY A 487 -29.82 -41.20 -19.14
CA GLY A 487 -28.77 -42.18 -18.80
C GLY A 487 -27.36 -41.64 -18.98
N TYR A 488 -27.21 -40.31 -19.03
CA TYR A 488 -25.93 -39.59 -19.06
C TYR A 488 -26.06 -38.20 -18.44
N SER A 489 -26.73 -37.28 -19.13
CA SER A 489 -26.76 -35.83 -18.85
C SER A 489 -28.19 -35.30 -18.67
N SER A 490 -29.13 -36.10 -18.15
CA SER A 490 -30.55 -35.70 -18.03
C SER A 490 -30.79 -34.39 -17.24
N LYS A 491 -29.78 -33.95 -16.47
CA LYS A 491 -29.78 -32.72 -15.68
C LYS A 491 -29.38 -31.45 -16.44
N ALA A 492 -28.93 -31.52 -17.70
CA ALA A 492 -28.64 -30.35 -18.55
C ALA A 492 -29.81 -29.37 -18.62
N ARG A 493 -29.55 -28.05 -18.56
CA ARG A 493 -30.56 -26.98 -18.57
C ARG A 493 -30.09 -25.81 -19.42
N ALA A 494 -31.02 -25.15 -20.11
CA ALA A 494 -30.77 -23.91 -20.84
C ALA A 494 -32.00 -23.00 -20.80
N ASN A 495 -31.75 -21.69 -20.84
CA ASN A 495 -32.78 -20.67 -21.00
C ASN A 495 -32.69 -20.03 -22.40
N THR A 496 -33.83 -19.65 -22.95
CA THR A 496 -33.90 -18.84 -24.18
C THR A 496 -33.15 -17.52 -23.98
N GLY A 497 -32.26 -17.19 -24.92
CA GLY A 497 -31.37 -16.03 -24.90
C GLY A 497 -29.96 -16.27 -24.38
N GLU A 498 -29.61 -17.50 -23.99
CA GLU A 498 -28.26 -17.90 -23.54
C GLU A 498 -27.38 -18.31 -24.72
N SER A 499 -27.73 -19.41 -25.40
CA SER A 499 -26.98 -20.04 -26.48
C SER A 499 -27.58 -19.81 -27.86
N PHE A 500 -26.72 -19.49 -28.83
CA PHE A 500 -27.10 -19.25 -30.22
C PHE A 500 -26.22 -20.03 -31.20
N ILE A 501 -26.78 -20.31 -32.37
CA ILE A 501 -26.14 -21.05 -33.47
C ILE A 501 -26.41 -20.33 -34.80
N SER A 502 -25.49 -20.43 -35.76
CA SER A 502 -25.65 -19.85 -37.09
C SER A 502 -24.83 -20.59 -38.17
N PRO A 503 -25.34 -20.76 -39.39
CA PRO A 503 -24.57 -21.31 -40.50
C PRO A 503 -23.65 -20.26 -41.16
N ASN A 504 -23.85 -18.96 -40.89
CA ASN A 504 -23.18 -17.88 -41.65
C ASN A 504 -22.75 -16.66 -40.82
N GLY A 505 -22.99 -16.63 -39.51
CA GLY A 505 -22.65 -15.51 -38.62
C GLY A 505 -23.56 -14.28 -38.75
N ILE A 506 -24.54 -14.31 -39.66
CA ILE A 506 -25.46 -13.19 -39.96
C ILE A 506 -26.87 -13.48 -39.44
N LYS A 507 -27.44 -14.62 -39.82
CA LYS A 507 -28.75 -15.09 -39.34
C LYS A 507 -28.51 -16.03 -38.15
N TRP A 508 -28.94 -15.64 -36.96
CA TRP A 508 -28.74 -16.37 -35.71
C TRP A 508 -30.04 -16.97 -35.20
N GLU A 509 -29.97 -18.20 -34.70
CA GLU A 509 -31.08 -18.93 -34.09
C GLU A 509 -30.72 -19.25 -32.64
N ASP A 510 -31.71 -19.21 -31.75
CA ASP A 510 -31.56 -19.68 -30.36
C ASP A 510 -31.52 -21.21 -30.35
N LEU A 511 -30.50 -21.80 -29.71
CA LEU A 511 -30.32 -23.26 -29.73
C LEU A 511 -31.51 -24.00 -29.07
N THR A 512 -32.16 -23.38 -28.08
CA THR A 512 -33.32 -23.97 -27.38
C THR A 512 -34.56 -24.13 -28.25
N ALA A 513 -34.63 -23.40 -29.38
CA ALA A 513 -35.70 -23.55 -30.36
C ALA A 513 -35.59 -24.85 -31.20
N HIS A 514 -34.37 -25.37 -31.36
CA HIS A 514 -34.09 -26.64 -32.04
C HIS A 514 -34.00 -27.81 -31.06
N TYR A 515 -33.25 -27.62 -29.96
CA TYR A 515 -33.00 -28.64 -28.94
C TYR A 515 -33.29 -28.06 -27.54
N PRO A 516 -34.45 -28.36 -26.93
CA PRO A 516 -34.81 -27.81 -25.63
C PRO A 516 -33.78 -28.15 -24.54
N ASN A 517 -33.47 -27.18 -23.68
CA ASN A 517 -32.44 -27.28 -22.63
C ASN A 517 -31.00 -27.52 -23.13
N ALA A 518 -30.69 -27.14 -24.37
CA ALA A 518 -29.36 -27.28 -24.94
C ALA A 518 -28.55 -25.97 -24.91
N ASN A 519 -27.27 -26.06 -24.57
CA ASN A 519 -26.33 -24.94 -24.55
C ASN A 519 -25.04 -25.26 -25.32
N VAL A 520 -24.48 -24.29 -26.05
CA VAL A 520 -23.16 -24.48 -26.70
C VAL A 520 -22.05 -24.41 -25.66
N CYS A 521 -21.02 -25.23 -25.82
CA CYS A 521 -19.96 -25.37 -24.82
C CYS A 521 -18.93 -24.23 -24.92
N VAL A 522 -19.34 -23.02 -24.55
CA VAL A 522 -18.55 -21.79 -24.59
C VAL A 522 -18.56 -21.12 -23.21
N LYS A 523 -17.36 -20.87 -22.69
CA LYS A 523 -17.12 -20.26 -21.37
C LYS A 523 -16.33 -18.96 -21.52
N ALA A 524 -16.49 -18.05 -20.58
CA ALA A 524 -15.79 -16.76 -20.57
C ALA A 524 -15.15 -16.51 -19.19
N PHE A 525 -13.89 -16.10 -19.16
CA PHE A 525 -13.09 -15.98 -17.93
C PHE A 525 -12.66 -14.54 -17.67
N THR A 526 -12.93 -14.04 -16.47
CA THR A 526 -12.78 -12.61 -16.12
C THR A 526 -11.97 -12.37 -14.84
N TYR A 527 -11.54 -11.12 -14.68
CA TYR A 527 -10.91 -10.58 -13.47
C TYR A 527 -11.60 -9.29 -13.01
N PRO A 528 -11.92 -9.09 -11.72
CA PRO A 528 -12.43 -7.82 -11.20
C PRO A 528 -11.43 -6.67 -11.39
N ILE A 529 -11.97 -5.50 -11.71
CA ILE A 529 -11.23 -4.24 -11.77
C ILE A 529 -11.10 -3.69 -10.35
N SER A 530 -9.87 -3.64 -9.85
CA SER A 530 -9.57 -2.99 -8.56
C SER A 530 -9.50 -1.47 -8.71
N PHE A 531 -10.52 -0.78 -8.20
CA PHE A 531 -10.50 0.68 -7.98
C PHE A 531 -9.71 1.03 -6.71
N PRO A 532 -9.11 2.23 -6.64
CA PRO A 532 -8.49 2.71 -5.43
C PRO A 532 -9.57 3.00 -4.37
N VAL A 533 -9.21 2.88 -3.09
CA VAL A 533 -10.05 3.29 -1.97
C VAL A 533 -9.21 4.19 -1.08
N ALA A 534 -9.54 5.48 -1.04
CA ALA A 534 -8.77 6.51 -0.36
C ALA A 534 -8.95 6.44 1.16
N ASN A 535 -7.85 6.40 1.91
CA ASN A 535 -7.91 6.42 3.36
C ASN A 535 -6.62 6.97 3.98
N PHE A 536 -6.73 7.75 5.04
CA PHE A 536 -5.57 8.27 5.77
C PHE A 536 -5.86 8.59 7.25
N SER A 537 -4.79 8.89 7.97
CA SER A 537 -4.76 9.43 9.34
C SER A 537 -3.74 10.57 9.46
N SER A 538 -3.79 11.34 10.55
CA SER A 538 -2.79 12.35 10.92
C SER A 538 -2.29 12.14 12.35
N ASN A 539 -1.08 12.60 12.68
CA ASN A 539 -0.53 12.52 14.04
C ASN A 539 -1.29 13.41 15.05
N VAL A 540 -1.84 14.53 14.58
CA VAL A 540 -2.70 15.44 15.35
C VAL A 540 -3.90 15.87 14.51
N SER A 541 -5.00 16.21 15.18
CA SER A 541 -6.18 16.86 14.58
C SER A 541 -6.30 18.34 14.99
N GLU A 542 -5.53 18.77 15.98
CA GLU A 542 -5.54 20.12 16.54
C GLU A 542 -4.16 20.50 17.10
N GLY A 543 -3.84 21.79 17.14
CA GLY A 543 -2.65 22.32 17.81
C GLY A 543 -2.42 23.80 17.58
N TYR A 544 -1.33 24.35 18.12
CA TYR A 544 -1.02 25.78 18.01
C TYR A 544 -0.16 26.11 16.80
N VAL A 545 -0.32 27.33 16.25
CA VAL A 545 0.53 27.85 15.18
C VAL A 545 1.98 28.07 15.66
N PRO A 546 3.02 27.72 14.88
CA PRO A 546 2.99 26.90 13.67
C PRO A 546 2.76 25.41 14.00
N LEU A 547 1.78 24.78 13.34
CA LEU A 547 1.42 23.39 13.59
C LEU A 547 2.02 22.47 12.52
N ASN A 548 2.95 21.59 12.92
CA ASN A 548 3.51 20.55 12.08
C ASN A 548 2.65 19.27 12.13
N VAL A 549 2.16 18.80 10.99
CA VAL A 549 1.27 17.64 10.87
C VAL A 549 1.84 16.61 9.89
N GLN A 550 2.05 15.39 10.38
CA GLN A 550 2.36 14.22 9.56
C GLN A 550 1.05 13.54 9.15
N PHE A 551 0.85 13.36 7.85
CA PHE A 551 -0.23 12.54 7.31
C PHE A 551 0.30 11.15 6.92
N ASN A 552 -0.47 10.11 7.21
CA ASN A 552 -0.13 8.73 6.89
C ASN A 552 -1.24 8.12 6.04
N ASP A 553 -0.88 7.68 4.84
CA ASP A 553 -1.76 6.97 3.91
C ASP A 553 -2.07 5.56 4.42
N SER A 554 -3.28 5.11 4.08
CA SER A 554 -3.81 3.76 4.31
C SER A 554 -4.75 3.34 3.18
N SER A 555 -4.62 3.98 2.01
CA SER A 555 -5.42 3.72 0.83
C SER A 555 -5.14 2.33 0.28
N ARG A 556 -6.16 1.71 -0.33
CA ARG A 556 -6.05 0.38 -0.96
C ARG A 556 -6.05 0.54 -2.47
N ASN A 557 -5.33 -0.34 -3.16
CA ASN A 557 -5.23 -0.39 -4.63
C ASN A 557 -4.77 0.92 -5.30
N ALA A 558 -4.17 1.85 -4.56
CA ALA A 558 -3.68 3.13 -5.07
C ALA A 558 -2.25 2.98 -5.58
N THR A 559 -1.96 3.62 -6.72
CA THR A 559 -0.62 3.80 -7.29
C THR A 559 -0.22 5.28 -7.38
N GLY A 560 -1.13 6.21 -7.07
CA GLY A 560 -0.86 7.63 -6.94
C GLY A 560 -1.68 8.30 -5.84
N TRP A 561 -1.17 9.43 -5.34
CA TRP A 561 -1.76 10.23 -4.26
C TRP A 561 -1.73 11.70 -4.63
N TYR A 562 -2.77 12.43 -4.24
CA TYR A 562 -2.82 13.89 -4.31
C TYR A 562 -3.47 14.42 -3.03
N TRP A 563 -2.73 15.21 -2.27
CA TRP A 563 -3.15 15.86 -1.05
C TRP A 563 -3.47 17.32 -1.32
N ASP A 564 -4.64 17.77 -0.87
CA ASP A 564 -4.97 19.18 -0.67
C ASP A 564 -5.02 19.40 0.84
N PHE A 565 -4.17 20.27 1.38
CA PHE A 565 -4.11 20.53 2.82
C PHE A 565 -5.14 21.56 3.30
N GLY A 566 -5.97 22.11 2.41
CA GLY A 566 -7.03 23.07 2.71
C GLY A 566 -6.54 24.51 2.91
N ASP A 567 -5.24 24.78 2.80
CA ASP A 567 -4.61 26.10 2.97
C ASP A 567 -4.04 26.69 1.67
N GLY A 568 -4.22 25.99 0.54
CA GLY A 568 -3.67 26.32 -0.77
C GLY A 568 -2.38 25.57 -1.13
N ASN A 569 -1.80 24.79 -0.21
CA ASN A 569 -0.69 23.90 -0.48
C ASN A 569 -1.17 22.47 -0.76
N TYR A 570 -0.35 21.72 -1.50
CA TYR A 570 -0.64 20.36 -1.95
C TYR A 570 0.62 19.48 -1.95
N SER A 571 0.45 18.16 -2.01
CA SER A 571 1.55 17.20 -2.15
C SER A 571 1.12 15.97 -2.96
N THR A 572 2.06 15.28 -3.60
CA THR A 572 1.84 13.98 -4.25
C THR A 572 2.63 12.85 -3.59
N GLU A 573 3.26 13.11 -2.44
CA GLU A 573 3.92 12.08 -1.63
C GLU A 573 2.87 11.17 -0.96
N GLN A 574 3.24 9.91 -0.71
CA GLN A 574 2.32 8.99 -0.02
C GLN A 574 2.09 9.39 1.45
N ASN A 575 3.11 9.86 2.18
CA ASN A 575 3.01 10.18 3.60
C ASN A 575 3.64 11.56 3.91
N PRO A 576 3.01 12.67 3.47
CA PRO A 576 3.61 13.99 3.56
C PRO A 576 3.57 14.58 4.99
N VAL A 577 4.52 15.48 5.24
CA VAL A 577 4.52 16.40 6.39
C VAL A 577 4.13 17.78 5.90
N HIS A 578 3.20 18.46 6.60
CA HIS A 578 2.77 19.82 6.28
C HIS A 578 2.79 20.73 7.52
N VAL A 579 3.13 22.01 7.32
CA VAL A 579 3.23 23.01 8.40
C VAL A 579 2.18 24.11 8.19
N TYR A 580 1.17 24.13 9.05
CA TYR A 580 0.19 25.21 9.08
C TYR A 580 0.74 26.42 9.82
N SER A 581 0.97 27.50 9.07
CA SER A 581 1.57 28.77 9.55
C SER A 581 0.55 29.84 9.96
N ARG A 582 -0.76 29.52 9.92
CA ARG A 582 -1.86 30.44 10.27
C ARG A 582 -2.91 29.72 11.09
N ILE A 583 -3.65 30.48 11.89
CA ILE A 583 -4.81 29.97 12.63
C ILE A 583 -5.99 29.73 11.67
N GLY A 584 -6.78 28.70 11.93
CA GLY A 584 -7.91 28.31 11.08
C GLY A 584 -8.28 26.84 11.20
N THR A 585 -9.36 26.44 10.52
CA THR A 585 -9.77 25.03 10.38
C THR A 585 -9.64 24.64 8.92
N TYR A 586 -8.80 23.64 8.65
CA TYR A 586 -8.37 23.28 7.31
C TYR A 586 -8.97 21.93 6.89
N PRO A 587 -9.77 21.87 5.79
CA PRO A 587 -10.25 20.60 5.25
C PRO A 587 -9.14 19.94 4.44
N VAL A 588 -8.64 18.81 4.92
CA VAL A 588 -7.59 18.02 4.23
C VAL A 588 -8.26 16.95 3.38
N ASN A 589 -7.96 16.93 2.08
CA ASN A 589 -8.42 15.90 1.16
C ASN A 589 -7.25 15.06 0.66
N LEU A 590 -7.39 13.73 0.74
CA LEU A 590 -6.55 12.80 -0.02
C LEU A 590 -7.37 12.25 -1.18
N THR A 591 -6.92 12.49 -2.41
CA THR A 591 -7.35 11.78 -3.61
C THR A 591 -6.35 10.67 -3.91
N ALA A 592 -6.80 9.42 -3.88
CA ALA A 592 -6.01 8.24 -4.25
C ALA A 592 -6.38 7.78 -5.67
N SER A 593 -5.40 7.40 -6.49
CA SER A 593 -5.60 7.07 -7.91
C SER A 593 -4.92 5.76 -8.34
N ASN A 594 -5.43 5.17 -9.42
CA ASN A 594 -4.75 4.14 -10.22
C ASN A 594 -5.25 4.18 -11.68
N ASP A 595 -4.76 3.29 -12.55
CA ASP A 595 -5.12 3.20 -13.98
C ASP A 595 -6.61 2.94 -14.27
N ASN A 596 -7.40 2.58 -13.23
CA ASN A 596 -8.83 2.31 -13.32
C ASN A 596 -9.70 3.48 -12.82
N GLY A 597 -9.16 4.40 -12.01
CA GLY A 597 -9.93 5.53 -11.50
C GLY A 597 -9.34 6.20 -10.26
N THR A 598 -10.19 6.90 -9.52
CA THR A 598 -9.84 7.70 -8.33
C THR A 598 -10.89 7.58 -7.24
N ASP A 599 -10.47 7.66 -5.99
CA ASP A 599 -11.35 7.82 -4.82
C ASP A 599 -10.83 8.96 -3.92
N SER A 600 -11.62 9.45 -2.97
CA SER A 600 -11.20 10.56 -2.10
C SER A 600 -11.73 10.50 -0.68
N LYS A 601 -10.91 10.90 0.29
CA LYS A 601 -11.28 11.02 1.71
C LYS A 601 -10.97 12.43 2.22
N LEU A 602 -11.87 12.96 3.05
CA LEU A 602 -11.72 14.22 3.76
C LEU A 602 -11.48 14.02 5.28
N ALA A 603 -10.70 14.92 5.88
CA ALA A 603 -10.59 15.14 7.32
C ALA A 603 -10.38 16.65 7.62
N THR A 604 -10.22 17.03 8.89
CA THR A 604 -10.01 18.44 9.29
C THR A 604 -8.87 18.60 10.30
N ILE A 605 -8.06 19.63 10.13
CA ILE A 605 -7.04 20.06 11.10
C ILE A 605 -7.42 21.44 11.68
N ALA A 606 -7.42 21.59 12.99
CA ALA A 606 -7.67 22.87 13.68
C ALA A 606 -6.38 23.50 14.20
N VAL A 607 -6.12 24.76 13.83
CA VAL A 607 -4.89 25.48 14.17
C VAL A 607 -5.23 26.71 14.99
N LEU A 608 -4.69 26.77 16.21
CA LEU A 608 -5.09 27.67 17.29
C LEU A 608 -4.04 28.76 17.56
N LYS A 609 -4.45 29.89 18.13
CA LYS A 609 -3.55 30.95 18.62
C LYS A 609 -2.86 30.50 19.91
N GLN A 610 -1.56 30.75 20.05
CA GLN A 610 -0.83 30.49 21.31
C GLN A 610 -1.38 31.38 22.45
N PRO A 611 -1.53 30.86 23.68
CA PRO A 611 -1.96 31.67 24.83
C PRO A 611 -0.84 32.60 25.31
N ALA A 612 -1.21 33.81 25.70
CA ALA A 612 -0.39 34.69 26.52
C ALA A 612 -1.15 35.07 27.79
N TYR A 613 -0.43 35.44 28.84
CA TYR A 613 -0.99 35.70 30.17
C TYR A 613 -0.70 37.12 30.66
N ALA A 614 -1.74 37.76 31.20
CA ALA A 614 -1.65 39.05 31.88
C ALA A 614 -1.78 38.87 33.40
N TYR A 615 -1.02 39.65 34.18
CA TYR A 615 -1.07 39.66 35.64
C TYR A 615 -1.49 41.06 36.10
N ILE A 616 -2.62 41.14 36.81
CA ILE A 616 -3.28 42.38 37.22
C ILE A 616 -3.32 42.45 38.74
N ALA A 617 -2.71 43.48 39.33
CA ALA A 617 -2.79 43.72 40.77
C ALA A 617 -4.15 44.31 41.15
N ASN A 618 -4.85 43.68 42.08
CA ASN A 618 -6.14 44.13 42.62
C ASN A 618 -5.95 44.63 44.07
N MET A 619 -5.79 45.94 44.23
CA MET A 619 -5.35 46.56 45.48
C MET A 619 -6.32 46.28 46.65
N GLY A 620 -7.63 46.36 46.42
CA GLY A 620 -8.63 46.19 47.48
C GLY A 620 -8.77 44.75 47.98
N SER A 621 -8.61 43.78 47.07
CA SER A 621 -8.78 42.36 47.38
C SER A 621 -7.48 41.65 47.79
N ASN A 622 -6.32 42.31 47.73
CA ASN A 622 -5.00 41.72 48.01
C ASN A 622 -4.64 40.52 47.11
N THR A 623 -5.09 40.52 45.86
CA THR A 623 -4.88 39.43 44.90
C THR A 623 -4.36 39.90 43.55
N ILE A 624 -3.77 38.99 42.79
CA ILE A 624 -3.41 39.16 41.38
C ILE A 624 -4.38 38.34 40.53
N SER A 625 -5.05 38.95 39.56
CA SER A 625 -5.85 38.22 38.56
C SER A 625 -4.95 37.82 37.39
N VAL A 626 -5.03 36.55 36.96
CA VAL A 626 -4.29 36.02 35.82
C VAL A 626 -5.26 35.80 34.66
N ILE A 627 -5.04 36.49 33.54
CA ILE A 627 -5.94 36.45 32.36
C ILE A 627 -5.28 35.69 31.21
N ASP A 628 -6.00 34.78 30.57
CA ASP A 628 -5.62 34.14 29.30
C ASP A 628 -6.11 34.99 28.12
N THR A 629 -5.19 35.66 27.43
CA THR A 629 -5.51 36.58 26.33
C THR A 629 -5.89 35.89 25.02
N ALA A 630 -5.79 34.55 24.93
CA ALA A 630 -6.35 33.82 23.79
C ALA A 630 -7.85 33.51 23.99
N LYS A 631 -8.36 33.65 25.23
CA LYS A 631 -9.75 33.36 25.61
C LYS A 631 -10.51 34.55 26.18
N ASP A 632 -9.83 35.64 26.52
CA ASP A 632 -10.37 36.80 27.24
C ASP A 632 -11.11 36.41 28.54
N ILE A 633 -10.46 35.57 29.37
CA ILE A 633 -10.98 35.14 30.68
C ILE A 633 -9.91 35.18 31.77
N VAL A 634 -10.33 35.48 33.00
CA VAL A 634 -9.53 35.21 34.20
C VAL A 634 -9.46 33.69 34.41
N ILE A 635 -8.25 33.12 34.45
CA ILE A 635 -8.03 31.68 34.64
C ILE A 635 -7.73 31.31 36.10
N THR A 636 -7.16 32.22 36.88
CA THR A 636 -6.90 32.04 38.32
C THR A 636 -6.68 33.38 39.01
N THR A 637 -6.74 33.38 40.34
CA THR A 637 -6.29 34.47 41.20
C THR A 637 -5.17 33.98 42.13
N VAL A 638 -4.21 34.85 42.45
CA VAL A 638 -3.06 34.56 43.32
C VAL A 638 -3.10 35.53 44.49
N GLU A 639 -2.99 35.05 45.73
CA GLU A 639 -2.87 35.93 46.90
C GLU A 639 -1.51 36.64 46.92
N ALA A 640 -1.50 37.94 47.22
CA ALA A 640 -0.30 38.77 47.31
C ALA A 640 -0.13 39.37 48.73
N GLY A 641 0.88 40.21 48.93
CA GLY A 641 0.94 41.04 50.14
C GLY A 641 -0.16 42.12 50.14
N ALA A 642 -0.39 42.75 51.29
CA ALA A 642 -1.46 43.75 51.40
C ALA A 642 -1.20 44.98 50.49
N GLY A 643 -2.25 45.41 49.78
CA GLY A 643 -2.25 46.54 48.85
C GLY A 643 -1.39 46.35 47.59
N PRO A 644 -1.55 45.27 46.80
CA PRO A 644 -0.76 45.07 45.58
C PRO A 644 -1.06 46.19 44.56
N TYR A 645 -0.02 46.80 44.02
CA TYR A 645 -0.14 47.98 43.15
C TYR A 645 0.67 47.83 41.86
N GLY A 646 1.99 48.08 41.89
CA GLY A 646 2.85 47.92 40.71
C GLY A 646 3.15 46.45 40.41
N VAL A 647 3.22 46.10 39.13
CA VAL A 647 3.56 44.74 38.66
C VAL A 647 4.68 44.82 37.62
N GLY A 648 5.76 44.07 37.82
CA GLY A 648 6.90 43.98 36.91
C GLY A 648 7.19 42.51 36.59
N VAL A 649 7.58 42.21 35.36
CA VAL A 649 7.79 40.82 34.90
C VAL A 649 9.23 40.63 34.45
N SER A 650 9.82 39.47 34.74
CA SER A 650 11.15 39.14 34.24
C SER A 650 11.15 39.02 32.71
N PRO A 651 12.22 39.44 32.01
CA PRO A 651 12.31 39.34 30.54
C PRO A 651 12.14 37.92 29.97
N ASP A 652 12.41 36.89 30.78
CA ASP A 652 12.21 35.48 30.42
C ASP A 652 10.77 34.96 30.69
N GLY A 653 9.89 35.81 31.23
CA GLY A 653 8.50 35.49 31.53
C GLY A 653 8.29 34.53 32.72
N LYS A 654 9.33 34.14 33.47
CA LYS A 654 9.22 33.12 34.52
C LYS A 654 8.83 33.65 35.90
N LYS A 655 9.07 34.94 36.18
CA LYS A 655 8.75 35.58 37.45
C LYS A 655 7.96 36.87 37.27
N VAL A 656 6.98 37.09 38.13
CA VAL A 656 6.25 38.36 38.28
C VAL A 656 6.54 38.92 39.67
N TYR A 657 6.99 40.16 39.76
CA TYR A 657 7.23 40.89 41.00
C TYR A 657 6.13 41.92 41.21
N VAL A 658 5.50 41.91 42.38
CA VAL A 658 4.40 42.81 42.73
C VAL A 658 4.77 43.66 43.93
N ALA A 659 4.68 44.98 43.81
CA ALA A 659 4.82 45.92 44.93
C ALA A 659 3.54 45.95 45.77
N ASN A 660 3.65 45.64 47.06
CA ASN A 660 2.54 45.57 48.00
C ASN A 660 2.59 46.78 48.97
N ASN A 661 1.81 47.81 48.66
CA ASN A 661 1.97 49.15 49.21
C ASN A 661 1.63 49.25 50.71
N ASP A 662 0.59 48.57 51.18
CA ASP A 662 0.16 48.61 52.59
C ASP A 662 1.00 47.70 53.50
N SER A 663 1.60 46.63 52.93
CA SER A 663 2.48 45.70 53.68
C SER A 663 3.96 46.06 53.65
N ASN A 664 4.40 46.98 52.78
CA ASN A 664 5.81 47.36 52.59
C ASN A 664 6.69 46.18 52.11
N THR A 665 6.15 45.38 51.19
CA THR A 665 6.83 44.19 50.65
C THR A 665 6.75 44.13 49.12
N VAL A 666 7.54 43.25 48.51
CA VAL A 666 7.37 42.77 47.14
C VAL A 666 7.08 41.27 47.14
N SER A 667 6.01 40.83 46.48
CA SER A 667 5.74 39.41 46.23
C SER A 667 6.38 38.97 44.92
N ALA A 668 7.18 37.89 44.94
CA ALA A 668 7.74 37.26 43.75
C ALA A 668 6.95 35.99 43.40
N ILE A 669 6.23 36.00 42.29
CA ILE A 669 5.35 34.93 41.81
C ILE A 669 6.04 34.14 40.70
N ASP A 670 6.04 32.81 40.81
CA ASP A 670 6.44 31.91 39.72
C ASP A 670 5.26 31.74 38.74
N THR A 671 5.51 31.96 37.45
CA THR A 671 4.45 32.06 36.43
C THR A 671 4.03 30.71 35.85
N ALA A 672 4.83 29.64 36.06
CA ALA A 672 4.49 28.29 35.67
C ALA A 672 3.49 27.65 36.64
N THR A 673 3.60 28.00 37.92
CA THR A 673 2.75 27.49 39.02
C THR A 673 1.67 28.47 39.47
N ASN A 674 1.79 29.78 39.15
CA ASN A 674 0.98 30.86 39.69
C ASN A 674 1.02 30.93 41.23
N THR A 675 2.21 30.77 41.83
CA THR A 675 2.39 30.80 43.30
C THR A 675 3.42 31.82 43.75
N VAL A 676 3.21 32.44 44.91
CA VAL A 676 4.21 33.32 45.55
C VAL A 676 5.36 32.46 46.09
N THR A 677 6.56 32.70 45.55
CA THR A 677 7.81 32.01 45.93
C THR A 677 8.65 32.79 46.94
N ALA A 678 8.47 34.10 47.06
CA ALA A 678 9.09 34.93 48.07
C ALA A 678 8.28 36.19 48.40
N THR A 679 8.42 36.67 49.63
CA THR A 679 7.93 37.98 50.08
C THR A 679 9.12 38.77 50.60
N ILE A 680 9.45 39.87 49.92
CA ILE A 680 10.71 40.60 50.07
C ILE A 680 10.42 41.93 50.78
N PRO A 681 10.93 42.17 52.00
CA PRO A 681 10.77 43.47 52.67
C PRO A 681 11.47 44.59 51.89
N VAL A 682 10.79 45.73 51.73
CA VAL A 682 11.32 46.93 51.04
C VAL A 682 11.01 48.19 51.87
N GLY A 683 11.28 49.39 51.33
CA GLY A 683 10.92 50.64 51.98
C GLY A 683 9.40 50.87 52.04
N ARG A 684 8.98 51.92 52.74
CA ARG A 684 7.57 52.20 53.04
C ARG A 684 6.77 52.61 51.80
N LYS A 685 5.57 52.03 51.67
CA LYS A 685 4.61 52.25 50.58
C LYS A 685 5.23 52.04 49.19
N PRO A 686 5.70 50.83 48.84
CA PRO A 686 6.21 50.55 47.51
C PRO A 686 5.10 50.70 46.46
N TRP A 687 5.32 51.50 45.42
CA TRP A 687 4.33 51.80 44.38
C TRP A 687 4.77 51.25 43.02
N GLY A 688 5.55 51.99 42.24
CA GLY A 688 6.08 51.53 40.97
C GLY A 688 7.13 50.44 41.16
N ILE A 689 7.18 49.51 40.20
CA ILE A 689 8.18 48.44 40.14
C ILE A 689 8.58 48.19 38.68
N ALA A 690 9.87 48.03 38.42
CA ALA A 690 10.38 47.70 37.10
C ALA A 690 11.53 46.68 37.21
N VAL A 691 11.53 45.68 36.34
CA VAL A 691 12.61 44.69 36.21
C VAL A 691 13.59 45.19 35.15
N ALA A 692 14.89 45.05 35.39
CA ALA A 692 15.91 45.41 34.42
C ALA A 692 15.84 44.49 33.16
N PRO A 693 16.23 44.97 31.96
CA PRO A 693 16.17 44.18 30.72
C PRO A 693 17.03 42.92 30.69
N ASP A 694 18.06 42.85 31.54
CA ASP A 694 18.89 41.66 31.75
C ASP A 694 18.25 40.62 32.70
N GLY A 695 17.16 41.01 33.37
CA GLY A 695 16.46 40.21 34.37
C GLY A 695 17.18 40.06 35.71
N THR A 696 18.31 40.75 35.95
CA THR A 696 19.14 40.53 37.17
C THR A 696 18.68 41.35 38.37
N LYS A 697 18.04 42.50 38.14
CA LYS A 697 17.60 43.45 39.17
C LYS A 697 16.14 43.83 39.06
N VAL A 698 15.52 44.14 40.19
CA VAL A 698 14.21 44.83 40.26
C VAL A 698 14.36 46.14 41.02
N HIS A 699 13.86 47.22 40.45
CA HIS A 699 13.82 48.56 41.03
C HIS A 699 12.42 48.85 41.55
N VAL A 700 12.29 49.19 42.83
CA VAL A 700 11.01 49.43 43.52
C VAL A 700 10.98 50.86 44.04
N ALA A 701 9.95 51.64 43.72
CA ALA A 701 9.79 53.01 44.22
C ALA A 701 9.16 53.01 45.62
N ASN A 702 9.93 53.34 46.66
CA ASN A 702 9.47 53.41 48.05
C ASN A 702 8.89 54.80 48.33
N ASN A 703 7.58 54.96 48.08
CA ASN A 703 6.93 56.26 48.03
C ASN A 703 7.11 57.08 49.31
N LEU A 704 6.87 56.50 50.50
CA LEU A 704 6.96 57.25 51.76
C LEU A 704 8.40 57.43 52.30
N ASP A 705 9.38 56.74 51.71
CA ASP A 705 10.78 56.81 52.11
C ASP A 705 11.67 57.64 51.18
N ASN A 706 11.13 58.19 50.08
CA ASN A 706 11.88 58.99 49.10
C ASN A 706 13.09 58.25 48.49
N THR A 707 12.99 56.92 48.40
CA THR A 707 14.07 56.02 47.97
C THR A 707 13.58 54.99 46.96
N THR A 708 14.52 54.28 46.33
CA THR A 708 14.25 53.03 45.63
C THR A 708 15.01 51.88 46.27
N SER A 709 14.35 50.72 46.41
CA SER A 709 15.00 49.46 46.76
C SER A 709 15.39 48.71 45.48
N VAL A 710 16.64 48.24 45.42
CA VAL A 710 17.17 47.42 44.33
C VAL A 710 17.29 45.98 44.81
N ILE A 711 16.50 45.08 44.22
CA ILE A 711 16.39 43.65 44.57
C ILE A 711 17.20 42.82 43.57
N ASP A 712 17.96 41.85 44.07
CA ASP A 712 18.58 40.78 43.28
C ASP A 712 17.55 39.71 42.93
N THR A 713 17.41 39.35 41.64
CA THR A 713 16.40 38.37 41.20
C THR A 713 16.81 36.90 41.39
N ALA A 714 18.09 36.62 41.65
CA ALA A 714 18.59 35.27 41.90
C ALA A 714 18.45 34.91 43.39
N THR A 715 18.71 35.84 44.31
CA THR A 715 18.56 35.64 45.76
C THR A 715 17.22 36.12 46.32
N ASN A 716 16.44 36.92 45.57
CA ASN A 716 15.22 37.59 46.04
C ASN A 716 15.47 38.49 47.27
N THR A 717 16.60 39.21 47.33
CA THR A 717 16.95 40.11 48.46
C THR A 717 17.30 41.52 48.00
N VAL A 718 16.99 42.54 48.82
CA VAL A 718 17.44 43.92 48.58
C VAL A 718 18.97 44.01 48.71
N ILE A 719 19.65 44.43 47.63
CA ILE A 719 21.09 44.67 47.58
C ILE A 719 21.42 46.06 48.15
N THR A 720 20.64 47.07 47.77
CA THR A 720 20.85 48.46 48.16
C THR A 720 19.54 49.25 48.14
N THR A 721 19.52 50.37 48.87
CA THR A 721 18.44 51.35 48.86
C THR A 721 19.06 52.73 48.64
N VAL A 722 18.63 53.45 47.60
CA VAL A 722 19.21 54.74 47.20
C VAL A 722 18.14 55.83 47.05
N PRO A 723 18.45 57.13 47.20
CA PRO A 723 17.48 58.21 47.00
C PRO A 723 16.91 58.21 45.58
N ALA A 724 15.60 58.39 45.45
CA ALA A 724 14.90 58.35 44.15
C ALA A 724 14.12 59.64 43.82
N GLY A 725 14.19 60.66 44.67
CA GLY A 725 13.34 61.84 44.63
C GLY A 725 12.28 61.79 45.73
N ILE A 726 11.45 62.84 45.82
CA ILE A 726 10.40 62.97 46.84
C ILE A 726 9.13 62.28 46.33
N TYR A 727 8.48 61.47 47.16
CA TYR A 727 7.35 60.57 46.81
C TYR A 727 7.47 59.93 45.43
N PRO A 728 8.50 59.08 45.20
CA PRO A 728 8.66 58.38 43.93
C PRO A 728 7.45 57.49 43.68
N SER A 729 6.91 57.57 42.46
CA SER A 729 5.63 56.97 42.07
C SER A 729 5.86 55.89 41.00
N GLY A 730 5.99 56.28 39.74
CA GLY A 730 6.36 55.42 38.63
C GLY A 730 7.87 55.21 38.53
N VAL A 731 8.26 54.07 37.94
CA VAL A 731 9.65 53.72 37.63
C VAL A 731 9.72 53.02 36.27
N ALA A 732 10.72 53.37 35.46
CA ALA A 732 11.01 52.68 34.21
C ALA A 732 12.53 52.59 33.96
N VAL A 733 12.97 51.50 33.32
CA VAL A 733 14.38 51.22 33.01
C VAL A 733 14.58 51.35 31.50
N THR A 734 15.70 51.90 31.05
CA THR A 734 16.03 51.94 29.61
C THR A 734 16.28 50.54 29.04
N PRO A 735 15.99 50.27 27.76
CA PRO A 735 16.19 48.95 27.15
C PRO A 735 17.63 48.41 27.18
N ASP A 736 18.62 49.30 27.26
CA ASP A 736 20.04 48.96 27.43
C ASP A 736 20.44 48.65 28.90
N GLY A 737 19.51 48.85 29.84
CA GLY A 737 19.71 48.66 31.27
C GLY A 737 20.60 49.72 31.95
N THR A 738 21.01 50.79 31.29
CA THR A 738 21.99 51.75 31.86
C THR A 738 21.39 52.80 32.78
N LYS A 739 20.11 53.17 32.59
CA LYS A 739 19.43 54.21 33.36
C LYS A 739 18.09 53.74 33.90
N VAL A 740 17.72 54.26 35.08
CA VAL A 740 16.38 54.14 35.66
C VAL A 740 15.82 55.53 35.88
N TYR A 741 14.59 55.76 35.41
CA TYR A 741 13.85 57.00 35.55
C TYR A 741 12.74 56.81 36.60
N PHE A 742 12.67 57.71 37.58
CA PHE A 742 11.64 57.72 38.62
C PHE A 742 10.81 59.00 38.55
N ALA A 743 9.51 58.88 38.30
CA ALA A 743 8.57 59.97 38.49
C ALA A 743 8.47 60.29 40.00
N SER A 744 8.52 61.57 40.36
CA SER A 744 8.52 62.04 41.75
C SER A 744 7.58 63.23 41.91
N SER A 745 6.91 63.32 43.06
CA SER A 745 5.87 64.32 43.35
C SER A 745 6.04 64.88 44.76
N HIS A 746 5.55 66.09 45.02
CA HIS A 746 5.46 66.60 46.41
C HIS A 746 4.11 66.19 47.01
N HIS A 747 4.03 66.00 48.34
CA HIS A 747 2.96 65.21 48.99
C HIS A 747 1.52 65.76 48.91
N SER A 748 1.23 66.84 48.18
CA SER A 748 -0.12 67.40 48.09
C SER A 748 -0.64 67.41 46.66
N GLU A 749 -1.96 67.26 46.55
CA GLU A 749 -2.80 67.50 45.35
C GLU A 749 -2.74 68.95 44.83
N ASN A 750 -1.90 69.80 45.44
CA ASN A 750 -1.65 71.19 45.04
C ASN A 750 -0.13 71.48 44.98
N SER A 751 0.69 70.43 44.83
CA SER A 751 2.14 70.56 44.85
C SER A 751 2.70 70.99 43.50
N THR A 752 3.67 71.90 43.53
CA THR A 752 4.37 72.38 42.33
C THR A 752 5.83 71.96 42.33
N GLY A 753 6.40 71.73 41.14
CA GLY A 753 7.81 71.39 40.96
C GLY A 753 8.12 69.89 41.10
N SER A 754 7.33 69.04 40.44
CA SER A 754 7.66 67.62 40.27
C SER A 754 8.92 67.43 39.43
N ILE A 755 9.62 66.32 39.64
CA ILE A 755 10.83 65.97 38.89
C ILE A 755 10.79 64.50 38.44
N VAL A 756 11.55 64.19 37.41
CA VAL A 756 12.01 62.83 37.12
C VAL A 756 13.47 62.71 37.57
N SER A 757 13.73 61.82 38.52
CA SER A 757 15.08 61.47 38.94
C SER A 757 15.66 60.41 38.00
N VAL A 758 16.87 60.62 37.50
CA VAL A 758 17.57 59.67 36.63
C VAL A 758 18.73 59.04 37.42
N ILE A 759 18.72 57.72 37.55
CA ILE A 759 19.73 56.94 38.28
C ILE A 759 20.54 56.11 37.28
N ASP A 760 21.86 56.14 37.40
CA ASP A 760 22.77 55.26 36.66
C ASP A 760 22.86 53.89 37.36
N THR A 761 22.62 52.79 36.63
CA THR A 761 22.49 51.44 37.22
C THR A 761 23.81 50.78 37.63
N ALA A 762 24.94 51.30 37.13
CA ALA A 762 26.27 50.81 37.46
C ALA A 762 26.76 51.38 38.79
N THR A 763 26.53 52.67 39.03
CA THR A 763 26.93 53.41 40.24
C THR A 763 25.84 53.45 41.31
N ASN A 764 24.56 53.27 40.93
CA ASN A 764 23.36 53.55 41.73
C ASN A 764 23.27 55.02 42.20
N GLY A 765 23.93 55.95 41.49
CA GLY A 765 23.91 57.37 41.77
C GLY A 765 22.85 58.12 40.95
N VAL A 766 22.23 59.16 41.52
CA VAL A 766 21.39 60.11 40.78
C VAL A 766 22.29 60.95 39.88
N ILE A 767 22.09 60.88 38.56
CA ILE A 767 22.87 61.58 37.54
C ILE A 767 22.15 62.79 36.94
N ALA A 768 20.82 62.86 37.05
CA ALA A 768 20.04 64.02 36.64
C ALA A 768 18.72 64.13 37.44
N SER A 769 18.15 65.34 37.45
CA SER A 769 16.81 65.62 37.95
C SER A 769 16.12 66.55 36.95
N VAL A 770 15.12 66.04 36.24
CA VAL A 770 14.44 66.75 35.13
C VAL A 770 13.14 67.33 35.66
N PRO A 771 12.95 68.67 35.70
CA PRO A 771 11.66 69.26 36.07
C PRO A 771 10.58 68.85 35.06
N VAL A 772 9.42 68.38 35.54
CA VAL A 772 8.26 67.96 34.74
C VAL A 772 6.97 68.64 35.24
N GLY A 773 5.83 68.34 34.63
CA GLY A 773 4.53 68.84 35.07
C GLY A 773 4.13 68.31 36.45
N ASN A 774 3.16 68.96 37.07
CA ASN A 774 2.80 68.76 38.47
C ASN A 774 2.12 67.42 38.72
N VAL A 775 2.46 66.81 39.87
CA VAL A 775 2.05 65.47 40.31
C VAL A 775 2.40 64.41 39.26
N SER A 776 3.69 64.14 39.07
CA SER A 776 4.12 63.10 38.11
C SER A 776 3.84 61.68 38.64
N THR A 777 3.24 60.82 37.80
CA THR A 777 2.75 59.49 38.19
C THR A 777 3.27 58.37 37.27
N GLY A 778 2.58 58.08 36.16
CA GLY A 778 2.99 57.05 35.20
C GLY A 778 4.26 57.44 34.45
N ILE A 779 5.12 56.46 34.17
CA ILE A 779 6.34 56.66 33.40
C ILE A 779 6.65 55.44 32.54
N SER A 780 7.01 55.64 31.28
CA SER A 780 7.45 54.59 30.36
C SER A 780 8.56 55.07 29.43
N VAL A 781 9.36 54.13 28.90
CA VAL A 781 10.47 54.41 27.98
C VAL A 781 10.17 53.73 26.65
N THR A 782 10.56 54.35 25.54
CA THR A 782 10.39 53.76 24.20
C THR A 782 11.28 52.52 24.02
N PRO A 783 10.87 51.53 23.19
CA PRO A 783 11.66 50.31 22.93
C PRO A 783 13.05 50.54 22.31
N ASP A 784 13.26 51.66 21.63
CA ASP A 784 14.56 52.11 21.11
C ASP A 784 15.41 52.85 22.17
N GLY A 785 14.84 53.12 23.34
CA GLY A 785 15.47 53.81 24.45
C GLY A 785 15.64 55.33 24.27
N THR A 786 15.06 55.96 23.24
CA THR A 786 15.31 57.38 22.92
C THR A 786 14.45 58.38 23.70
N LYS A 787 13.21 58.01 24.08
CA LYS A 787 12.27 58.90 24.78
C LYS A 787 11.72 58.28 26.06
N VAL A 788 11.39 59.14 27.03
CA VAL A 788 10.59 58.80 28.23
C VAL A 788 9.31 59.62 28.24
N TYR A 789 8.17 58.97 28.43
CA TYR A 789 6.86 59.60 28.57
C TYR A 789 6.43 59.60 30.04
N VAL A 790 6.02 60.76 30.56
CA VAL A 790 5.72 61.00 31.98
C VAL A 790 4.34 61.63 32.12
N SER A 791 3.41 60.98 32.81
CA SER A 791 2.08 61.52 33.09
C SER A 791 2.15 62.57 34.20
N ASN A 792 1.56 63.75 33.98
CA ASN A 792 1.48 64.85 34.94
C ASN A 792 0.03 65.02 35.39
N SER A 793 -0.35 64.37 36.50
CA SER A 793 -1.75 64.19 36.89
C SER A 793 -2.50 65.47 37.25
N LEU A 794 -1.80 66.56 37.59
CA LEU A 794 -2.43 67.84 37.94
C LEU A 794 -2.46 68.86 36.78
N ASP A 795 -1.67 68.61 35.74
CA ASP A 795 -1.53 69.51 34.58
C ASP A 795 -2.25 68.98 33.33
N ASP A 796 -2.92 67.82 33.41
CA ASP A 796 -3.60 67.12 32.31
C ASP A 796 -2.73 66.94 31.05
N THR A 797 -1.44 66.65 31.27
CA THR A 797 -0.43 66.51 30.21
C THR A 797 0.48 65.31 30.39
N VAL A 798 1.16 64.93 29.30
CA VAL A 798 2.32 64.04 29.30
C VAL A 798 3.56 64.81 28.89
N SER A 799 4.62 64.78 29.71
CA SER A 799 5.95 65.29 29.34
C SER A 799 6.76 64.22 28.62
N VAL A 800 7.45 64.62 27.54
CA VAL A 800 8.34 63.76 26.75
C VAL A 800 9.78 64.20 26.96
N ILE A 801 10.62 63.31 27.47
CA ILE A 801 12.04 63.56 27.78
C ILE A 801 12.93 62.80 26.80
N ASP A 802 13.91 63.48 26.19
CA ASP A 802 15.00 62.83 25.44
C ASP A 802 15.99 62.17 26.43
N THR A 803 16.29 60.88 26.25
CA THR A 803 17.14 60.13 27.18
C THR A 803 18.64 60.43 27.04
N ALA A 804 19.09 60.97 25.91
CA ALA A 804 20.48 61.31 25.67
C ALA A 804 20.86 62.62 26.36
N THR A 805 19.99 63.63 26.29
CA THR A 805 20.18 64.94 26.94
C THR A 805 19.56 65.04 28.35
N ASN A 806 18.60 64.17 28.69
CA ASN A 806 17.73 64.29 29.85
C ASN A 806 16.97 65.63 29.90
N THR A 807 16.43 66.09 28.76
CA THR A 807 15.63 67.33 28.68
C THR A 807 14.25 67.07 28.09
N ILE A 808 13.24 67.84 28.52
CA ILE A 808 11.92 67.81 27.87
C ILE A 808 12.04 68.29 26.42
N ILE A 809 11.46 67.53 25.50
CA ILE A 809 11.35 67.85 24.06
C ILE A 809 9.92 68.15 23.62
N ALA A 810 8.90 67.64 24.33
CA ALA A 810 7.49 67.95 24.09
C ALA A 810 6.65 67.84 25.38
N THR A 811 5.51 68.51 25.39
CA THR A 811 4.45 68.33 26.40
C THR A 811 3.11 68.21 25.68
N VAL A 812 2.43 67.08 25.85
CA VAL A 812 1.24 66.70 25.09
C VAL A 812 0.00 66.77 25.99
N PRO A 813 -1.02 67.59 25.69
CA PRO A 813 -2.29 67.56 26.41
C PRO A 813 -3.01 66.23 26.24
N VAL A 814 -3.58 65.71 27.34
CA VAL A 814 -4.34 64.46 27.40
C VAL A 814 -5.68 64.69 28.12
N GLY A 815 -6.38 63.64 28.53
CA GLY A 815 -7.61 63.77 29.33
C GLY A 815 -7.32 63.94 30.82
N ASP A 816 -8.35 64.36 31.55
CA ASP A 816 -8.27 64.76 32.96
C ASP A 816 -7.66 63.69 33.87
N ASN A 817 -6.71 64.10 34.70
CA ASN A 817 -5.98 63.30 35.69
C ASN A 817 -5.27 62.06 35.09
N PRO A 818 -4.25 62.24 34.23
CA PRO A 818 -3.51 61.13 33.64
C PRO A 818 -2.69 60.37 34.70
N GLN A 819 -2.81 59.04 34.71
CA GLN A 819 -2.17 58.11 35.64
C GLN A 819 -1.13 57.25 34.89
N GLY A 820 -1.32 55.94 34.77
CA GLY A 820 -0.41 55.04 34.06
C GLY A 820 -0.36 55.33 32.56
N ASN A 821 0.84 55.16 31.98
CA ASN A 821 1.04 55.19 30.54
C ASN A 821 1.92 54.01 30.09
N ALA A 822 1.78 53.60 28.83
CA ALA A 822 2.60 52.57 28.22
C ALA A 822 2.85 52.87 26.74
N VAL A 823 4.08 52.62 26.27
CA VAL A 823 4.44 52.64 24.85
C VAL A 823 4.12 51.28 24.22
N SER A 824 3.64 51.26 22.97
CA SER A 824 3.50 50.01 22.20
C SER A 824 4.86 49.36 21.95
N PRO A 825 4.98 48.02 21.87
CA PRO A 825 6.28 47.36 21.66
C PRO A 825 6.98 47.69 20.32
N GLU A 826 6.27 48.11 19.27
CA GLU A 826 6.83 48.70 18.04
C GLU A 826 7.34 50.15 18.23
N GLY A 827 7.07 50.79 19.37
CA GLY A 827 7.49 52.17 19.69
C GLY A 827 6.71 53.27 18.97
N LYS A 828 5.51 52.97 18.42
CA LYS A 828 4.74 53.90 17.56
C LYS A 828 3.63 54.66 18.28
N MET A 829 3.08 54.11 19.36
CA MET A 829 1.97 54.71 20.10
C MET A 829 2.26 54.73 21.60
N VAL A 830 1.73 55.72 22.31
CA VAL A 830 1.67 55.75 23.78
C VAL A 830 0.21 55.83 24.19
N TYR A 831 -0.25 54.88 25.02
CA TYR A 831 -1.59 54.92 25.61
C TYR A 831 -1.47 55.45 27.05
N VAL A 832 -2.40 56.31 27.45
CA VAL A 832 -2.37 57.04 28.72
C VAL A 832 -3.76 56.93 29.37
N ALA A 833 -3.83 56.38 30.58
CA ALA A 833 -5.06 56.25 31.35
C ALA A 833 -5.41 57.57 32.04
N ASN A 834 -6.58 58.13 31.74
CA ASN A 834 -7.03 59.42 32.25
C ASN A 834 -8.15 59.17 33.28
N TYR A 835 -7.80 59.25 34.56
CA TYR A 835 -8.59 58.71 35.68
C TYR A 835 -9.97 59.36 35.82
N ASP A 836 -10.05 60.70 35.88
CA ASP A 836 -11.31 61.39 36.16
C ASP A 836 -12.20 61.52 34.91
N SER A 837 -11.58 61.56 33.73
CA SER A 837 -12.28 61.61 32.43
C SER A 837 -12.87 60.26 31.97
N ASN A 838 -12.42 59.13 32.55
CA ASN A 838 -12.78 57.76 32.15
C ASN A 838 -12.39 57.42 30.70
N THR A 839 -11.21 57.87 30.27
CA THR A 839 -10.71 57.67 28.90
C THR A 839 -9.27 57.16 28.83
N ILE A 840 -8.89 56.63 27.66
CA ILE A 840 -7.51 56.40 27.24
C ILE A 840 -7.13 57.42 26.17
N SER A 841 -6.15 58.28 26.44
CA SER A 841 -5.52 59.11 25.41
C SER A 841 -4.49 58.30 24.63
N ILE A 842 -4.50 58.45 23.30
CA ILE A 842 -3.56 57.79 22.39
C ILE A 842 -2.67 58.86 21.76
N ILE A 843 -1.37 58.77 21.97
CA ILE A 843 -0.35 59.67 21.44
C ILE A 843 0.46 58.93 20.36
N ASP A 844 0.74 59.60 19.25
CA ASP A 844 1.71 59.17 18.25
C ASP A 844 3.13 59.40 18.79
N ALA A 845 3.90 58.33 18.99
CA ALA A 845 5.23 58.42 19.59
C ALA A 845 6.32 58.92 18.61
N VAL A 846 6.02 58.98 17.31
CA VAL A 846 6.95 59.50 16.29
C VAL A 846 6.88 61.03 16.24
N THR A 847 5.66 61.59 16.33
CA THR A 847 5.37 63.02 16.21
C THR A 847 5.11 63.72 17.55
N ASP A 848 4.94 62.96 18.65
CA ASP A 848 4.57 63.44 19.98
C ASP A 848 3.24 64.23 20.00
N THR A 849 2.21 63.70 19.31
CA THR A 849 0.89 64.35 19.19
C THR A 849 -0.27 63.42 19.56
N LEU A 850 -1.32 63.98 20.17
CA LEU A 850 -2.55 63.25 20.50
C LEU A 850 -3.31 62.86 19.22
N ILE A 851 -3.53 61.55 19.02
CA ILE A 851 -4.31 60.98 17.91
C ILE A 851 -5.80 60.87 18.27
N ALA A 852 -6.10 60.32 19.46
CA ALA A 852 -7.45 59.92 19.84
C ALA A 852 -7.65 59.91 21.36
N SER A 853 -8.93 59.89 21.78
CA SER A 853 -9.35 59.56 23.14
C SER A 853 -10.44 58.49 23.06
N VAL A 854 -10.26 57.40 23.80
CA VAL A 854 -11.14 56.21 23.77
C VAL A 854 -11.82 56.08 25.13
N PRO A 855 -13.17 56.15 25.22
CA PRO A 855 -13.90 55.89 26.46
C PRO A 855 -13.69 54.46 26.95
N VAL A 856 -13.47 54.31 28.25
CA VAL A 856 -13.36 53.03 28.98
C VAL A 856 -14.31 53.05 30.18
N GLU A 857 -14.19 52.08 31.10
CA GLU A 857 -15.01 52.06 32.32
C GLU A 857 -14.46 53.01 33.41
N VAL A 858 -15.06 52.97 34.59
CA VAL A 858 -14.86 53.95 35.66
C VAL A 858 -13.44 53.91 36.24
N ASN A 859 -12.81 55.08 36.28
CA ASN A 859 -11.52 55.39 36.92
C ASN A 859 -10.34 54.52 36.42
N PRO A 860 -9.91 54.67 35.14
CA PRO A 860 -8.79 53.92 34.60
C PRO A 860 -7.45 54.34 35.24
N ILE A 861 -6.60 53.36 35.60
CA ILE A 861 -5.30 53.61 36.24
C ILE A 861 -4.14 53.12 35.37
N GLY A 862 -4.15 51.84 35.01
CA GLY A 862 -3.04 51.16 34.35
C GLY A 862 -3.39 50.76 32.92
N VAL A 863 -2.37 50.71 32.06
CA VAL A 863 -2.49 50.27 30.66
C VAL A 863 -1.25 49.48 30.26
N SER A 864 -1.42 48.44 29.44
CA SER A 864 -0.33 47.62 28.90
C SER A 864 -0.78 46.91 27.62
N PHE A 865 0.17 46.49 26.77
CA PHE A 865 -0.10 45.90 25.46
C PHE A 865 0.14 44.39 25.45
N ASN A 866 -0.70 43.65 24.73
CA ASN A 866 -0.44 42.23 24.49
C ASN A 866 0.82 42.03 23.61
N PRO A 867 1.47 40.86 23.65
CA PRO A 867 2.75 40.64 22.97
C PRO A 867 2.66 40.48 21.44
N ASP A 868 1.46 40.59 20.87
CA ASP A 868 1.20 40.61 19.42
C ASP A 868 0.79 42.01 18.93
N GLU A 869 0.77 42.99 19.84
CA GLU A 869 0.44 44.41 19.65
C GLU A 869 -0.97 44.72 19.13
N ASN A 870 -1.80 43.70 18.90
CA ASN A 870 -3.15 43.87 18.35
C ASN A 870 -4.19 44.29 19.41
N GLU A 871 -3.86 44.18 20.71
CA GLU A 871 -4.75 44.54 21.82
C GLU A 871 -4.00 45.28 22.94
N ALA A 872 -4.62 46.32 23.49
CA ALA A 872 -4.22 46.98 24.73
C ALA A 872 -5.24 46.69 25.83
N TYR A 873 -4.77 46.52 27.07
CA TYR A 873 -5.61 46.20 28.23
C TYR A 873 -5.51 47.35 29.23
N VAL A 874 -6.63 47.70 29.86
CA VAL A 874 -6.79 48.88 30.73
C VAL A 874 -7.45 48.47 32.04
N THR A 875 -6.84 48.76 33.20
CA THR A 875 -7.45 48.53 34.51
C THR A 875 -8.37 49.69 34.88
N ASN A 876 -9.63 49.39 35.16
CA ASN A 876 -10.65 50.36 35.55
C ASN A 876 -10.97 50.18 37.03
N SER A 877 -10.36 51.01 37.88
CA SER A 877 -10.33 50.77 39.32
C SER A 877 -11.68 50.97 39.99
N GLY A 878 -12.51 51.90 39.49
CA GLY A 878 -13.83 52.21 40.05
C GLY A 878 -14.93 51.23 39.65
N SER A 879 -14.72 50.43 38.60
CA SER A 879 -15.67 49.40 38.14
C SER A 879 -15.22 47.96 38.45
N ASN A 880 -14.01 47.75 38.98
CA ASN A 880 -13.40 46.43 39.18
C ASN A 880 -13.31 45.60 37.87
N THR A 881 -12.94 46.25 36.77
CA THR A 881 -12.86 45.60 35.44
C THR A 881 -11.53 45.87 34.73
N VAL A 882 -11.28 45.07 33.69
CA VAL A 882 -10.29 45.33 32.65
C VAL A 882 -10.98 45.48 31.29
N SER A 883 -10.76 46.60 30.61
CA SER A 883 -11.21 46.80 29.22
C SER A 883 -10.11 46.39 28.24
N VAL A 884 -10.49 45.70 27.16
CA VAL A 884 -9.59 45.28 26.07
C VAL A 884 -9.89 46.14 24.85
N ILE A 885 -8.90 46.88 24.35
CA ILE A 885 -8.98 47.77 23.20
C ILE A 885 -8.26 47.13 22.02
N ASP A 886 -8.94 46.97 20.90
CA ASP A 886 -8.31 46.62 19.62
C ASP A 886 -7.48 47.80 19.11
N THR A 887 -6.17 47.61 18.91
CA THR A 887 -5.23 48.71 18.62
C THR A 887 -5.29 49.21 17.19
N ALA A 888 -5.85 48.42 16.26
CA ALA A 888 -6.03 48.80 14.86
C ALA A 888 -7.28 49.67 14.64
N THR A 889 -8.30 49.53 15.50
CA THR A 889 -9.57 50.25 15.40
C THR A 889 -9.80 51.26 16.53
N HIS A 890 -8.97 51.24 17.58
CA HIS A 890 -9.07 52.06 18.78
C HIS A 890 -10.44 51.96 19.47
N ARG A 891 -10.94 50.73 19.63
CA ARG A 891 -12.26 50.44 20.23
C ARG A 891 -12.19 49.35 21.27
N VAL A 892 -12.98 49.48 22.33
CA VAL A 892 -13.17 48.41 23.31
C VAL A 892 -13.85 47.20 22.64
N LYS A 893 -13.13 46.07 22.62
CA LYS A 893 -13.54 44.76 22.13
C LYS A 893 -14.39 44.03 23.16
N THR A 894 -13.97 44.06 24.42
CA THR A 894 -14.64 43.42 25.57
C THR A 894 -14.20 44.06 26.89
N THR A 895 -14.98 43.84 27.95
CA THR A 895 -14.66 44.23 29.33
C THR A 895 -14.82 43.00 30.23
N MET A 896 -13.85 42.73 31.09
CA MET A 896 -13.80 41.56 31.98
C MET A 896 -13.79 42.00 33.45
N SER A 897 -14.51 41.30 34.34
CA SER A 897 -14.40 41.52 35.79
C SER A 897 -13.11 40.93 36.36
N VAL A 898 -12.48 41.65 37.28
CA VAL A 898 -11.28 41.23 38.03
C VAL A 898 -11.51 41.41 39.54
N GLY A 899 -10.46 41.44 40.37
CA GLY A 899 -10.59 41.72 41.80
C GLY A 899 -10.90 43.19 42.10
N GLU A 900 -11.00 43.54 43.38
CA GLU A 900 -11.33 44.90 43.81
C GLU A 900 -10.16 45.88 43.64
N PHE A 901 -10.46 47.08 43.12
CA PHE A 901 -9.52 48.16 42.79
C PHE A 901 -8.31 47.69 41.96
N PRO A 902 -8.51 47.23 40.71
CA PRO A 902 -7.40 46.87 39.82
C PRO A 902 -6.53 48.08 39.51
N ALA A 903 -5.22 47.96 39.78
CA ALA A 903 -4.26 49.05 39.74
C ALA A 903 -3.41 49.02 38.47
N ALA A 904 -2.52 48.03 38.31
CA ALA A 904 -1.56 47.97 37.20
C ALA A 904 -1.42 46.57 36.58
N PHE A 905 -0.82 46.57 35.39
CA PHE A 905 -0.39 45.37 34.67
C PHE A 905 1.14 45.21 34.74
N GLY A 906 1.59 43.97 34.60
CA GLY A 906 2.94 43.69 34.13
C GLY A 906 3.05 43.73 32.60
N GLN A 907 4.26 43.49 32.08
CA GLN A 907 4.46 43.03 30.71
C GLN A 907 3.73 41.69 30.51
N PHE A 908 3.14 41.48 29.33
CA PHE A 908 2.39 40.26 29.05
C PHE A 908 3.31 39.07 28.75
N ILE A 909 2.94 37.90 29.25
CA ILE A 909 3.78 36.71 29.18
C ILE A 909 3.29 35.80 28.05
N LYS A 910 3.98 35.76 26.91
CA LYS A 910 3.88 34.58 26.03
C LYS A 910 4.47 33.40 26.80
N GLN A 911 3.62 32.56 27.39
CA GLN A 911 4.15 31.42 28.13
C GLN A 911 4.88 30.50 27.14
N PRO A 912 6.07 29.99 27.50
CA PRO A 912 6.72 28.98 26.70
C PRO A 912 5.80 27.75 26.63
N VAL A 913 5.21 27.45 25.47
CA VAL A 913 4.34 26.28 25.31
C VAL A 913 5.20 25.04 25.42
N LEU A 914 5.30 24.52 26.66
CA LEU A 914 6.05 23.30 26.94
C LEU A 914 5.46 22.14 26.13
N PRO A 915 6.31 21.20 25.68
CA PRO A 915 5.80 19.97 25.08
C PRO A 915 5.01 19.20 26.15
N PHE A 916 4.04 18.39 25.73
CA PHE A 916 3.34 17.46 26.62
C PHE A 916 3.82 16.05 26.31
N ALA A 917 4.65 15.49 27.19
CA ALA A 917 5.18 14.14 27.02
C ALA A 917 4.07 13.10 27.14
N ASN A 918 3.86 12.30 26.10
CA ASN A 918 2.94 11.18 26.16
C ASN A 918 3.34 10.06 25.21
N PHE A 919 3.06 8.82 25.60
CA PHE A 919 3.29 7.63 24.78
C PHE A 919 2.48 6.43 25.29
N ASN A 920 2.38 5.40 24.45
CA ASN A 920 1.99 4.05 24.84
C ASN A 920 3.09 3.04 24.46
N SER A 921 2.88 1.78 24.84
CA SER A 921 3.72 0.65 24.42
C SER A 921 2.83 -0.50 23.94
N ASN A 922 3.35 -1.32 23.02
CA ASN A 922 2.62 -2.50 22.53
C ASN A 922 2.43 -3.58 23.61
N VAL A 923 3.32 -3.63 24.60
CA VAL A 923 3.24 -4.48 25.81
C VAL A 923 3.81 -3.73 27.01
N SER A 924 3.18 -3.86 28.18
CA SER A 924 3.67 -3.30 29.45
C SER A 924 4.39 -4.32 30.34
N GLU A 925 4.32 -5.61 30.00
CA GLU A 925 4.97 -6.70 30.71
C GLU A 925 5.31 -7.87 29.79
N GLY A 926 6.25 -8.70 30.20
CA GLY A 926 6.70 -9.88 29.45
C GLY A 926 8.05 -10.41 29.93
N TYR A 927 8.66 -11.33 29.21
CA TYR A 927 9.89 -12.02 29.64
C TYR A 927 11.17 -11.44 29.02
N ALA A 928 12.28 -11.41 29.77
CA ALA A 928 13.59 -10.99 29.25
C ALA A 928 14.15 -11.99 28.22
N PRO A 929 14.66 -11.54 27.05
CA PRO A 929 14.67 -10.17 26.56
C PRO A 929 13.29 -9.72 26.03
N LEU A 930 12.72 -8.64 26.58
CA LEU A 930 11.42 -8.13 26.16
C LEU A 930 11.60 -7.01 25.14
N SER A 931 11.16 -7.25 23.90
CA SER A 931 11.10 -6.22 22.86
C SER A 931 9.80 -5.42 22.98
N VAL A 932 9.91 -4.11 23.17
CA VAL A 932 8.79 -3.17 23.33
C VAL A 932 8.88 -2.10 22.26
N GLN A 933 7.84 -1.98 21.44
CA GLN A 933 7.60 -0.83 20.57
C GLN A 933 6.91 0.24 21.42
N PHE A 934 7.49 1.43 21.45
CA PHE A 934 6.86 2.62 21.99
C PHE A 934 6.27 3.46 20.86
N THR A 935 5.09 4.03 21.09
CA THR A 935 4.47 4.98 20.16
C THR A 935 4.25 6.30 20.86
N ASP A 936 4.86 7.35 20.33
CA ASP A 936 4.71 8.71 20.80
C ASP A 936 3.30 9.24 20.58
N LEU A 937 2.80 9.95 21.58
CA LEU A 937 1.51 10.63 21.61
C LEU A 937 1.67 12.08 22.12
N SER A 938 2.90 12.59 22.11
CA SER A 938 3.25 13.89 22.69
C SER A 938 2.69 15.05 21.87
N LYS A 939 2.33 16.15 22.55
CA LYS A 939 1.91 17.40 21.89
C LYS A 939 3.04 18.43 21.95
N ASN A 940 3.16 19.29 20.94
CA ASN A 940 4.12 20.41 20.87
C ASN A 940 5.61 20.02 21.03
N ALA A 941 5.97 18.75 20.79
CA ALA A 941 7.34 18.25 20.82
C ALA A 941 8.06 18.50 19.48
N MET A 942 9.36 18.83 19.54
CA MET A 942 10.26 18.94 18.38
C MET A 942 11.43 17.95 18.44
N GLU A 943 11.85 17.53 19.63
CA GLU A 943 12.83 16.45 19.81
C GLU A 943 12.35 15.46 20.89
N TRP A 944 12.83 14.22 20.80
CA TRP A 944 12.52 13.12 21.72
C TRP A 944 13.81 12.60 22.34
N SER A 945 13.73 12.19 23.61
CA SER A 945 14.82 11.61 24.39
C SER A 945 14.23 10.56 25.32
N TRP A 946 14.28 9.32 24.85
CA TRP A 946 13.91 8.14 25.62
C TRP A 946 15.08 7.70 26.48
N ASN A 947 14.82 7.43 27.75
CA ASN A 947 15.66 6.64 28.64
C ASN A 947 14.85 5.42 29.04
N PHE A 948 15.29 4.23 28.67
CA PHE A 948 14.48 3.02 28.91
C PHE A 948 14.60 2.50 30.36
N GLY A 949 15.55 3.01 31.15
CA GLY A 949 15.74 2.59 32.55
C GLY A 949 16.69 1.42 32.75
N ASP A 950 17.33 0.93 31.68
CA ASP A 950 18.42 -0.06 31.71
C ASP A 950 19.79 0.50 31.30
N GLY A 951 19.89 1.82 31.14
CA GLY A 951 21.09 2.52 30.68
C GLY A 951 21.15 2.76 29.16
N ASN A 952 20.15 2.32 28.40
CA ASN A 952 20.00 2.64 26.98
C ASN A 952 19.06 3.82 26.75
N TYR A 953 19.28 4.52 25.64
CA TYR A 953 18.57 5.73 25.25
C TYR A 953 18.22 5.72 23.75
N SER A 954 17.23 6.51 23.33
CA SER A 954 16.93 6.76 21.92
C SER A 954 16.42 8.18 21.71
N THR A 955 16.67 8.76 20.54
CA THR A 955 16.08 10.05 20.12
C THR A 955 15.07 9.91 18.98
N GLU A 956 14.73 8.68 18.59
CA GLU A 956 13.68 8.41 17.61
C GLU A 956 12.30 8.73 18.21
N GLN A 957 11.35 9.21 17.40
CA GLN A 957 9.99 9.48 17.88
C GLN A 957 9.28 8.19 18.33
N ASN A 958 9.40 7.09 17.58
CA ASN A 958 8.68 5.83 17.84
C ASN A 958 9.66 4.63 17.95
N PRO A 959 10.50 4.55 18.99
CA PRO A 959 11.57 3.56 19.08
C PRO A 959 11.05 2.16 19.45
N VAL A 960 11.80 1.16 19.03
CA VAL A 960 11.76 -0.19 19.61
C VAL A 960 12.94 -0.34 20.56
N HIS A 961 12.70 -0.82 21.78
CA HIS A 961 13.77 -1.15 22.73
C HIS A 961 13.67 -2.59 23.23
N ILE A 962 14.82 -3.21 23.53
CA ILE A 962 14.91 -4.60 23.97
C ILE A 962 15.48 -4.67 25.40
N PHE A 963 14.58 -4.83 26.36
CA PHE A 963 14.91 -4.99 27.76
C PHE A 963 15.54 -6.36 28.03
N SER A 964 16.86 -6.41 28.03
CA SER A 964 17.62 -7.66 28.11
C SER A 964 17.73 -8.24 29.52
N ALA A 965 17.43 -7.47 30.56
CA ALA A 965 17.47 -7.88 31.96
C ALA A 965 16.05 -8.06 32.54
N PRO A 966 15.77 -9.15 33.29
CA PRO A 966 14.52 -9.31 34.02
C PRO A 966 14.52 -8.41 35.27
N GLN A 967 13.88 -7.25 35.14
CA GLN A 967 13.64 -6.27 36.20
C GLN A 967 12.43 -5.40 35.83
N ILE A 968 11.97 -4.57 36.76
CA ILE A 968 11.03 -3.49 36.46
C ILE A 968 11.85 -2.33 35.89
N HIS A 969 11.62 -1.99 34.64
CA HIS A 969 12.29 -0.87 33.96
C HIS A 969 11.39 0.36 33.98
N ILE A 970 11.95 1.51 34.35
CA ILE A 970 11.24 2.79 34.35
C ILE A 970 11.64 3.52 33.07
N VAL A 971 10.75 3.49 32.09
CA VAL A 971 10.91 4.18 30.81
C VAL A 971 10.48 5.62 30.97
N ASN A 972 11.40 6.54 30.70
CA ASN A 972 11.13 7.97 30.62
C ASN A 972 11.18 8.43 29.16
N LEU A 973 10.09 8.97 28.64
CA LEU A 973 10.13 9.83 27.46
C LEU A 973 10.26 11.27 27.93
N THR A 974 11.41 11.88 27.69
CA THR A 974 11.56 13.34 27.73
C THR A 974 11.39 13.88 26.30
N VAL A 975 10.46 14.82 26.11
CA VAL A 975 10.34 15.60 24.87
C VAL A 975 10.77 17.03 25.10
N SER A 976 11.37 17.64 24.08
CA SER A 976 11.83 19.03 24.10
C SER A 976 11.20 19.85 22.97
N ASN A 977 11.23 21.16 23.15
CA ASN A 977 11.16 22.16 22.09
C ASN A 977 12.01 23.38 22.53
N GLU A 978 12.09 24.44 21.73
CA GLU A 978 12.79 25.70 22.10
C GLU A 978 12.37 26.31 23.44
N LYS A 979 11.21 25.92 23.96
CA LYS A 979 10.51 26.54 25.08
C LYS A 979 10.66 25.74 26.38
N GLY A 980 11.08 24.48 26.31
CA GLY A 980 11.49 23.67 27.45
C GLY A 980 11.32 22.17 27.21
N THR A 981 11.28 21.40 28.29
CA THR A 981 11.12 19.94 28.25
C THR A 981 9.96 19.48 29.15
N ALA A 982 9.32 18.39 28.76
CA ALA A 982 8.42 17.63 29.62
C ALA A 982 8.80 16.16 29.59
N SER A 983 8.41 15.43 30.62
CA SER A 983 8.75 14.01 30.78
C SER A 983 7.55 13.18 31.19
N LYS A 984 7.40 11.99 30.62
CA LYS A 984 6.43 10.97 31.05
C LYS A 984 7.17 9.69 31.42
N LEU A 985 6.81 9.12 32.56
CA LEU A 985 7.26 7.81 33.00
C LEU A 985 6.21 6.74 32.68
N ALA A 986 6.67 5.56 32.27
CA ALA A 986 5.90 4.32 32.28
C ALA A 986 6.77 3.16 32.75
N THR A 987 6.16 2.13 33.34
CA THR A 987 6.85 0.93 33.80
C THR A 987 6.70 -0.21 32.80
N ILE A 988 7.81 -0.85 32.47
CA ILE A 988 7.83 -2.12 31.73
C ILE A 988 8.31 -3.22 32.68
N THR A 989 7.42 -4.18 32.99
CA THR A 989 7.72 -5.28 33.91
C THR A 989 8.31 -6.45 33.15
N VAL A 990 9.62 -6.66 33.29
CA VAL A 990 10.33 -7.74 32.60
C VAL A 990 10.64 -8.86 33.57
N THR A 991 9.99 -9.99 33.40
CA THR A 991 10.11 -11.17 34.26
C THR A 991 11.09 -12.20 33.66
N GLN A 992 11.48 -13.20 34.45
CA GLN A 992 12.36 -14.28 34.00
C GLN A 992 11.52 -15.49 33.58
N GLN A 993 11.76 -16.02 32.38
CA GLN A 993 10.99 -17.13 31.85
C GLN A 993 11.30 -18.45 32.60
N SER A 994 10.29 -19.01 33.27
CA SER A 994 10.35 -20.34 33.90
C SER A 994 10.10 -21.46 32.89
N SER A 995 10.40 -22.70 33.28
CA SER A 995 10.67 -23.79 32.32
C SER A 995 10.40 -25.17 32.91
N PRO A 996 9.63 -26.06 32.25
CA PRO A 996 9.20 -27.31 32.87
C PRO A 996 10.23 -28.44 32.73
N SER A 997 10.57 -29.08 33.85
CA SER A 997 11.18 -30.41 33.90
C SER A 997 10.10 -31.47 34.13
N GLY A 998 10.10 -32.55 33.36
CA GLY A 998 9.11 -33.64 33.50
C GLY A 998 9.51 -34.74 34.48
N GLY A 999 8.52 -35.51 34.94
CA GLY A 999 8.70 -36.85 35.51
C GLY A 999 8.01 -37.11 36.86
N GLY A 1000 7.05 -38.05 36.86
CA GLY A 1000 6.76 -38.90 38.02
C GLY A 1000 5.53 -38.56 38.89
N ASP A 1001 4.49 -39.40 38.74
CA ASP A 1001 3.52 -39.91 39.74
C ASP A 1001 3.15 -39.12 41.02
N GLY A 1002 1.85 -39.10 41.35
CA GLY A 1002 1.42 -38.86 42.73
C GLY A 1002 0.06 -38.20 42.96
N SER A 1003 -1.03 -38.97 42.85
CA SER A 1003 -2.14 -39.04 43.81
C SER A 1003 -2.78 -37.77 44.44
N THR A 1004 -4.11 -37.66 44.24
CA THR A 1004 -5.18 -37.27 45.20
C THR A 1004 -5.33 -35.85 45.76
N ASP A 1005 -6.57 -35.35 45.59
CA ASP A 1005 -7.42 -34.57 46.51
C ASP A 1005 -7.00 -33.18 47.03
N GLY A 1006 -7.99 -32.28 47.21
CA GLY A 1006 -7.84 -31.17 48.16
C GLY A 1006 -8.58 -29.87 47.85
N SER A 1007 -9.89 -29.86 48.07
CA SER A 1007 -10.81 -28.72 48.06
C SER A 1007 -10.34 -27.39 48.71
N SER A 1008 -11.00 -26.30 48.26
CA SER A 1008 -11.41 -25.09 49.02
C SER A 1008 -10.40 -23.98 49.41
N GLY A 1009 -10.67 -22.78 48.88
CA GLY A 1009 -11.05 -21.58 49.66
C GLY A 1009 -9.98 -20.78 50.42
N GLY A 1010 -10.04 -19.44 50.32
CA GLY A 1010 -9.37 -18.55 51.28
C GLY A 1010 -8.96 -17.18 50.73
N SER A 1011 -9.67 -16.13 51.16
CA SER A 1011 -9.28 -14.72 50.97
C SER A 1011 -8.11 -14.32 51.89
N GLY A 1012 -7.27 -13.36 51.48
CA GLY A 1012 -6.23 -12.80 52.35
C GLY A 1012 -5.48 -11.64 51.70
N SER A 1013 -5.20 -10.57 52.45
CA SER A 1013 -4.76 -9.28 51.93
C SER A 1013 -3.32 -8.87 52.31
N SER A 1014 -2.67 -8.18 51.37
CA SER A 1014 -1.78 -7.02 51.57
C SER A 1014 -0.34 -7.14 52.14
N LYS A 1015 0.54 -6.37 51.47
CA LYS A 1015 1.73 -5.61 51.96
C LYS A 1015 3.12 -6.27 52.11
N SER A 1016 4.00 -5.83 51.19
CA SER A 1016 5.36 -5.26 51.39
C SER A 1016 6.50 -6.08 52.03
N GLY A 1017 7.62 -6.18 51.32
CA GLY A 1017 8.95 -6.54 51.84
C GLY A 1017 9.98 -6.65 50.71
N SER A 1018 11.21 -6.14 50.89
CA SER A 1018 12.21 -5.98 49.80
C SER A 1018 13.53 -6.72 50.08
N SER A 1019 14.31 -6.92 49.01
CA SER A 1019 15.76 -7.16 48.92
C SER A 1019 16.35 -8.60 48.95
N GLY A 1020 17.04 -8.95 47.85
CA GLY A 1020 18.42 -9.47 47.86
C GLY A 1020 18.70 -10.97 47.64
N GLY A 1021 19.47 -11.33 46.58
CA GLY A 1021 20.41 -12.47 46.68
C GLY A 1021 20.60 -13.52 45.55
N LYS A 1022 21.07 -13.12 44.36
CA LYS A 1022 22.00 -13.85 43.44
C LYS A 1022 21.87 -15.39 43.15
N ARG A 1023 21.76 -15.66 41.82
CA ARG A 1023 22.46 -16.69 40.98
C ARG A 1023 21.94 -18.15 40.87
N GLY A 1024 21.32 -18.43 39.70
CA GLY A 1024 21.56 -19.62 38.85
C GLY A 1024 20.72 -20.88 39.12
N GLY A 1025 20.09 -21.53 38.14
CA GLY A 1025 19.89 -21.15 36.72
C GLY A 1025 19.22 -22.26 35.88
N SER A 1026 18.82 -21.90 34.63
CA SER A 1026 18.33 -22.77 33.53
C SER A 1026 16.93 -23.41 33.63
N ARG A 1027 16.16 -23.65 32.53
CA ARG A 1027 15.99 -22.97 31.21
C ARG A 1027 14.94 -23.70 30.35
N GLY A 1028 14.27 -23.00 29.40
CA GLY A 1028 13.34 -23.56 28.39
C GLY A 1028 11.87 -23.12 28.54
N GLY A 1029 11.36 -22.05 27.91
CA GLY A 1029 11.69 -21.51 26.60
C GLY A 1029 10.42 -21.43 25.74
N GLY A 1030 10.36 -20.43 24.84
CA GLY A 1030 9.26 -20.19 23.91
C GLY A 1030 8.65 -18.79 24.10
N GLY A 1031 8.53 -17.92 23.10
CA GLY A 1031 9.02 -18.02 21.72
C GLY A 1031 8.66 -16.72 21.01
N GLY A 1032 9.65 -15.86 20.75
CA GLY A 1032 9.45 -14.52 20.14
C GLY A 1032 9.57 -14.49 18.61
N GLY A 1033 9.79 -13.28 18.09
CA GLY A 1033 10.27 -13.02 16.74
C GLY A 1033 11.53 -12.16 16.78
N GLY A 1034 12.42 -12.32 15.79
CA GLY A 1034 13.72 -11.66 15.75
C GLY A 1034 13.62 -10.21 15.30
N GLY A 1035 14.24 -9.31 16.06
CA GLY A 1035 14.56 -7.96 15.60
C GLY A 1035 15.80 -7.96 14.72
N SER A 1036 15.89 -7.00 13.80
CA SER A 1036 17.07 -6.82 12.97
C SER A 1036 18.23 -6.21 13.77
N PRO A 1037 19.46 -6.75 13.63
CA PRO A 1037 20.70 -6.11 14.10
C PRO A 1037 21.27 -5.03 13.15
N GLU A 1038 20.68 -4.76 11.99
CA GLU A 1038 21.18 -3.72 11.08
C GLU A 1038 20.75 -2.30 11.54
N PRO A 1039 21.65 -1.31 11.59
CA PRO A 1039 21.29 0.06 11.93
C PRO A 1039 20.28 0.65 10.93
N ALA A 1040 19.18 1.20 11.44
CA ALA A 1040 18.08 1.73 10.64
C ALA A 1040 18.52 2.74 9.54
N ARG A 1041 19.58 3.52 9.78
CA ARG A 1041 20.18 4.44 8.78
C ARG A 1041 20.64 3.75 7.48
N ASN A 1042 20.98 2.46 7.55
CA ASN A 1042 21.47 1.66 6.42
C ASN A 1042 20.35 0.83 5.78
N VAL A 1043 19.19 0.69 6.43
CA VAL A 1043 18.01 0.05 5.84
C VAL A 1043 17.35 1.05 4.89
N ASP A 1044 17.15 0.62 3.65
CA ASP A 1044 16.47 1.37 2.58
C ASP A 1044 14.95 1.26 2.77
N VAL A 1045 14.49 0.01 2.77
CA VAL A 1045 13.09 -0.36 2.91
C VAL A 1045 13.03 -1.78 3.49
N LYS A 1046 12.03 -2.03 4.35
CA LYS A 1046 11.81 -3.35 4.94
C LYS A 1046 10.36 -3.79 4.80
N GLU A 1047 10.18 -5.09 4.64
CA GLU A 1047 8.88 -5.74 4.54
C GLU A 1047 8.80 -6.91 5.52
N LEU A 1048 7.60 -7.17 6.05
CA LEU A 1048 7.36 -8.21 7.05
C LEU A 1048 6.26 -9.15 6.57
N SER A 1049 6.46 -10.44 6.81
CA SER A 1049 5.52 -11.52 6.52
C SER A 1049 5.30 -12.36 7.77
N GLN A 1050 4.08 -12.87 8.01
CA GLN A 1050 3.75 -13.65 9.21
C GLN A 1050 3.02 -14.94 8.85
N VAL A 1051 3.60 -16.08 9.25
CA VAL A 1051 3.09 -17.43 8.91
C VAL A 1051 3.21 -18.34 10.13
N ARG A 1052 2.28 -19.29 10.27
CA ARG A 1052 2.28 -20.26 11.36
C ARG A 1052 3.20 -21.43 11.02
N VAL A 1053 4.26 -21.61 11.79
CA VAL A 1053 5.29 -22.62 11.57
C VAL A 1053 5.06 -23.84 12.44
N VAL A 1054 4.88 -24.99 11.79
CA VAL A 1054 4.64 -26.31 12.40
C VAL A 1054 5.70 -27.28 11.89
N SER A 1055 6.23 -28.11 12.78
CA SER A 1055 7.24 -29.12 12.43
C SER A 1055 6.71 -30.11 11.39
N GLY A 1056 7.54 -30.46 10.41
CA GLY A 1056 7.22 -31.41 9.34
C GLY A 1056 6.55 -30.80 8.11
N ASN A 1057 6.16 -29.53 8.16
CA ASN A 1057 5.52 -28.86 7.03
C ASN A 1057 6.49 -27.90 6.32
N PRO A 1058 6.41 -27.78 4.98
CA PRO A 1058 7.00 -26.67 4.24
C PRO A 1058 6.39 -25.34 4.70
N VAL A 1059 7.24 -24.33 4.87
CA VAL A 1059 6.86 -22.97 5.27
C VAL A 1059 7.30 -22.00 4.18
N LYS A 1060 6.41 -21.11 3.76
CA LYS A 1060 6.68 -20.03 2.81
C LYS A 1060 6.20 -18.69 3.35
N PHE A 1061 7.06 -17.68 3.30
CA PHE A 1061 6.79 -16.30 3.67
C PHE A 1061 6.83 -15.43 2.41
N ASP A 1062 5.67 -15.10 1.88
CA ASP A 1062 5.53 -14.15 0.77
C ASP A 1062 5.60 -12.69 1.25
N PHE A 1063 6.18 -11.82 0.42
CA PHE A 1063 6.28 -10.37 0.65
C PHE A 1063 5.37 -9.63 -0.36
N PRO A 1064 4.06 -9.49 -0.07
CA PRO A 1064 3.06 -9.07 -1.06
C PRO A 1064 3.11 -7.59 -1.42
N LYS A 1065 3.74 -6.72 -0.61
CA LYS A 1065 3.92 -5.30 -0.96
C LYS A 1065 5.03 -5.11 -2.01
N ASN A 1066 5.81 -6.15 -2.30
CA ASN A 1066 6.85 -6.15 -3.32
C ASN A 1066 7.91 -5.05 -3.12
N ALA A 1067 8.06 -4.55 -1.88
CA ALA A 1067 8.79 -3.32 -1.56
C ALA A 1067 10.31 -3.52 -1.49
N THR A 1068 10.77 -4.77 -1.39
CA THR A 1068 12.20 -5.13 -1.43
C THR A 1068 12.52 -5.94 -2.70
N CYS A 1069 13.81 -6.17 -2.97
CA CYS A 1069 14.25 -7.15 -3.97
C CYS A 1069 13.89 -8.61 -3.63
N VAL A 1070 13.45 -8.92 -2.41
CA VAL A 1070 12.99 -10.27 -2.01
C VAL A 1070 11.49 -10.42 -2.27
N VAL A 1071 11.10 -11.53 -2.90
CA VAL A 1071 9.71 -11.86 -3.26
C VAL A 1071 9.11 -12.84 -2.26
N TYR A 1072 9.86 -13.89 -1.90
CA TYR A 1072 9.52 -14.80 -0.80
C TYR A 1072 10.76 -15.49 -0.25
N VAL A 1073 10.62 -16.07 0.95
CA VAL A 1073 11.53 -17.12 1.45
C VAL A 1073 10.74 -18.36 1.82
N SER A 1074 11.33 -19.54 1.68
CA SER A 1074 10.71 -20.80 2.12
C SER A 1074 11.72 -21.76 2.71
N PHE A 1075 11.27 -22.71 3.52
CA PHE A 1075 12.08 -23.76 4.15
C PHE A 1075 11.16 -24.83 4.75
N ASP A 1076 11.67 -26.04 4.94
CA ASP A 1076 10.98 -27.10 5.68
C ASP A 1076 11.28 -26.96 7.17
N ALA A 1077 10.25 -26.90 8.01
CA ALA A 1077 10.44 -26.66 9.44
C ALA A 1077 10.71 -27.97 10.20
N LYS A 1078 11.91 -28.11 10.79
CA LYS A 1078 12.25 -29.23 11.71
C LYS A 1078 11.67 -29.04 13.11
N LYS A 1079 11.03 -27.89 13.37
CA LYS A 1079 10.53 -27.52 14.69
C LYS A 1079 9.35 -26.55 14.60
N THR A 1080 8.29 -26.85 15.34
CA THR A 1080 7.13 -25.96 15.53
C THR A 1080 7.56 -24.67 16.25
N ALA A 1081 7.26 -23.51 15.66
CA ALA A 1081 7.50 -22.19 16.26
C ALA A 1081 6.21 -21.35 16.43
N GLY A 1082 5.06 -21.84 15.95
CA GLY A 1082 3.81 -21.10 16.04
C GLY A 1082 3.79 -19.89 15.11
N LYS A 1083 3.09 -18.81 15.47
CA LYS A 1083 3.01 -17.61 14.63
C LYS A 1083 4.39 -16.94 14.57
N THR A 1084 5.07 -17.14 13.45
CA THR A 1084 6.45 -16.68 13.22
C THR A 1084 6.40 -15.46 12.31
N THR A 1085 7.29 -14.49 12.55
CA THR A 1085 7.47 -13.32 11.67
C THR A 1085 8.78 -13.45 10.92
N THR A 1086 8.76 -13.13 9.65
CA THR A 1086 9.94 -12.96 8.82
C THR A 1086 10.05 -11.51 8.34
N ILE A 1087 11.26 -10.97 8.33
CA ILE A 1087 11.57 -9.62 7.87
C ILE A 1087 12.57 -9.72 6.70
N ALA A 1088 12.27 -9.06 5.59
CA ALA A 1088 13.22 -8.75 4.52
C ALA A 1088 13.59 -7.27 4.61
N GLU A 1089 14.89 -6.96 4.57
CA GLU A 1089 15.39 -5.58 4.67
C GLU A 1089 16.34 -5.31 3.50
N GLN A 1090 15.92 -4.51 2.53
CA GLN A 1090 16.81 -3.98 1.51
C GLN A 1090 17.66 -2.86 2.12
N LEU A 1091 18.94 -2.78 1.77
CA LEU A 1091 19.89 -1.83 2.35
C LEU A 1091 20.32 -0.75 1.35
N LYS A 1092 20.60 0.45 1.88
CA LYS A 1092 21.10 1.61 1.10
C LYS A 1092 22.56 1.45 0.69
N ALA A 1093 23.33 0.74 1.51
CA ALA A 1093 24.70 0.36 1.24
C ALA A 1093 24.97 -1.04 1.80
N LYS A 1094 26.21 -1.53 1.68
CA LYS A 1094 26.64 -2.79 2.30
C LYS A 1094 26.25 -2.83 3.78
N SER A 1095 25.74 -3.97 4.24
CA SER A 1095 25.49 -4.23 5.66
C SER A 1095 26.70 -3.86 6.53
N THR A 1096 26.43 -3.19 7.65
CA THR A 1096 27.44 -2.84 8.65
C THR A 1096 27.98 -4.05 9.42
N LEU A 1097 27.34 -5.22 9.25
CA LEU A 1097 27.67 -6.48 9.90
C LEU A 1097 28.57 -7.39 9.03
N THR A 1098 28.93 -6.94 7.82
CA THR A 1098 29.68 -7.75 6.82
C THR A 1098 31.00 -7.10 6.39
N SER A 1099 32.00 -7.92 6.01
CA SER A 1099 33.19 -7.45 5.30
C SER A 1099 32.84 -7.05 3.87
N ASN A 1100 33.73 -6.32 3.17
CA ASN A 1100 33.52 -6.02 1.75
C ASN A 1100 33.41 -7.31 0.93
N LEU A 1101 32.57 -7.29 -0.11
CA LEU A 1101 32.52 -8.31 -1.15
C LEU A 1101 33.73 -8.14 -2.07
N SER A 1102 34.28 -9.24 -2.58
CA SER A 1102 35.57 -9.25 -3.29
C SER A 1102 35.49 -9.02 -4.81
N SER A 1103 34.31 -9.19 -5.42
CA SER A 1103 34.11 -9.20 -6.87
C SER A 1103 32.62 -9.07 -7.23
N GLY A 1104 32.33 -8.65 -8.47
CA GLY A 1104 30.98 -8.48 -9.02
C GLY A 1104 30.40 -7.07 -8.79
N GLU A 1105 29.66 -6.56 -9.78
CA GLU A 1105 28.88 -5.32 -9.63
C GLU A 1105 27.63 -5.65 -8.81
N VAL A 1106 27.39 -4.89 -7.73
CA VAL A 1106 26.30 -5.18 -6.78
C VAL A 1106 25.02 -4.46 -7.19
N TYR A 1107 23.93 -5.21 -7.37
CA TYR A 1107 22.58 -4.66 -7.56
C TYR A 1107 21.98 -4.15 -6.24
N LYS A 1108 21.85 -5.05 -5.25
CA LYS A 1108 21.28 -4.75 -3.92
C LYS A 1108 21.93 -5.59 -2.84
N TYR A 1109 22.14 -4.98 -1.68
CA TYR A 1109 22.35 -5.68 -0.41
C TYR A 1109 21.01 -5.84 0.30
N PHE A 1110 20.79 -6.99 0.94
CA PHE A 1110 19.60 -7.20 1.77
C PHE A 1110 19.85 -8.20 2.91
N ASN A 1111 19.06 -8.10 3.98
CA ASN A 1111 19.09 -9.00 5.12
C ASN A 1111 17.77 -9.76 5.25
N LEU A 1112 17.82 -10.99 5.76
CA LEU A 1112 16.64 -11.82 6.03
C LEU A 1112 16.63 -12.35 7.47
N TRP A 1113 15.56 -12.06 8.20
CA TRP A 1113 15.38 -12.42 9.61
C TRP A 1113 14.12 -13.27 9.76
N VAL A 1114 14.25 -14.58 9.92
CA VAL A 1114 13.14 -15.54 10.02
C VAL A 1114 12.99 -16.03 11.47
N GLY A 1115 11.89 -15.66 12.12
CA GLY A 1115 11.62 -16.02 13.52
C GLY A 1115 12.64 -15.42 14.50
N ASN A 1116 12.77 -15.99 15.69
CA ASN A 1116 13.81 -15.58 16.64
C ASN A 1116 15.21 -15.74 16.05
N ALA A 1117 16.16 -14.95 16.56
CA ALA A 1117 17.58 -15.21 16.37
C ALA A 1117 17.92 -16.69 16.67
N GLY A 1118 18.49 -17.39 15.67
CA GLY A 1118 18.82 -18.82 15.74
C GLY A 1118 17.71 -19.79 15.31
N PHE A 1119 16.47 -19.34 15.07
CA PHE A 1119 15.41 -20.22 14.54
C PHE A 1119 15.74 -20.68 13.13
N ALA A 1120 16.05 -19.77 12.20
CA ALA A 1120 16.47 -20.12 10.85
C ALA A 1120 17.95 -20.54 10.76
N THR A 1121 18.26 -21.71 11.33
CA THR A 1121 19.57 -22.38 11.22
C THR A 1121 19.36 -23.82 10.76
N GLU A 1122 20.37 -24.41 10.12
CA GLU A 1122 20.39 -25.79 9.57
C GLU A 1122 19.92 -26.90 10.56
N LYS A 1123 19.96 -26.59 11.87
CA LYS A 1123 19.47 -27.45 12.97
C LYS A 1123 17.94 -27.48 13.14
N ASN A 1124 17.26 -26.43 12.70
CA ASN A 1124 15.84 -26.16 12.93
C ASN A 1124 15.04 -26.03 11.63
N ILE A 1125 15.71 -25.79 10.50
CA ILE A 1125 15.12 -25.71 9.15
C ILE A 1125 15.90 -26.58 8.17
N GLU A 1126 15.23 -27.05 7.12
CA GLU A 1126 15.78 -27.80 5.99
C GLU A 1126 15.38 -27.10 4.68
N ASN A 1127 16.07 -27.42 3.58
CA ASN A 1127 15.83 -26.86 2.23
C ASN A 1127 15.50 -25.35 2.17
N PRO A 1128 16.31 -24.44 2.75
CA PRO A 1128 15.98 -23.02 2.76
C PRO A 1128 16.19 -22.38 1.40
N VAL A 1129 15.26 -21.53 0.99
CA VAL A 1129 15.18 -20.89 -0.34
C VAL A 1129 14.97 -19.39 -0.19
N VAL A 1130 15.66 -18.61 -1.02
CA VAL A 1130 15.35 -17.20 -1.28
C VAL A 1130 14.88 -17.05 -2.72
N CYS A 1131 13.74 -16.38 -2.92
CA CYS A 1131 13.31 -15.88 -4.22
C CYS A 1131 13.46 -14.36 -4.25
N PHE A 1132 14.19 -13.86 -5.25
CA PHE A 1132 14.50 -12.45 -5.41
C PHE A 1132 14.32 -11.99 -6.86
N LYS A 1133 14.25 -10.68 -7.08
CA LYS A 1133 14.04 -10.05 -8.38
C LYS A 1133 15.13 -9.02 -8.69
N VAL A 1134 15.47 -8.88 -9.97
CA VAL A 1134 16.47 -7.93 -10.50
C VAL A 1134 15.83 -7.13 -11.63
N GLU A 1135 15.98 -5.81 -11.63
CA GLU A 1135 15.44 -4.94 -12.69
C GLU A 1135 16.24 -5.08 -13.98
N LYS A 1136 15.54 -5.24 -15.11
CA LYS A 1136 16.15 -5.34 -16.45
C LYS A 1136 16.98 -4.10 -16.80
N SER A 1137 16.50 -2.91 -16.41
CA SER A 1137 17.24 -1.66 -16.60
C SER A 1137 18.60 -1.63 -15.90
N TRP A 1138 18.78 -2.33 -14.77
CA TRP A 1138 20.11 -2.41 -14.13
C TRP A 1138 21.09 -3.25 -14.95
N LEU A 1139 20.62 -4.31 -15.62
CA LEU A 1139 21.47 -5.09 -16.53
C LEU A 1139 21.91 -4.24 -17.72
N GLU A 1140 21.00 -3.45 -18.28
CA GLU A 1140 21.26 -2.54 -19.41
C GLU A 1140 22.21 -1.40 -18.99
N ASP A 1141 21.89 -0.66 -17.91
CA ASP A 1141 22.66 0.48 -17.40
C ASP A 1141 24.09 0.11 -17.00
N LYS A 1142 24.31 -1.13 -16.54
CA LYS A 1142 25.61 -1.64 -16.08
C LYS A 1142 26.26 -2.65 -17.03
N ASN A 1143 25.65 -2.93 -18.17
CA ASN A 1143 26.14 -3.89 -19.18
C ASN A 1143 26.46 -5.28 -18.55
N ILE A 1144 25.53 -5.81 -17.76
CA ILE A 1144 25.69 -7.07 -17.00
C ILE A 1144 25.25 -8.26 -17.86
N ASP A 1145 26.03 -9.35 -17.87
CA ASP A 1145 25.57 -10.62 -18.43
C ASP A 1145 24.47 -11.21 -17.54
N GLN A 1146 23.27 -11.39 -18.10
CA GLN A 1146 22.14 -12.00 -17.41
C GLN A 1146 22.47 -13.38 -16.81
N ASN A 1147 23.33 -14.17 -17.46
CA ASN A 1147 23.72 -15.49 -16.98
C ASN A 1147 24.75 -15.45 -15.83
N SER A 1148 25.36 -14.28 -15.59
CA SER A 1148 26.33 -14.06 -14.51
C SER A 1148 25.70 -13.61 -13.20
N ILE A 1149 24.37 -13.51 -13.12
CA ILE A 1149 23.67 -13.09 -11.89
C ILE A 1149 23.82 -14.16 -10.82
N THR A 1150 24.31 -13.78 -9.64
CA THR A 1150 24.53 -14.68 -8.50
C THR A 1150 24.01 -14.08 -7.19
N LEU A 1151 23.73 -14.94 -6.21
CA LEU A 1151 23.34 -14.53 -4.87
C LEU A 1151 24.46 -14.81 -3.88
N ASN A 1152 25.14 -13.76 -3.43
CA ASN A 1152 26.16 -13.86 -2.40
C ASN A 1152 25.53 -13.87 -1.00
N ARG A 1153 25.95 -14.79 -0.13
CA ARG A 1153 25.53 -14.90 1.27
C ARG A 1153 26.72 -14.64 2.21
N TYR A 1154 26.52 -13.87 3.27
CA TYR A 1154 27.52 -13.67 4.31
C TYR A 1154 27.23 -14.49 5.57
N SER A 1155 28.11 -15.45 5.88
CA SER A 1155 28.08 -16.30 7.08
C SER A 1155 29.50 -16.55 7.58
N ASP A 1156 29.68 -16.81 8.88
CA ASP A 1156 30.98 -17.15 9.50
C ASP A 1156 32.14 -16.21 9.12
N LYS A 1157 31.81 -14.91 8.98
CA LYS A 1157 32.69 -13.81 8.57
C LYS A 1157 33.25 -13.91 7.15
N LYS A 1158 32.60 -14.65 6.26
CA LYS A 1158 32.97 -14.79 4.84
C LYS A 1158 31.75 -14.65 3.93
N TRP A 1159 32.00 -14.20 2.70
CA TRP A 1159 31.03 -14.29 1.61
C TRP A 1159 31.16 -15.65 0.91
N SER A 1160 30.02 -16.26 0.59
CA SER A 1160 29.90 -17.46 -0.24
C SER A 1160 28.89 -17.19 -1.35
N GLU A 1161 29.29 -17.39 -2.60
CA GLU A 1161 28.39 -17.31 -3.73
C GLU A 1161 27.44 -18.53 -3.75
N LEU A 1162 26.16 -18.28 -4.03
CA LEU A 1162 25.13 -19.30 -4.21
C LEU A 1162 24.68 -19.28 -5.68
N PRO A 1163 24.61 -20.44 -6.35
CA PRO A 1163 24.05 -20.53 -7.70
C PRO A 1163 22.56 -20.21 -7.67
N VAL A 1164 22.06 -19.66 -8.78
CA VAL A 1164 20.67 -19.20 -8.90
C VAL A 1164 20.02 -19.78 -10.16
N LYS A 1165 18.73 -20.07 -10.09
CA LYS A 1165 17.90 -20.50 -11.23
C LYS A 1165 16.94 -19.37 -11.59
N LEU A 1166 16.97 -18.91 -12.83
CA LEU A 1166 15.93 -18.04 -13.38
C LEU A 1166 14.59 -18.81 -13.35
N LEU A 1167 13.59 -18.25 -12.69
CA LEU A 1167 12.25 -18.84 -12.56
C LEU A 1167 11.31 -18.34 -13.66
N ARG A 1168 11.31 -17.02 -13.89
CA ARG A 1168 10.45 -16.32 -14.84
C ARG A 1168 10.98 -14.89 -15.05
N GLU A 1169 10.38 -14.19 -15.98
CA GLU A 1169 10.57 -12.76 -16.19
C GLU A 1169 9.22 -12.06 -16.42
N ASP A 1170 9.17 -10.76 -16.18
CA ASP A 1170 8.10 -9.88 -16.63
C ASP A 1170 8.67 -8.69 -17.43
N SER A 1171 7.86 -7.66 -17.69
CA SER A 1171 8.28 -6.48 -18.44
C SER A 1171 9.30 -5.59 -17.72
N LYS A 1172 9.50 -5.75 -16.41
CA LYS A 1172 10.42 -4.94 -15.59
C LYS A 1172 11.51 -5.76 -14.88
N TYR A 1173 11.22 -6.98 -14.46
CA TYR A 1173 12.12 -7.79 -13.62
C TYR A 1173 12.42 -9.19 -14.18
N LEU A 1174 13.61 -9.68 -13.84
CA LEU A 1174 13.99 -11.09 -13.86
C LEU A 1174 13.84 -11.67 -12.45
N TYR A 1175 13.27 -12.87 -12.31
CA TYR A 1175 13.03 -13.52 -11.01
C TYR A 1175 13.90 -14.75 -10.84
N PHE A 1176 14.66 -14.80 -9.75
CA PHE A 1176 15.62 -15.87 -9.46
C PHE A 1176 15.31 -16.60 -8.15
N LYS A 1177 15.55 -17.91 -8.14
CA LYS A 1177 15.55 -18.76 -6.95
C LYS A 1177 16.99 -19.14 -6.60
N ALA A 1178 17.34 -19.05 -5.32
CA ALA A 1178 18.58 -19.58 -4.78
C ALA A 1178 18.29 -20.47 -3.58
N ASP A 1179 18.86 -21.67 -3.55
CA ASP A 1179 18.89 -22.50 -2.35
C ASP A 1179 20.02 -21.97 -1.44
N THR A 1180 19.76 -21.85 -0.14
CA THR A 1180 20.69 -21.23 0.83
C THR A 1180 20.81 -22.07 2.11
N PRO A 1181 22.00 -22.22 2.72
CA PRO A 1181 22.12 -22.91 4.01
C PRO A 1181 21.38 -22.21 5.17
N GLY A 1182 20.98 -20.94 5.00
CA GLY A 1182 20.13 -20.24 5.97
C GLY A 1182 20.04 -18.73 5.72
N PHE A 1183 19.17 -18.07 6.49
CA PHE A 1183 18.86 -16.65 6.29
C PHE A 1183 19.75 -15.75 7.13
N THR A 1184 20.52 -14.89 6.44
CA THR A 1184 21.54 -13.99 7.00
C THR A 1184 21.56 -12.69 6.17
N HIS A 1185 22.74 -12.10 5.96
CA HIS A 1185 22.98 -10.98 5.04
C HIS A 1185 23.29 -11.53 3.64
N PHE A 1186 22.83 -10.82 2.61
CA PHE A 1186 22.96 -11.19 1.21
C PHE A 1186 23.34 -9.99 0.33
N ALA A 1187 23.90 -10.28 -0.85
CA ALA A 1187 24.15 -9.33 -1.93
C ALA A 1187 23.83 -9.98 -3.27
N ILE A 1188 23.07 -9.29 -4.12
CA ILE A 1188 22.84 -9.70 -5.52
C ILE A 1188 23.94 -9.07 -6.38
N THR A 1189 24.62 -9.87 -7.18
CA THR A 1189 25.71 -9.44 -8.06
C THR A 1189 25.53 -9.92 -9.49
N GLY A 1190 26.22 -9.26 -10.41
CA GLY A 1190 26.48 -9.77 -11.75
C GLY A 1190 27.83 -9.26 -12.27
N ASN A 1191 28.33 -9.90 -13.32
CA ASN A 1191 29.57 -9.52 -13.99
C ASN A 1191 29.25 -8.66 -15.22
N THR A 1192 30.03 -7.60 -15.41
CA THR A 1192 29.98 -6.79 -16.63
C THR A 1192 30.49 -7.59 -17.83
N ILE A 1193 29.80 -7.52 -18.96
CA ILE A 1193 30.29 -8.05 -20.23
C ILE A 1193 31.52 -7.23 -20.63
N GLU A 1194 32.71 -7.81 -20.49
CA GLU A 1194 33.92 -7.23 -21.06
C GLU A 1194 33.79 -7.24 -22.58
N LYS A 1195 33.94 -6.07 -23.21
CA LYS A 1195 34.09 -6.02 -24.66
C LYS A 1195 35.44 -6.63 -25.01
N GLU A 1196 35.43 -7.73 -25.76
CA GLU A 1196 36.65 -8.21 -26.42
C GLU A 1196 37.24 -7.06 -27.23
N SER A 1197 38.43 -6.61 -26.84
CA SER A 1197 39.21 -5.69 -27.64
C SER A 1197 39.72 -6.44 -28.86
N GLU A 1198 39.29 -6.04 -30.06
CA GLU A 1198 39.89 -6.51 -31.30
C GLU A 1198 41.40 -6.27 -31.26
N ASN A 1199 42.18 -7.34 -31.32
CA ASN A 1199 43.63 -7.26 -31.48
C ASN A 1199 43.96 -6.78 -32.89
N GLU A 1200 44.01 -5.47 -33.10
CA GLU A 1200 44.80 -4.95 -34.22
C GLU A 1200 46.28 -5.27 -33.98
N THR A 1201 46.88 -5.86 -35.00
CA THR A 1201 48.26 -6.35 -34.94
C THR A 1201 49.21 -5.25 -35.41
N GLU A 1202 50.04 -4.69 -34.53
CA GLU A 1202 51.31 -4.11 -35.01
C GLU A 1202 52.47 -4.14 -34.00
N LEU A 1203 53.47 -4.95 -34.37
CA LEU A 1203 54.92 -4.80 -34.16
C LEU A 1203 55.44 -4.04 -32.92
N ALA A 1204 56.00 -4.81 -31.99
CA ALA A 1204 56.98 -4.29 -31.04
C ALA A 1204 58.34 -4.07 -31.73
N THR A 1205 58.94 -2.88 -31.52
CA THR A 1205 60.40 -2.69 -31.57
C THR A 1205 60.87 -1.86 -30.38
N ASP A 1206 61.66 -2.53 -29.53
CA ASP A 1206 62.80 -2.04 -28.74
C ASP A 1206 62.70 -0.86 -27.72
N ILE A 1207 63.06 -1.24 -26.48
CA ILE A 1207 64.11 -0.64 -25.63
C ILE A 1207 63.77 0.57 -24.72
N GLN A 1208 63.82 0.30 -23.39
CA GLN A 1208 64.42 1.06 -22.25
C GLN A 1208 64.07 2.56 -22.05
N ASP A 1209 64.10 3.17 -20.85
CA ASP A 1209 64.38 2.79 -19.45
C ASP A 1209 63.59 3.78 -18.52
N PRO A 1210 63.70 3.77 -17.16
CA PRO A 1210 62.70 4.34 -16.26
C PRO A 1210 63.11 5.67 -15.56
N GLY A 1211 62.22 6.18 -14.71
CA GLY A 1211 62.49 7.24 -13.73
C GLY A 1211 61.20 7.94 -13.29
N GLN A 1212 60.76 7.76 -12.03
CA GLN A 1212 60.93 8.74 -10.94
C GLN A 1212 60.20 10.08 -11.17
N GLU A 1213 59.52 10.72 -10.21
CA GLU A 1213 59.05 10.44 -8.84
C GLU A 1213 58.51 11.81 -8.34
N SER A 1214 57.59 11.83 -7.35
CA SER A 1214 57.34 12.99 -6.45
C SER A 1214 56.68 14.27 -7.04
N ILE A 1215 56.04 15.19 -6.30
CA ILE A 1215 55.13 15.18 -5.11
C ILE A 1215 54.61 16.65 -4.90
N ALA A 1216 53.48 16.83 -4.20
CA ALA A 1216 53.04 18.06 -3.49
C ALA A 1216 52.59 19.33 -4.28
N LEU A 1217 51.88 20.33 -3.68
CA LEU A 1217 50.72 20.36 -2.73
C LEU A 1217 50.25 21.83 -2.51
N GLY A 1218 48.94 22.13 -2.67
CA GLY A 1218 48.26 23.36 -2.17
C GLY A 1218 48.64 24.73 -2.79
N SER A 1219 48.00 25.88 -2.49
CA SER A 1219 46.63 26.15 -1.99
C SER A 1219 46.30 27.67 -1.94
N LYS A 1220 45.06 28.05 -2.32
CA LYS A 1220 44.22 29.22 -1.87
C LYS A 1220 44.45 30.72 -2.31
N ASP A 1221 43.32 31.28 -2.80
CA ASP A 1221 42.63 32.56 -2.48
C ASP A 1221 43.06 33.99 -2.97
N LYS A 1222 42.20 34.58 -3.85
CA LYS A 1222 41.58 35.97 -3.87
C LYS A 1222 42.47 37.27 -3.91
N LEU A 1223 42.07 38.46 -4.40
CA LEU A 1223 40.76 39.14 -4.73
C LEU A 1223 40.95 40.44 -5.61
N GLU A 1224 39.94 40.86 -6.42
CA GLU A 1224 39.55 42.25 -6.93
C GLU A 1224 40.55 43.22 -7.67
N SER A 1225 40.18 44.22 -8.55
CA SER A 1225 38.92 44.66 -9.25
C SER A 1225 39.14 45.69 -10.42
N LYS A 1226 38.15 45.84 -11.35
CA LYS A 1226 37.75 47.02 -12.20
C LYS A 1226 38.71 47.64 -13.30
N ASP A 1227 38.29 48.25 -14.44
CA ASP A 1227 36.97 48.54 -15.08
C ASP A 1227 37.06 48.91 -16.63
N ARG A 1228 35.91 49.00 -17.34
CA ARG A 1228 35.58 49.66 -18.68
C ARG A 1228 35.75 48.99 -20.09
N LEU A 1229 34.65 48.38 -20.58
CA LEU A 1229 33.84 48.60 -21.83
C LEU A 1229 34.42 48.79 -23.27
N THR A 1230 33.96 47.94 -24.22
CA THR A 1230 32.98 48.26 -25.32
C THR A 1230 32.27 47.00 -25.88
N SER A 1231 31.15 47.21 -26.58
CA SER A 1231 30.21 46.24 -27.21
C SER A 1231 30.83 45.31 -28.27
N GLU A 1232 30.24 44.16 -28.67
CA GLU A 1232 28.95 43.52 -28.38
C GLU A 1232 29.10 41.98 -28.60
N THR A 1233 28.20 41.07 -28.22
CA THR A 1233 26.84 41.17 -27.66
C THR A 1233 26.72 40.44 -26.30
N GLY A 1234 25.50 40.18 -25.81
CA GLY A 1234 25.22 39.35 -24.62
C GLY A 1234 24.58 38.00 -24.99
N LYS A 1235 24.75 36.90 -24.23
CA LYS A 1235 24.79 36.72 -22.74
C LYS A 1235 23.45 37.15 -22.10
N ILE A 1236 22.90 36.51 -21.07
CA ILE A 1236 23.51 36.12 -19.78
C ILE A 1236 22.84 34.86 -19.16
N THR A 1237 23.65 34.17 -18.38
CA THR A 1237 23.51 33.03 -17.46
C THR A 1237 22.65 33.20 -16.19
N SER A 1238 21.98 32.11 -15.77
CA SER A 1238 21.72 31.61 -14.39
C SER A 1238 21.18 32.50 -13.23
N ILE A 1239 19.99 32.14 -12.69
CA ILE A 1239 19.64 31.75 -11.27
C ILE A 1239 19.97 32.73 -10.10
N PRO A 1240 19.25 32.82 -8.94
CA PRO A 1240 17.85 32.52 -8.54
C PRO A 1240 17.11 33.75 -7.90
N GLY A 1241 15.86 33.61 -7.42
CA GLY A 1241 15.36 34.45 -6.30
C GLY A 1241 13.90 34.93 -6.34
N PHE A 1242 13.22 34.76 -5.20
CA PHE A 1242 11.79 34.94 -4.90
C PHE A 1242 11.24 36.40 -4.83
N ARG A 1243 9.90 36.50 -4.73
CA ARG A 1243 9.00 37.66 -4.45
C ARG A 1243 8.57 38.50 -5.67
N ALA A 1244 7.28 38.69 -6.04
CA ALA A 1244 5.94 38.74 -5.38
C ALA A 1244 5.37 40.18 -5.36
N VAL A 1245 4.04 40.28 -5.10
CA VAL A 1245 3.18 41.51 -5.07
C VAL A 1245 2.70 41.96 -6.46
N CYS A 1246 1.42 42.22 -6.77
CA CYS A 1246 0.03 41.96 -6.28
C CYS A 1246 -0.87 42.70 -7.32
N GLY A 1247 -2.17 42.44 -7.52
CA GLY A 1247 -3.12 41.50 -6.92
C GLY A 1247 -4.56 41.99 -7.16
N VAL A 1248 -5.56 41.25 -6.66
CA VAL A 1248 -7.00 41.66 -6.51
C VAL A 1248 -7.75 41.80 -7.87
N VAL A 1249 -8.93 41.20 -8.12
CA VAL A 1249 -10.20 41.17 -7.35
C VAL A 1249 -10.89 39.80 -7.41
N SER A 1250 -11.45 39.37 -6.28
CA SER A 1250 -12.36 38.21 -6.16
C SER A 1250 -13.83 38.61 -6.27
N LEU A 1251 -14.65 37.87 -7.02
CA LEU A 1251 -16.12 37.79 -6.93
C LEU A 1251 -16.52 36.37 -7.41
N LEU A 1252 -17.25 35.50 -6.71
CA LEU A 1252 -18.60 35.62 -6.12
C LEU A 1252 -19.68 36.11 -7.09
N ALA A 1253 -20.34 35.18 -7.79
CA ALA A 1253 -21.81 35.16 -7.95
C ALA A 1253 -22.28 33.88 -8.66
N ILE A 1254 -23.26 33.18 -8.07
CA ILE A 1254 -23.98 32.05 -8.68
C ILE A 1254 -25.26 32.56 -9.36
N SER A 1255 -25.62 31.96 -10.51
CA SER A 1255 -26.94 31.95 -11.17
C SER A 1255 -27.53 33.23 -11.77
N PHE A 1256 -27.37 33.38 -13.10
CA PHE A 1256 -28.41 33.66 -14.12
C PHE A 1256 -27.69 33.46 -15.48
N CYS A 1257 -28.03 32.54 -16.41
CA CYS A 1257 -29.29 31.85 -16.71
C CYS A 1257 -29.07 30.41 -17.24
N LYS A 1258 -30.13 29.58 -17.20
CA LYS A 1258 -30.14 28.15 -17.60
C LYS A 1258 -30.06 27.91 -19.13
N ARG A 1259 -29.49 26.75 -19.50
CA ARG A 1259 -29.84 25.86 -20.65
C ARG A 1259 -29.81 26.43 -22.07
N ARG A 1260 -28.92 25.89 -22.92
CA ARG A 1260 -29.26 25.10 -24.13
C ARG A 1260 -27.99 24.55 -24.82
N PHE A 1261 -28.19 23.52 -25.66
CA PHE A 1261 -27.18 22.80 -26.47
C PHE A 1261 -26.20 21.93 -25.64
N ASN A 1262 -26.06 20.62 -25.80
CA ASN A 1262 -26.51 19.69 -26.85
C ASN A 1262 -25.99 19.99 -28.26
N ASN A 1263 -24.86 19.38 -28.61
CA ASN A 1263 -24.72 18.47 -29.75
C ASN A 1263 -23.73 17.36 -29.37
#